data_AF-A0A8C5FMN5-F1
#
_entry.id   AF-A0A8C5FMN5-F1
#
_cell.length_a   1.000
_cell.length_b   1.000
_cell.length_c   1.000
_cell.angle_alpha   90.00
_cell.angle_beta   90.00
_cell.angle_gamma   90.00
#
_symmetry.space_group_name_H-M   'P 1'
#
loop_
_entity.id
_entity.type
_entity.pdbx_description
1 polymer ?
#
loop_
_entity_poly.entity_id
_entity_poly.type
_entity_poly.pdbx_seq_one_letter_code
_entity_poly.pdbx_strand_id
1 'polypeptide(L)'
;INMTNNYEGKIVWVPDPKHVWKSAEIIRDFHLGNSVLDLRLEDGTEYQFKVDLESPLLPHLRNPDILVGENDLTALSYLHEPAVLHNLRVRFVESKIIYTYCGIILVAVNPYKQLHIYGDAVIQAYSGQNMGDMDPHIFAVAEEAYKQMARNRKNQSIIVSGESGAGKTVSARYAMRYFAVVSKSGSKTRVEDKVLASNPITEAIGNAKTTRNYNSSRFGKYTEISFDKQYRIIGANMRTYLLEKSRVVFQAENERNYHIFYQMCACAELPEFQTLRLCDADKFQYTSMSGEIGIEGVDDRRDMEETRKTFSLLGLTDEFQSDVFRVLAAILHLGNVQIKAAGGEHSSVPSSDPHLVVFCDLLHVSAPELCRWLCNRRMVLVMETVVMPVPPERATSARDALAKQVYAKLFDCVIQKINAALKVPGIQHAFVGVLDIYGFETFDTNSFEQFCINYANEKLQQQFNLHVFKLEQEEYMKEDIPWTLIDFYDNQPVIDLIEAKMGILDLLDEECLFPQGTDQNWLQKLYNYLHDNPLFEKPRMSNEAFMIQHFADKVEYQSKGFLEKNRDALYEDLLEIMRASKFEFLANFFHEEAQSIKPTKGFQVKSARPGVKPANKELRTTVGDKFRSSLYLLMETLNATTPHYVRCIKPNDEKLPFEYDSRRVVQQLRACGVLETIHISAQSYPSRWTYIEFYNRYSILMTPMELTVKDKQQACKTADSNQYKFGRTKIFFRAGQVAYLEKLRLDRLRGACVILQKHVRGWSQRRWYLRTREAVIVLQQYVRGQRQIRAAAIKHGWAALVLQRHWRGYRMRQIYLLVRLSTVTIQAFTRGWIARRRYKKMVEVQKALVLQKYARAWLARRRFQTMRRLVINVQLSFRVQNLRKKIEDQVRPRRVVNPCLCSDLKPRGVVVNMIPGLAAYIIYMCIRHSDYLNDGTKLKSLMNGVITGVKAVIKDHQKDFETLSFWLSNTNHLINCLKQYSGEEEFMKQNTPRQNNNCLKNFDLSEHRQILSDLAIHIYHRFLTVMEKTLTPMIVPGMLEHESLQGVFSMKPPGFRQRSASAPPGAEAHTITSVLQMLSSFHGTMTQHGMEAGLLRQAVKQLFFLTGAVTLNNILLRKDLCSCRKGMQIRCNISYLEEWLKEQGLGASSAMDTLKPLSQAAWLLQVNKSTDEDAKDIADNCTELNPVQIIKILNSYTPIDAFEKRVTSSFVRKVQAQLQDHEGSNQLMLDTQYRFQVTFPFCPSPQALELLQVPSSLHLGFLTRL
;
A
#
# COMPACT_ATOMS: atom_id res chain seq x y z
N ILE A 1 -12.31 -33.24 -12.23
CA ILE A 1 -11.84 -33.23 -10.82
C ILE A 1 -12.94 -33.86 -9.98
N ASN A 2 -12.73 -35.05 -9.43
CA ASN A 2 -13.70 -35.73 -8.55
C ASN A 2 -13.08 -35.90 -7.16
N MET A 3 -13.52 -35.08 -6.21
CA MET A 3 -13.62 -35.39 -4.78
C MET A 3 -14.23 -34.18 -4.05
N THR A 4 -15.23 -34.50 -3.22
CA THR A 4 -15.85 -33.69 -2.16
C THR A 4 -15.04 -32.47 -1.73
N ASN A 5 -15.50 -31.26 -2.06
CA ASN A 5 -14.93 -30.01 -1.59
C ASN A 5 -16.02 -29.11 -1.04
N ASN A 6 -15.86 -28.60 0.18
CA ASN A 6 -16.55 -27.38 0.57
C ASN A 6 -16.06 -26.23 -0.32
N TYR A 7 -17.00 -25.45 -0.83
CA TYR A 7 -16.82 -24.23 -1.62
C TYR A 7 -17.32 -22.97 -0.89
N GLU A 8 -18.11 -23.12 0.18
CA GLU A 8 -18.55 -22.04 1.07
C GLU A 8 -17.36 -21.18 1.53
N GLY A 9 -17.52 -19.85 1.44
CA GLY A 9 -16.50 -18.86 1.78
C GLY A 9 -15.34 -18.71 0.77
N LYS A 10 -15.39 -19.40 -0.39
CA LYS A 10 -14.44 -19.14 -1.49
C LYS A 10 -14.90 -18.00 -2.37
N ILE A 11 -13.92 -17.26 -2.91
CA ILE A 11 -14.18 -16.12 -3.78
C ILE A 11 -13.95 -16.52 -5.25
N VAL A 12 -14.88 -16.11 -6.11
CA VAL A 12 -14.91 -16.36 -7.56
C VAL A 12 -15.10 -15.07 -8.35
N TRP A 13 -14.82 -15.13 -9.65
CA TRP A 13 -15.07 -14.07 -10.62
C TRP A 13 -16.33 -14.36 -11.42
N VAL A 14 -17.26 -13.41 -11.41
CA VAL A 14 -18.48 -13.41 -12.25
C VAL A 14 -18.38 -12.35 -13.33
N PRO A 15 -18.93 -12.57 -14.54
CA PRO A 15 -19.00 -11.55 -15.57
C PRO A 15 -19.78 -10.31 -15.10
N ASP A 16 -19.27 -9.12 -15.38
CA ASP A 16 -19.94 -7.84 -15.11
C ASP A 16 -19.89 -6.96 -16.37
N PRO A 17 -21.02 -6.37 -16.81
CA PRO A 17 -21.01 -5.53 -18.00
C PRO A 17 -20.02 -4.36 -17.90
N LYS A 18 -19.89 -3.70 -16.72
CA LYS A 18 -19.10 -2.48 -16.59
C LYS A 18 -17.61 -2.75 -16.40
N HIS A 19 -17.24 -3.73 -15.56
CA HIS A 19 -15.84 -4.00 -15.18
C HIS A 19 -15.24 -5.25 -15.85
N VAL A 20 -15.97 -5.86 -16.79
CA VAL A 20 -15.73 -7.21 -17.36
C VAL A 20 -15.92 -8.33 -16.34
N TRP A 21 -15.28 -8.20 -15.17
CA TRP A 21 -15.31 -9.19 -14.09
C TRP A 21 -15.53 -8.52 -12.73
N LYS A 22 -16.37 -9.11 -11.88
CA LYS A 22 -16.58 -8.74 -10.47
C LYS A 22 -16.27 -9.92 -9.56
N SER A 23 -15.83 -9.60 -8.35
CA SER A 23 -15.58 -10.61 -7.31
C SER A 23 -16.88 -10.96 -6.58
N ALA A 24 -17.06 -12.24 -6.25
CA ALA A 24 -18.20 -12.74 -5.48
C ALA A 24 -17.80 -13.90 -4.54
N GLU A 25 -18.36 -13.95 -3.34
CA GLU A 25 -18.15 -15.03 -2.36
C GLU A 25 -19.24 -16.10 -2.47
N ILE A 26 -18.87 -17.39 -2.43
CA ILE A 26 -19.82 -18.51 -2.44
C ILE A 26 -20.47 -18.65 -1.06
N ILE A 27 -21.81 -18.48 -0.98
CA ILE A 27 -22.57 -18.50 0.28
C ILE A 27 -22.85 -19.93 0.77
N ARG A 28 -22.95 -20.90 -0.14
CA ARG A 28 -23.29 -22.30 0.18
C ARG A 28 -22.46 -23.27 -0.64
N ASP A 29 -22.17 -24.43 -0.06
CA ASP A 29 -21.44 -25.49 -0.75
C ASP A 29 -22.14 -25.94 -2.05
N PHE A 30 -21.36 -25.96 -3.14
CA PHE A 30 -21.83 -26.45 -4.43
C PHE A 30 -21.74 -27.97 -4.50
N HIS A 31 -22.86 -28.62 -4.78
CA HIS A 31 -22.95 -30.05 -5.04
C HIS A 31 -23.19 -30.30 -6.54
N LEU A 32 -22.55 -31.34 -7.09
CA LEU A 32 -22.76 -31.77 -8.48
C LEU A 32 -24.23 -32.13 -8.68
N GLY A 33 -24.91 -31.41 -9.58
CA GLY A 33 -26.35 -31.51 -9.84
C GLY A 33 -27.14 -30.23 -9.52
N ASN A 34 -26.56 -29.26 -8.79
CA ASN A 34 -27.20 -27.96 -8.58
C ASN A 34 -27.15 -27.11 -9.86
N SER A 35 -28.32 -26.58 -10.28
CA SER A 35 -28.45 -25.66 -11.43
C SER A 35 -28.09 -24.20 -11.11
N VAL A 36 -27.84 -23.88 -9.84
CA VAL A 36 -27.57 -22.53 -9.34
C VAL A 36 -26.46 -22.55 -8.29
N LEU A 37 -25.62 -21.52 -8.32
CA LEU A 37 -24.60 -21.21 -7.32
C LEU A 37 -25.01 -19.90 -6.60
N ASP A 38 -25.26 -19.98 -5.29
CA ASP A 38 -25.59 -18.83 -4.45
C ASP A 38 -24.31 -18.02 -4.13
N LEU A 39 -24.24 -16.78 -4.59
CA LEU A 39 -23.08 -15.88 -4.46
C LEU A 39 -23.43 -14.58 -3.75
N ARG A 40 -22.45 -13.94 -3.11
CA ARG A 40 -22.53 -12.58 -2.54
C ARG A 40 -21.51 -11.66 -3.20
N LEU A 41 -21.95 -10.55 -3.77
CA LEU A 41 -21.08 -9.54 -4.37
C LEU A 41 -20.36 -8.70 -3.29
N GLU A 42 -19.29 -7.99 -3.68
CA GLU A 42 -18.52 -7.11 -2.77
C GLU A 42 -19.35 -5.96 -2.16
N ASP A 43 -20.47 -5.58 -2.79
CA ASP A 43 -21.45 -4.60 -2.25
C ASP A 43 -22.46 -5.21 -1.26
N GLY A 44 -22.38 -6.52 -0.99
CA GLY A 44 -23.26 -7.27 -0.11
C GLY A 44 -24.51 -7.85 -0.80
N THR A 45 -24.74 -7.56 -2.08
CA THR A 45 -25.90 -8.07 -2.82
C THR A 45 -25.79 -9.58 -3.06
N GLU A 46 -26.84 -10.33 -2.78
CA GLU A 46 -26.90 -11.76 -3.11
C GLU A 46 -27.29 -11.95 -4.59
N TYR A 47 -26.53 -12.79 -5.29
CA TYR A 47 -26.60 -13.02 -6.74
C TYR A 47 -26.58 -14.52 -7.02
N GLN A 48 -27.50 -14.98 -7.88
CA GLN A 48 -27.61 -16.39 -8.25
C GLN A 48 -27.04 -16.64 -9.64
N PHE A 49 -25.88 -17.30 -9.69
CA PHE A 49 -25.24 -17.68 -10.94
C PHE A 49 -25.79 -19.02 -11.43
N LYS A 50 -26.40 -19.03 -12.63
CA LYS A 50 -26.89 -20.27 -13.25
C LYS A 50 -25.72 -21.09 -13.78
N VAL A 51 -25.70 -22.38 -13.45
CA VAL A 51 -24.71 -23.35 -13.94
C VAL A 51 -25.40 -24.23 -14.98
N ASP A 52 -24.81 -24.32 -16.17
CA ASP A 52 -25.27 -25.25 -17.20
C ASP A 52 -25.03 -26.70 -16.74
N LEU A 53 -26.01 -27.57 -16.95
CA LEU A 53 -25.97 -28.97 -16.53
C LEU A 53 -25.38 -29.88 -17.61
N GLU A 54 -25.38 -29.46 -18.88
CA GLU A 54 -24.74 -30.20 -19.98
C GLU A 54 -23.23 -29.97 -19.99
N SER A 55 -22.79 -28.74 -19.72
CA SER A 55 -21.40 -28.37 -19.49
C SER A 55 -21.23 -27.53 -18.21
N PRO A 56 -20.93 -28.12 -17.04
CA PRO A 56 -20.85 -27.40 -15.77
C PRO A 56 -19.60 -26.52 -15.65
N LEU A 57 -19.61 -25.40 -16.38
CA LEU A 57 -18.57 -24.39 -16.38
C LEU A 57 -18.74 -23.48 -15.15
N LEU A 58 -18.05 -23.84 -14.06
CA LEU A 58 -18.04 -23.05 -12.83
C LEU A 58 -17.26 -21.74 -13.01
N PRO A 59 -17.67 -20.64 -12.33
CA PRO A 59 -16.97 -19.36 -12.40
C PRO A 59 -15.52 -19.47 -11.89
N HIS A 60 -14.63 -18.68 -12.48
CA HIS A 60 -13.19 -18.75 -12.19
C HIS A 60 -12.86 -18.39 -10.74
N LEU A 61 -12.06 -19.20 -10.04
CA LEU A 61 -11.62 -18.91 -8.68
C LEU A 61 -10.71 -17.67 -8.62
N ARG A 62 -10.90 -16.81 -7.61
CA ARG A 62 -9.99 -15.69 -7.32
C ARG A 62 -8.71 -16.20 -6.64
N ASN A 63 -7.57 -15.58 -6.97
CA ASN A 63 -6.31 -15.89 -6.29
C ASN A 63 -6.36 -15.41 -4.84
N PRO A 64 -5.74 -16.13 -3.89
CA PRO A 64 -5.56 -15.63 -2.53
C PRO A 64 -4.82 -14.28 -2.53
N ASP A 65 -5.24 -13.34 -1.69
CA ASP A 65 -4.73 -11.95 -1.74
C ASP A 65 -3.20 -11.83 -1.51
N ILE A 66 -2.57 -12.83 -0.87
CA ILE A 66 -1.10 -12.93 -0.72
C ILE A 66 -0.34 -13.07 -2.05
N LEU A 67 -1.00 -13.50 -3.14
CA LEU A 67 -0.42 -13.60 -4.48
C LEU A 67 -0.84 -12.43 -5.40
N VAL A 68 -1.70 -11.53 -4.91
CA VAL A 68 -2.17 -10.38 -5.69
C VAL A 68 -1.14 -9.26 -5.59
N GLY A 69 -0.82 -8.65 -6.72
CA GLY A 69 0.19 -7.58 -6.81
C GLY A 69 1.62 -8.06 -7.06
N GLU A 70 1.85 -9.38 -7.18
CA GLU A 70 3.18 -9.96 -7.48
C GLU A 70 3.86 -9.41 -8.75
N ASN A 71 5.19 -9.47 -8.79
CA ASN A 71 6.00 -8.89 -9.87
C ASN A 71 5.94 -9.66 -11.20
N ASP A 72 5.62 -10.96 -11.17
CA ASP A 72 5.36 -11.80 -12.34
C ASP A 72 3.99 -12.49 -12.21
N LEU A 73 3.18 -12.42 -13.26
CA LEU A 73 1.88 -13.08 -13.34
C LEU A 73 2.00 -14.61 -13.28
N THR A 74 3.12 -15.22 -13.66
CA THR A 74 3.29 -16.69 -13.56
C THR A 74 3.31 -17.23 -12.12
N ALA A 75 3.52 -16.36 -11.13
CA ALA A 75 3.42 -16.70 -9.70
C ALA A 75 1.97 -16.89 -9.21
N LEU A 76 0.97 -16.48 -10.01
CA LEU A 76 -0.44 -16.67 -9.69
C LEU A 76 -0.82 -18.16 -9.74
N SER A 77 -1.54 -18.63 -8.71
CA SER A 77 -1.97 -20.03 -8.66
C SER A 77 -3.09 -20.34 -9.65
N TYR A 78 -4.03 -19.41 -9.83
CA TYR A 78 -5.06 -19.46 -10.87
C TYR A 78 -4.71 -18.44 -11.94
N LEU A 79 -4.19 -18.92 -13.07
CA LEU A 79 -3.74 -18.08 -14.17
C LEU A 79 -4.82 -18.08 -15.27
N HIS A 80 -5.63 -17.03 -15.30
CA HIS A 80 -6.75 -16.81 -16.21
C HIS A 80 -7.01 -15.30 -16.40
N GLU A 81 -7.86 -14.93 -17.35
CA GLU A 81 -8.12 -13.52 -17.71
C GLU A 81 -8.46 -12.62 -16.50
N PRO A 82 -9.45 -12.93 -15.64
CA PRO A 82 -9.77 -12.06 -14.51
C PRO A 82 -8.63 -11.93 -13.49
N ALA A 83 -7.83 -12.97 -13.26
CA ALA A 83 -6.67 -12.90 -12.37
C ALA A 83 -5.60 -11.93 -12.88
N VAL A 84 -5.33 -11.97 -14.19
CA VAL A 84 -4.37 -11.09 -14.87
C VAL A 84 -4.84 -9.64 -14.85
N LEU A 85 -6.11 -9.43 -15.22
CA LEU A 85 -6.76 -8.12 -15.19
C LEU A 85 -6.74 -7.49 -13.79
N HIS A 86 -7.10 -8.28 -12.77
CA HIS A 86 -7.11 -7.81 -11.39
C HIS A 86 -5.70 -7.49 -10.87
N ASN A 87 -4.71 -8.36 -11.11
CA ASN A 87 -3.33 -8.11 -10.68
C ASN A 87 -2.76 -6.83 -11.34
N LEU A 88 -2.93 -6.67 -12.66
CA LEU A 88 -2.50 -5.46 -13.37
C LEU A 88 -3.23 -4.21 -12.86
N ARG A 89 -4.54 -4.29 -12.59
CA ARG A 89 -5.31 -3.17 -12.01
C ARG A 89 -4.79 -2.76 -10.63
N VAL A 90 -4.56 -3.72 -9.73
CA VAL A 90 -4.03 -3.45 -8.37
C VAL A 90 -2.63 -2.83 -8.44
N ARG A 91 -1.74 -3.37 -9.27
CA ARG A 91 -0.38 -2.80 -9.47
C ARG A 91 -0.43 -1.38 -10.03
N PHE A 92 -1.25 -1.15 -11.05
CA PHE A 92 -1.34 0.15 -11.73
C PHE A 92 -2.05 1.21 -10.90
N VAL A 93 -3.24 0.93 -10.39
CA VAL A 93 -4.10 1.93 -9.71
C VAL A 93 -3.66 2.16 -8.27
N GLU A 94 -3.48 1.09 -7.48
CA GLU A 94 -3.19 1.21 -6.04
C GLU A 94 -1.70 1.45 -5.79
N SER A 95 -0.83 0.67 -6.44
CA SER A 95 0.61 0.74 -6.21
C SER A 95 1.37 1.71 -7.13
N LYS A 96 0.72 2.21 -8.21
CA LYS A 96 1.32 3.08 -9.25
C LYS A 96 2.54 2.46 -9.95
N ILE A 97 2.54 1.12 -10.05
CA ILE A 97 3.55 0.33 -10.74
C ILE A 97 3.03 0.01 -12.14
N ILE A 98 3.76 0.48 -13.16
CA ILE A 98 3.35 0.38 -14.56
C ILE A 98 3.90 -0.86 -15.29
N TYR A 99 4.88 -1.52 -14.70
CA TYR A 99 5.61 -2.64 -15.28
C TYR A 99 5.35 -3.93 -14.50
N THR A 100 5.04 -5.01 -15.20
CA THR A 100 4.79 -6.34 -14.62
C THR A 100 5.32 -7.40 -15.56
N TYR A 101 6.00 -8.43 -15.06
CA TYR A 101 6.39 -9.56 -15.89
C TYR A 101 5.20 -10.51 -16.13
N CYS A 102 5.25 -11.20 -17.25
CA CYS A 102 4.37 -12.30 -17.60
C CYS A 102 5.25 -13.40 -18.21
N GLY A 103 6.00 -14.08 -17.35
CA GLY A 103 7.11 -14.95 -17.74
C GLY A 103 8.17 -14.14 -18.49
N ILE A 104 8.36 -14.43 -19.78
CA ILE A 104 9.35 -13.75 -20.63
C ILE A 104 8.89 -12.37 -21.16
N ILE A 105 7.61 -12.02 -21.01
CA ILE A 105 7.06 -10.73 -21.46
C ILE A 105 7.20 -9.68 -20.36
N LEU A 106 7.57 -8.45 -20.73
CA LEU A 106 7.31 -7.26 -19.93
C LEU A 106 5.99 -6.60 -20.38
N VAL A 107 4.98 -6.59 -19.51
CA VAL A 107 3.75 -5.80 -19.69
C VAL A 107 4.00 -4.38 -19.18
N ALA A 108 3.65 -3.38 -19.99
CA ALA A 108 3.88 -1.96 -19.71
C ALA A 108 2.59 -1.14 -19.88
N VAL A 109 1.96 -0.73 -18.79
CA VAL A 109 0.70 0.03 -18.81
C VAL A 109 0.98 1.54 -18.82
N ASN A 110 0.49 2.28 -19.81
CA ASN A 110 0.81 3.70 -19.98
C ASN A 110 0.24 4.57 -18.83
N PRO A 111 1.06 5.21 -17.98
CA PRO A 111 0.57 6.02 -16.86
C PRO A 111 -0.07 7.36 -17.26
N TYR A 112 0.08 7.81 -18.51
CA TYR A 112 -0.23 9.18 -18.95
C TYR A 112 0.39 10.30 -18.08
N LYS A 113 1.46 9.98 -17.36
CA LYS A 113 2.17 10.88 -16.46
C LYS A 113 3.66 10.57 -16.46
N GLN A 114 4.51 11.59 -16.47
CA GLN A 114 5.96 11.38 -16.32
C GLN A 114 6.29 10.86 -14.92
N LEU A 115 7.10 9.79 -14.87
CA LEU A 115 7.52 9.13 -13.63
C LEU A 115 9.04 9.27 -13.47
N HIS A 116 9.49 9.52 -12.24
CA HIS A 116 10.92 9.63 -11.92
C HIS A 116 11.66 8.28 -11.92
N ILE A 117 11.28 7.30 -12.74
CA ILE A 117 11.91 5.97 -12.82
C ILE A 117 12.95 5.86 -13.95
N TYR A 118 13.06 6.85 -14.83
CA TYR A 118 13.92 6.82 -16.01
C TYR A 118 15.22 7.65 -15.92
N GLY A 119 15.62 8.05 -14.72
CA GLY A 119 16.86 8.81 -14.49
C GLY A 119 18.11 7.93 -14.45
N ASP A 120 19.29 8.51 -14.69
CA ASP A 120 20.54 7.76 -14.85
C ASP A 120 20.96 6.96 -13.60
N ALA A 121 20.58 7.42 -12.41
CA ALA A 121 20.75 6.67 -11.17
C ALA A 121 19.97 5.35 -11.14
N VAL A 122 18.86 5.24 -11.88
CA VAL A 122 18.10 3.98 -12.04
C VAL A 122 18.79 3.10 -13.08
N ILE A 123 19.25 3.67 -14.20
CA ILE A 123 20.03 2.94 -15.20
C ILE A 123 21.24 2.25 -14.54
N GLN A 124 21.98 2.97 -13.69
CA GLN A 124 23.10 2.41 -12.93
C GLN A 124 22.68 1.34 -11.90
N ALA A 125 21.47 1.41 -11.35
CA ALA A 125 20.97 0.41 -10.41
C ALA A 125 20.54 -0.91 -11.10
N TYR A 126 20.07 -0.86 -12.36
CA TYR A 126 19.78 -2.07 -13.15
C TYR A 126 21.04 -2.66 -13.81
N SER A 127 22.04 -1.85 -14.12
CA SER A 127 23.29 -2.31 -14.75
C SER A 127 24.01 -3.36 -13.90
N GLY A 128 24.38 -4.47 -14.54
CA GLY A 128 24.99 -5.63 -13.89
C GLY A 128 24.02 -6.55 -13.13
N GLN A 129 22.77 -6.16 -12.86
CA GLN A 129 21.79 -6.97 -12.11
C GLN A 129 21.07 -7.99 -12.99
N ASN A 130 20.56 -9.08 -12.42
CA ASN A 130 19.78 -10.07 -13.18
C ASN A 130 18.31 -9.66 -13.22
N MET A 131 17.61 -10.01 -14.31
CA MET A 131 16.24 -9.58 -14.58
C MET A 131 15.22 -9.89 -13.46
N GLY A 132 15.41 -10.99 -12.72
CA GLY A 132 14.55 -11.42 -11.60
C GLY A 132 14.99 -10.96 -10.21
N ASP A 133 16.17 -10.36 -10.06
CA ASP A 133 16.66 -9.81 -8.77
C ASP A 133 16.15 -8.38 -8.51
N MET A 134 15.59 -7.73 -9.55
CA MET A 134 15.12 -6.35 -9.57
C MET A 134 13.63 -6.28 -9.92
N ASP A 135 12.96 -5.19 -9.55
CA ASP A 135 11.57 -4.95 -9.94
C ASP A 135 11.41 -4.89 -11.48
N PRO A 136 10.23 -5.25 -12.04
CA PRO A 136 10.00 -5.20 -13.48
C PRO A 136 10.23 -3.81 -14.06
N HIS A 137 11.08 -3.71 -15.08
CA HIS A 137 11.38 -2.44 -15.75
C HIS A 137 11.90 -2.65 -17.18
N ILE A 138 11.69 -1.67 -18.06
CA ILE A 138 12.25 -1.68 -19.43
C ILE A 138 13.79 -1.75 -19.44
N PHE A 139 14.42 -1.24 -18.39
CA PHE A 139 15.88 -1.33 -18.19
C PHE A 139 16.36 -2.74 -17.84
N ALA A 140 15.55 -3.56 -17.16
CA ALA A 140 15.89 -4.96 -16.90
C ALA A 140 15.89 -5.78 -18.20
N VAL A 141 14.92 -5.53 -19.09
CA VAL A 141 14.88 -6.15 -20.43
C VAL A 141 16.07 -5.71 -21.29
N ALA A 142 16.42 -4.42 -21.25
CA ALA A 142 17.60 -3.92 -21.96
C ALA A 142 18.93 -4.49 -21.41
N GLU A 143 19.08 -4.62 -20.09
CA GLU A 143 20.23 -5.26 -19.45
C GLU A 143 20.32 -6.75 -19.81
N GLU A 144 19.22 -7.49 -19.77
CA GLU A 144 19.20 -8.90 -20.11
C GLU A 144 19.57 -9.12 -21.59
N ALA A 145 19.06 -8.31 -22.51
CA ALA A 145 19.49 -8.32 -23.90
C ALA A 145 21.00 -8.02 -24.02
N TYR A 146 21.52 -6.97 -23.36
CA TYR A 146 22.95 -6.63 -23.39
C TYR A 146 23.84 -7.77 -22.86
N LYS A 147 23.45 -8.38 -21.73
CA LYS A 147 24.12 -9.54 -21.14
C LYS A 147 24.07 -10.78 -22.03
N GLN A 148 22.91 -11.11 -22.59
CA GLN A 148 22.76 -12.27 -23.48
C GLN A 148 23.54 -12.11 -24.78
N MET A 149 23.63 -10.90 -25.33
CA MET A 149 24.50 -10.59 -26.47
C MET A 149 25.95 -10.99 -26.17
N ALA A 150 26.49 -10.53 -25.04
CA ALA A 150 27.86 -10.80 -24.65
C ALA A 150 28.12 -12.27 -24.26
N ARG A 151 27.17 -12.89 -23.55
CA ARG A 151 27.26 -14.28 -23.05
C ARG A 151 27.13 -15.31 -24.17
N ASN A 152 26.13 -15.15 -25.04
CA ASN A 152 25.76 -16.14 -26.04
C ASN A 152 26.38 -15.85 -27.42
N ARG A 153 27.06 -14.70 -27.59
CA ARG A 153 27.63 -14.21 -28.86
C ARG A 153 26.64 -14.20 -30.02
N LYS A 154 25.38 -13.87 -29.70
CA LYS A 154 24.26 -13.84 -30.65
C LYS A 154 23.60 -12.46 -30.60
N ASN A 155 23.20 -11.94 -31.76
CA ASN A 155 22.47 -10.68 -31.86
C ASN A 155 21.11 -10.79 -31.17
N GLN A 156 20.59 -9.66 -30.71
CA GLN A 156 19.35 -9.58 -29.92
C GLN A 156 18.33 -8.69 -30.62
N SER A 157 17.05 -8.89 -30.33
CA SER A 157 15.99 -7.94 -30.67
C SER A 157 15.09 -7.65 -29.48
N ILE A 158 14.68 -6.39 -29.31
CA ILE A 158 13.62 -5.99 -28.39
C ILE A 158 12.41 -5.61 -29.23
N ILE A 159 11.35 -6.40 -29.12
CA ILE A 159 10.11 -6.25 -29.89
C ILE A 159 9.09 -5.55 -29.00
N VAL A 160 8.79 -4.29 -29.32
CA VAL A 160 7.82 -3.46 -28.62
C VAL A 160 6.53 -3.39 -29.43
N SER A 161 5.43 -3.82 -28.83
CA SER A 161 4.12 -3.94 -29.49
C SER A 161 2.98 -3.49 -28.57
N GLY A 162 1.80 -3.26 -29.13
CA GLY A 162 0.63 -2.69 -28.44
C GLY A 162 -0.13 -1.72 -29.33
N GLU A 163 -1.30 -1.27 -28.90
CA GLU A 163 -2.12 -0.31 -29.66
C GLU A 163 -1.44 1.06 -29.85
N SER A 164 -1.99 1.90 -30.75
CA SER A 164 -1.53 3.27 -30.88
C SER A 164 -1.84 4.08 -29.61
N GLY A 165 -0.87 4.89 -29.16
CA GLY A 165 -0.94 5.59 -27.88
C GLY A 165 -0.60 4.75 -26.63
N ALA A 166 -0.33 3.44 -26.75
CA ALA A 166 0.01 2.58 -25.62
C ALA A 166 1.44 2.79 -25.02
N GLY A 167 2.30 3.59 -25.67
CA GLY A 167 3.64 3.92 -25.16
C GLY A 167 4.81 3.12 -25.76
N LYS A 168 4.63 2.53 -26.95
CA LYS A 168 5.68 1.76 -27.67
C LYS A 168 6.96 2.56 -27.90
N THR A 169 6.86 3.68 -28.63
CA THR A 169 7.99 4.56 -28.96
C THR A 169 8.70 5.10 -27.71
N VAL A 170 7.96 5.35 -26.62
CA VAL A 170 8.53 5.76 -25.32
C VAL A 170 9.36 4.62 -24.71
N SER A 171 8.85 3.39 -24.73
CA SER A 171 9.57 2.20 -24.23
C SER A 171 10.82 1.91 -25.08
N ALA A 172 10.71 1.99 -26.41
CA ALA A 172 11.85 1.88 -27.32
C ALA A 172 12.91 2.96 -27.06
N ARG A 173 12.51 4.23 -26.89
CA ARG A 173 13.40 5.36 -26.55
C ARG A 173 14.14 5.13 -25.23
N TYR A 174 13.49 4.60 -24.20
CA TYR A 174 14.14 4.26 -22.94
C TYR A 174 15.09 3.05 -23.03
N ALA A 175 14.76 2.02 -23.82
CA ALA A 175 15.69 0.92 -24.09
C ALA A 175 16.95 1.42 -24.82
N MET A 176 16.80 2.27 -25.84
CA MET A 176 17.94 2.88 -26.55
C MET A 176 18.80 3.76 -25.63
N ARG A 177 18.18 4.58 -24.76
CA ARG A 177 18.90 5.38 -23.74
C ARG A 177 19.66 4.51 -22.74
N TYR A 178 19.14 3.33 -22.40
CA TYR A 178 19.83 2.40 -21.50
C TYR A 178 21.16 1.93 -22.10
N PHE A 179 21.14 1.45 -23.35
CA PHE A 179 22.36 1.00 -24.05
C PHE A 179 23.41 2.11 -24.18
N ALA A 180 22.97 3.33 -24.50
CA ALA A 180 23.84 4.51 -24.53
C ALA A 180 24.64 4.65 -23.21
N VAL A 181 23.94 4.88 -22.10
CA VAL A 181 24.54 5.16 -20.79
C VAL A 181 25.40 4.01 -20.25
N VAL A 182 25.05 2.75 -20.55
CA VAL A 182 25.81 1.56 -20.10
C VAL A 182 27.06 1.31 -20.95
N SER A 183 27.05 1.63 -22.25
CA SER A 183 28.14 1.30 -23.19
C SER A 183 29.38 2.23 -23.13
N LYS A 184 29.33 3.27 -22.29
CA LYS A 184 30.37 4.29 -22.00
C LYS A 184 31.62 4.27 -22.89
N SER A 185 31.55 4.99 -24.00
CA SER A 185 32.76 5.42 -24.73
C SER A 185 33.29 6.73 -24.15
N GLY A 186 34.55 6.78 -23.73
CA GLY A 186 35.22 8.00 -23.22
C GLY A 186 35.53 9.06 -24.29
N SER A 187 34.82 9.05 -25.42
CA SER A 187 35.04 9.92 -26.58
C SER A 187 33.91 10.96 -26.70
N LYS A 188 34.25 12.18 -27.16
CA LYS A 188 33.27 13.25 -27.45
C LYS A 188 32.34 12.94 -28.64
N THR A 189 32.53 11.82 -29.34
CA THR A 189 31.66 11.37 -30.44
C THR A 189 30.33 10.86 -29.90
N ARG A 190 29.37 11.77 -29.72
CA ARG A 190 27.99 11.54 -29.23
C ARG A 190 27.11 10.76 -30.22
N VAL A 191 27.50 9.54 -30.57
CA VAL A 191 26.66 8.62 -31.38
C VAL A 191 25.33 8.38 -30.68
N GLU A 192 25.38 8.23 -29.35
CA GLU A 192 24.26 8.08 -28.44
C GLU A 192 23.22 9.22 -28.60
N ASP A 193 23.66 10.48 -28.52
CA ASP A 193 22.77 11.63 -28.73
C ASP A 193 22.23 11.66 -30.16
N LYS A 194 23.04 11.34 -31.18
CA LYS A 194 22.58 11.31 -32.58
C LYS A 194 21.48 10.28 -32.82
N VAL A 195 21.59 9.08 -32.26
CA VAL A 195 20.55 8.04 -32.38
C VAL A 195 19.26 8.50 -31.72
N LEU A 196 19.33 9.00 -30.48
CA LEU A 196 18.15 9.52 -29.77
C LEU A 196 17.56 10.76 -30.45
N ALA A 197 18.40 11.63 -31.01
CA ALA A 197 17.97 12.81 -31.73
C ALA A 197 17.42 12.50 -33.12
N SER A 198 17.62 11.32 -33.72
CA SER A 198 16.98 11.02 -35.02
C SER A 198 15.43 11.00 -34.97
N ASN A 199 14.85 10.92 -33.76
CA ASN A 199 13.41 10.72 -33.60
C ASN A 199 12.53 11.86 -34.15
N PRO A 200 12.72 13.17 -33.85
CA PRO A 200 11.84 14.24 -34.35
C PRO A 200 11.71 14.27 -35.87
N ILE A 201 12.80 14.02 -36.63
CA ILE A 201 12.71 13.91 -38.10
C ILE A 201 11.80 12.74 -38.49
N THR A 202 12.03 11.55 -37.92
CA THR A 202 11.22 10.36 -38.24
C THR A 202 9.77 10.46 -37.78
N GLU A 203 9.50 11.19 -36.69
CA GLU A 203 8.15 11.48 -36.23
C GLU A 203 7.48 12.52 -37.16
N ALA A 204 8.19 13.55 -37.62
CA ALA A 204 7.65 14.54 -38.55
C ALA A 204 7.24 13.95 -39.92
N ILE A 205 8.09 13.10 -40.52
CA ILE A 205 7.84 12.52 -41.87
C ILE A 205 7.13 11.16 -41.84
N GLY A 206 6.94 10.56 -40.66
CA GLY A 206 6.43 9.19 -40.52
C GLY A 206 5.26 9.02 -39.55
N ASN A 207 4.93 10.04 -38.76
CA ASN A 207 3.79 10.01 -37.85
C ASN A 207 2.71 11.02 -38.27
N ALA A 208 1.48 10.74 -37.85
CA ALA A 208 0.31 11.56 -38.13
C ALA A 208 -0.73 11.49 -37.00
N LYS A 209 -1.71 12.41 -37.03
CA LYS A 209 -2.90 12.34 -36.18
C LYS A 209 -3.86 11.28 -36.75
N THR A 210 -4.26 10.34 -35.92
CA THR A 210 -5.40 9.43 -36.17
C THR A 210 -6.48 9.66 -35.11
N THR A 211 -7.67 9.10 -35.34
CA THR A 211 -8.79 9.17 -34.38
C THR A 211 -8.43 8.68 -32.97
N ARG A 212 -7.47 7.76 -32.83
CA ARG A 212 -7.06 7.16 -31.54
C ARG A 212 -5.80 7.75 -30.91
N ASN A 213 -4.94 8.44 -31.69
CA ASN A 213 -3.66 8.96 -31.21
C ASN A 213 -3.19 10.16 -32.04
N TYR A 214 -2.73 11.23 -31.38
CA TYR A 214 -2.34 12.48 -32.04
C TYR A 214 -0.96 12.43 -32.69
N ASN A 215 -0.08 11.53 -32.24
CA ASN A 215 1.24 11.28 -32.81
C ASN A 215 1.40 9.77 -33.02
N SER A 216 0.77 9.25 -34.08
CA SER A 216 0.73 7.82 -34.41
C SER A 216 1.72 7.50 -35.52
N SER A 217 2.72 6.66 -35.23
CA SER A 217 3.63 6.12 -36.25
C SER A 217 2.84 5.34 -37.31
N ARG A 218 3.01 5.70 -38.58
CA ARG A 218 2.38 5.03 -39.75
C ARG A 218 3.40 4.29 -40.61
N PHE A 219 4.46 3.81 -39.96
CA PHE A 219 5.48 2.90 -40.48
C PHE A 219 6.05 2.08 -39.31
N GLY A 220 6.61 0.91 -39.60
CA GLY A 220 7.41 0.14 -38.64
C GLY A 220 8.87 0.60 -38.66
N LYS A 221 9.43 0.87 -37.48
CA LYS A 221 10.83 1.30 -37.30
C LYS A 221 11.63 0.21 -36.58
N TYR A 222 12.65 -0.32 -37.24
CA TYR A 222 13.63 -1.23 -36.62
C TYR A 222 14.99 -0.53 -36.53
N THR A 223 15.46 -0.27 -35.32
CA THR A 223 16.74 0.42 -35.08
C THR A 223 17.78 -0.57 -34.57
N GLU A 224 18.73 -0.94 -35.42
CA GLU A 224 19.85 -1.83 -35.12
C GLU A 224 20.98 -1.02 -34.47
N ILE A 225 21.17 -1.15 -33.15
CA ILE A 225 22.32 -0.56 -32.45
C ILE A 225 23.51 -1.50 -32.59
N SER A 226 24.59 -1.01 -33.20
CA SER A 226 25.79 -1.78 -33.52
C SER A 226 26.86 -1.62 -32.44
N PHE A 227 27.45 -2.75 -32.05
CA PHE A 227 28.47 -2.84 -31.00
C PHE A 227 29.80 -3.40 -31.52
N ASP A 228 30.92 -2.95 -30.94
CA ASP A 228 32.26 -3.48 -31.21
C ASP A 228 32.59 -4.76 -30.42
N LYS A 229 33.82 -5.26 -30.54
CA LYS A 229 34.32 -6.44 -29.80
C LYS A 229 34.43 -6.23 -28.28
N GLN A 230 34.32 -5.00 -27.80
CA GLN A 230 34.27 -4.62 -26.39
C GLN A 230 32.84 -4.29 -25.93
N TYR A 231 31.84 -4.54 -26.78
CA TYR A 231 30.42 -4.22 -26.58
C TYR A 231 30.11 -2.73 -26.37
N ARG A 232 30.93 -1.84 -26.94
CA ARG A 232 30.67 -0.39 -26.99
C ARG A 232 29.88 -0.03 -28.24
N ILE A 233 28.99 0.97 -28.16
CA ILE A 233 28.23 1.44 -29.33
C ILE A 233 29.17 2.10 -30.35
N ILE A 234 29.08 1.66 -31.60
CA ILE A 234 29.81 2.22 -32.76
C ILE A 234 28.89 2.78 -33.85
N GLY A 235 27.58 2.80 -33.64
CA GLY A 235 26.62 3.34 -34.60
C GLY A 235 25.25 2.73 -34.44
N ALA A 236 24.32 3.18 -35.28
CA ALA A 236 23.06 2.50 -35.49
C ALA A 236 22.67 2.49 -36.97
N ASN A 237 21.80 1.57 -37.34
CA ASN A 237 21.19 1.46 -38.65
C ASN A 237 19.68 1.34 -38.50
N MET A 238 18.93 2.25 -39.10
CA MET A 238 17.47 2.28 -39.08
C MET A 238 16.93 1.64 -40.35
N ARG A 239 16.13 0.59 -40.19
CA ARG A 239 15.35 0.00 -41.27
C ARG A 239 13.88 0.36 -41.07
N THR A 240 13.28 0.90 -42.12
CA THR A 240 11.88 1.28 -42.15
C THR A 240 11.09 0.29 -42.98
N TYR A 241 9.90 -0.04 -42.49
CA TYR A 241 9.01 -1.03 -43.08
C TYR A 241 7.60 -0.42 -43.16
N LEU A 242 6.84 -0.76 -44.20
CA LEU A 242 5.37 -0.63 -44.21
C LEU A 242 4.87 0.82 -43.98
N LEU A 243 5.44 1.79 -44.68
CA LEU A 243 4.97 3.18 -44.71
C LEU A 243 3.57 3.27 -45.33
N GLU A 244 2.63 3.89 -44.63
CA GLU A 244 1.25 4.13 -45.08
C GLU A 244 1.21 5.21 -46.19
N LYS A 245 1.59 4.84 -47.41
CA LYS A 245 1.65 5.78 -48.55
C LYS A 245 0.30 6.45 -48.83
N SER A 246 -0.82 5.74 -48.64
CA SER A 246 -2.17 6.29 -48.89
C SER A 246 -2.44 7.55 -48.06
N ARG A 247 -1.86 7.69 -46.87
CA ARG A 247 -2.01 8.89 -46.02
C ARG A 247 -1.56 10.20 -46.69
N VAL A 248 -0.63 10.14 -47.64
CA VAL A 248 -0.14 11.32 -48.37
C VAL A 248 -1.26 12.01 -49.15
N VAL A 249 -2.23 11.24 -49.64
CA VAL A 249 -3.27 11.69 -50.58
C VAL A 249 -4.71 11.49 -50.06
N PHE A 250 -4.88 10.70 -48.99
CA PHE A 250 -6.16 10.40 -48.38
C PHE A 250 -6.08 10.44 -46.85
N GLN A 251 -7.01 11.12 -46.20
CA GLN A 251 -7.24 11.05 -44.76
C GLN A 251 -8.74 10.89 -44.46
N ALA A 252 -9.07 10.11 -43.42
CA ALA A 252 -10.43 10.02 -42.90
C ALA A 252 -10.79 11.24 -42.02
N GLU A 253 -12.07 11.40 -41.71
CA GLU A 253 -12.57 12.46 -40.83
C GLU A 253 -11.83 12.48 -39.48
N ASN A 254 -11.46 13.67 -38.99
CA ASN A 254 -10.68 13.90 -37.76
C ASN A 254 -9.22 13.35 -37.77
N GLU A 255 -8.69 12.90 -38.92
CA GLU A 255 -7.27 12.55 -39.07
C GLU A 255 -6.43 13.69 -39.69
N ARG A 256 -5.10 13.60 -39.61
CA ARG A 256 -4.17 14.46 -40.36
C ARG A 256 -3.31 13.64 -41.33
N ASN A 257 -2.73 14.33 -42.31
CA ASN A 257 -1.57 13.84 -43.06
C ASN A 257 -0.32 13.81 -42.15
N TYR A 258 0.84 13.45 -42.68
CA TYR A 258 2.11 13.49 -41.95
C TYR A 258 2.42 14.88 -41.39
N HIS A 259 2.94 14.93 -40.14
CA HIS A 259 3.11 16.18 -39.39
C HIS A 259 3.94 17.23 -40.14
N ILE A 260 4.95 16.81 -40.92
CA ILE A 260 5.84 17.71 -41.66
C ILE A 260 5.09 18.69 -42.58
N PHE A 261 3.95 18.31 -43.16
CA PHE A 261 3.17 19.20 -44.03
C PHE A 261 2.56 20.37 -43.23
N TYR A 262 2.02 20.11 -42.04
CA TYR A 262 1.44 21.13 -41.17
C TYR A 262 2.53 22.02 -40.56
N GLN A 263 3.66 21.42 -40.15
CA GLN A 263 4.88 22.11 -39.73
C GLN A 263 5.40 23.09 -40.80
N MET A 264 5.37 22.69 -42.08
CA MET A 264 5.75 23.58 -43.19
C MET A 264 4.73 24.70 -43.42
N CYS A 265 3.43 24.40 -43.44
CA CYS A 265 2.38 25.41 -43.64
C CYS A 265 2.40 26.47 -42.52
N ALA A 266 2.56 26.06 -41.26
CA ALA A 266 2.69 26.96 -40.11
C ALA A 266 3.92 27.89 -40.17
N CYS A 267 4.88 27.58 -41.05
CA CYS A 267 6.12 28.32 -41.30
C CYS A 267 6.16 29.05 -42.66
N ALA A 268 5.06 29.06 -43.42
CA ALA A 268 5.02 29.61 -44.79
C ALA A 268 5.43 31.10 -44.89
N GLU A 269 5.22 31.89 -43.83
CA GLU A 269 5.58 33.31 -43.77
C GLU A 269 7.10 33.55 -43.71
N LEU A 270 7.88 32.57 -43.25
CA LEU A 270 9.32 32.72 -43.01
C LEU A 270 10.08 32.92 -44.34
N PRO A 271 11.10 33.81 -44.40
CA PRO A 271 11.78 34.16 -45.66
C PRO A 271 12.33 32.97 -46.45
N GLU A 272 12.79 31.94 -45.74
CA GLU A 272 13.34 30.70 -46.28
C GLU A 272 12.29 29.74 -46.88
N PHE A 273 11.01 29.90 -46.52
CA PHE A 273 9.88 29.13 -47.07
C PHE A 273 9.09 29.89 -48.15
N GLN A 274 9.29 31.21 -48.32
CA GLN A 274 8.58 32.02 -49.33
C GLN A 274 8.80 31.53 -50.77
N THR A 275 9.98 31.01 -51.09
CA THR A 275 10.30 30.42 -52.41
C THR A 275 9.46 29.19 -52.72
N LEU A 276 8.94 28.50 -51.69
CA LEU A 276 8.10 27.32 -51.82
C LEU A 276 6.62 27.66 -52.12
N ARG A 277 6.22 28.93 -52.03
CA ARG A 277 4.86 29.45 -52.31
C ARG A 277 3.75 28.73 -51.52
N LEU A 278 4.09 28.31 -50.30
CA LEU A 278 3.17 27.67 -49.37
C LEU A 278 2.08 28.64 -48.89
N CYS A 279 0.95 28.07 -48.50
CA CYS A 279 -0.21 28.74 -47.90
C CYS A 279 -0.59 28.04 -46.59
N ASP A 280 -1.64 28.51 -45.92
CA ASP A 280 -2.25 27.79 -44.81
C ASP A 280 -2.69 26.37 -45.22
N ALA A 281 -2.66 25.44 -44.26
CA ALA A 281 -2.96 24.02 -44.49
C ALA A 281 -4.43 23.74 -44.89
N ASP A 282 -5.33 24.72 -44.78
CA ASP A 282 -6.70 24.63 -45.30
C ASP A 282 -6.75 24.75 -46.84
N LYS A 283 -5.74 25.39 -47.46
CA LYS A 283 -5.68 25.65 -48.91
C LYS A 283 -5.20 24.45 -49.72
N PHE A 284 -4.63 23.42 -49.10
CA PHE A 284 -4.12 22.23 -49.79
C PHE A 284 -5.02 21.03 -49.59
N GLN A 285 -5.47 20.43 -50.71
CA GLN A 285 -6.37 19.28 -50.73
C GLN A 285 -5.85 18.10 -49.88
N TYR A 286 -4.54 17.85 -49.92
CA TYR A 286 -3.89 16.77 -49.19
C TYR A 286 -3.72 17.02 -47.67
N THR A 287 -4.07 18.20 -47.14
CA THR A 287 -4.04 18.49 -45.70
C THR A 287 -5.38 18.92 -45.12
N SER A 288 -6.35 19.32 -45.94
CA SER A 288 -7.67 19.82 -45.50
C SER A 288 -8.83 18.83 -45.65
N MET A 289 -8.68 17.75 -46.41
CA MET A 289 -9.79 16.84 -46.76
C MET A 289 -10.47 16.12 -45.59
N SER A 290 -9.81 16.00 -44.44
CA SER A 290 -10.36 15.42 -43.20
C SER A 290 -11.20 16.38 -42.36
N GLY A 291 -11.19 17.68 -42.72
CA GLY A 291 -11.73 18.77 -41.91
C GLY A 291 -10.84 19.16 -40.72
N GLU A 292 -9.73 18.46 -40.48
CA GLU A 292 -8.90 18.63 -39.27
C GLU A 292 -7.50 19.15 -39.61
N ILE A 293 -7.19 20.34 -39.11
CA ILE A 293 -5.96 21.07 -39.42
C ILE A 293 -5.05 21.15 -38.17
N GLY A 294 -5.63 21.13 -36.97
CA GLY A 294 -4.92 21.36 -35.71
C GLY A 294 -4.79 20.13 -34.80
N ILE A 295 -3.99 20.28 -33.75
CA ILE A 295 -3.99 19.39 -32.60
C ILE A 295 -3.96 20.25 -31.34
N GLU A 296 -4.88 19.98 -30.42
CA GLU A 296 -4.95 20.67 -29.14
C GLU A 296 -3.64 20.50 -28.35
N GLY A 297 -3.03 21.62 -27.96
CA GLY A 297 -1.80 21.65 -27.18
C GLY A 297 -0.49 21.38 -27.96
N VAL A 298 -0.54 21.30 -29.29
CA VAL A 298 0.64 21.16 -30.17
C VAL A 298 0.86 22.46 -30.96
N ASP A 299 2.12 22.82 -31.16
CA ASP A 299 2.55 23.99 -31.93
C ASP A 299 3.41 23.50 -33.10
N ASP A 300 2.80 23.31 -34.26
CA ASP A 300 3.48 22.81 -35.47
C ASP A 300 4.63 23.76 -35.93
N ARG A 301 4.60 25.07 -35.60
CA ARG A 301 5.71 26.01 -35.88
C ARG A 301 6.91 25.73 -34.98
N ARG A 302 6.67 25.50 -33.68
CA ARG A 302 7.73 25.09 -32.75
C ARG A 302 8.31 23.71 -33.10
N ASP A 303 7.48 22.77 -33.50
CA ASP A 303 7.93 21.43 -33.88
C ASP A 303 8.77 21.47 -35.17
N MET A 304 8.48 22.37 -36.12
CA MET A 304 9.35 22.64 -37.27
C MET A 304 10.75 23.12 -36.83
N GLU A 305 10.85 24.01 -35.83
CA GLU A 305 12.15 24.41 -35.31
C GLU A 305 12.94 23.23 -34.71
N GLU A 306 12.28 22.33 -33.98
CA GLU A 306 12.91 21.14 -33.42
C GLU A 306 13.37 20.17 -34.52
N THR A 307 12.55 19.96 -35.55
CA THR A 307 12.89 19.19 -36.75
C THR A 307 14.14 19.75 -37.44
N ARG A 308 14.22 21.07 -37.67
CA ARG A 308 15.40 21.72 -38.29
C ARG A 308 16.66 21.64 -37.42
N LYS A 309 16.55 21.97 -36.12
CA LYS A 309 17.66 21.81 -35.15
C LYS A 309 18.21 20.38 -35.15
N THR A 310 17.33 19.39 -35.35
CA THR A 310 17.68 17.98 -35.46
C THR A 310 18.41 17.64 -36.78
N PHE A 311 17.95 18.16 -37.92
CA PHE A 311 18.66 18.01 -39.21
C PHE A 311 20.11 18.51 -39.08
N SER A 312 20.31 19.72 -38.55
CA SER A 312 21.65 20.29 -38.33
C SER A 312 22.49 19.44 -37.36
N LEU A 313 21.92 18.90 -36.28
CA LEU A 313 22.64 18.06 -35.30
C LEU A 313 23.15 16.75 -35.90
N LEU A 314 22.40 16.14 -36.83
CA LEU A 314 22.85 14.97 -37.55
C LEU A 314 23.97 15.28 -38.56
N GLY A 315 24.10 16.54 -38.98
CA GLY A 315 25.03 17.00 -40.01
C GLY A 315 24.41 17.00 -41.40
N LEU A 316 23.09 17.12 -41.49
CA LEU A 316 22.35 17.23 -42.75
C LEU A 316 22.34 18.70 -43.16
N THR A 317 22.95 19.02 -44.30
CA THR A 317 23.20 20.40 -44.75
C THR A 317 21.90 21.19 -44.95
N ASP A 318 21.97 22.51 -44.80
CA ASP A 318 20.80 23.37 -45.01
C ASP A 318 20.32 23.34 -46.47
N GLU A 319 21.21 23.06 -47.42
CA GLU A 319 20.90 22.73 -48.82
C GLU A 319 19.99 21.48 -48.91
N PHE A 320 20.38 20.37 -48.27
CA PHE A 320 19.57 19.14 -48.26
C PHE A 320 18.24 19.35 -47.53
N GLN A 321 18.20 20.14 -46.46
CA GLN A 321 16.94 20.51 -45.79
C GLN A 321 16.02 21.29 -46.74
N SER A 322 16.55 22.30 -47.43
CA SER A 322 15.83 23.08 -48.44
C SER A 322 15.30 22.18 -49.56
N ASP A 323 16.09 21.23 -50.05
CA ASP A 323 15.69 20.27 -51.08
C ASP A 323 14.56 19.33 -50.61
N VAL A 324 14.62 18.85 -49.36
CA VAL A 324 13.54 18.06 -48.75
C VAL A 324 12.24 18.87 -48.66
N PHE A 325 12.29 20.10 -48.15
CA PHE A 325 11.11 20.97 -48.07
C PHE A 325 10.58 21.34 -49.46
N ARG A 326 11.45 21.52 -50.45
CA ARG A 326 11.10 21.78 -51.85
C ARG A 326 10.28 20.65 -52.48
N VAL A 327 10.68 19.39 -52.24
CA VAL A 327 9.91 18.22 -52.70
C VAL A 327 8.57 18.10 -51.97
N LEU A 328 8.52 18.35 -50.66
CA LEU A 328 7.27 18.31 -49.88
C LEU A 328 6.28 19.39 -50.32
N ALA A 329 6.74 20.61 -50.57
CA ALA A 329 5.91 21.71 -51.10
C ALA A 329 5.37 21.38 -52.49
N ALA A 330 6.18 20.76 -53.35
CA ALA A 330 5.71 20.27 -54.64
C ALA A 330 4.59 19.23 -54.49
N ILE A 331 4.69 18.28 -53.55
CA ILE A 331 3.61 17.31 -53.30
C ILE A 331 2.30 17.99 -52.91
N LEU A 332 2.34 19.02 -52.05
CA LEU A 332 1.15 19.80 -51.68
C LEU A 332 0.53 20.52 -52.88
N HIS A 333 1.34 21.16 -53.72
CA HIS A 333 0.86 21.80 -54.96
C HIS A 333 0.29 20.80 -55.97
N LEU A 334 0.90 19.62 -56.11
CA LEU A 334 0.39 18.57 -57.01
C LEU A 334 -1.04 18.14 -56.63
N GLY A 335 -1.37 18.07 -55.34
CA GLY A 335 -2.70 17.71 -54.86
C GLY A 335 -3.81 18.71 -55.20
N ASN A 336 -3.45 19.97 -55.49
CA ASN A 336 -4.40 21.00 -55.89
C ASN A 336 -4.62 21.12 -57.41
N VAL A 337 -3.81 20.42 -58.24
CA VAL A 337 -3.95 20.47 -59.70
C VAL A 337 -5.32 19.94 -60.11
N GLN A 338 -6.13 20.78 -60.78
CA GLN A 338 -7.51 20.45 -61.13
C GLN A 338 -7.60 19.72 -62.48
N ILE A 339 -7.99 18.45 -62.43
CA ILE A 339 -8.28 17.63 -63.61
C ILE A 339 -9.76 17.79 -63.99
N LYS A 340 -10.04 18.23 -65.22
CA LYS A 340 -11.39 18.49 -65.73
C LYS A 340 -11.75 17.53 -66.86
N ALA A 341 -13.01 17.13 -66.92
CA ALA A 341 -13.55 16.37 -68.05
C ALA A 341 -13.56 17.25 -69.32
N ALA A 342 -13.00 16.73 -70.41
CA ALA A 342 -12.94 17.42 -71.71
C ALA A 342 -13.99 16.89 -72.71
N GLY A 343 -14.97 16.11 -72.23
CA GLY A 343 -15.97 15.41 -73.03
C GLY A 343 -15.65 13.92 -73.21
N GLY A 344 -16.67 13.05 -73.12
CA GLY A 344 -16.47 11.60 -73.16
C GLY A 344 -15.58 11.06 -72.03
N GLU A 345 -14.76 10.05 -72.31
CA GLU A 345 -13.75 9.52 -71.38
C GLU A 345 -12.45 10.36 -71.30
N HIS A 346 -12.46 11.61 -71.77
CA HIS A 346 -11.26 12.44 -71.84
C HIS A 346 -11.09 13.34 -70.62
N SER A 347 -9.87 13.39 -70.07
CA SER A 347 -9.44 14.34 -69.05
C SER A 347 -8.52 15.42 -69.63
N SER A 348 -8.44 16.56 -68.94
CA SER A 348 -7.55 17.67 -69.27
C SER A 348 -7.11 18.41 -68.00
N VAL A 349 -5.89 18.93 -68.00
CA VAL A 349 -5.38 19.86 -66.97
C VAL A 349 -5.14 21.22 -67.65
N PRO A 350 -5.62 22.35 -67.09
CA PRO A 350 -5.31 23.67 -67.62
C PRO A 350 -3.80 23.96 -67.51
N SER A 351 -3.15 24.31 -68.62
CA SER A 351 -1.73 24.70 -68.62
C SER A 351 -1.45 26.00 -67.86
N SER A 352 -2.49 26.77 -67.56
CA SER A 352 -2.47 27.97 -66.71
C SER A 352 -2.83 27.71 -65.24
N ASP A 353 -2.95 26.45 -64.81
CA ASP A 353 -3.19 26.10 -63.41
C ASP A 353 -2.00 26.59 -62.55
N PRO A 354 -2.23 27.44 -61.53
CA PRO A 354 -1.15 28.05 -60.77
C PRO A 354 -0.35 27.01 -59.98
N HIS A 355 -1.00 25.96 -59.47
CA HIS A 355 -0.33 24.93 -58.68
C HIS A 355 0.48 23.97 -59.55
N LEU A 356 0.01 23.68 -60.78
CA LEU A 356 0.81 22.99 -61.80
C LEU A 356 2.10 23.77 -62.12
N VAL A 357 1.99 25.08 -62.37
CA VAL A 357 3.16 25.92 -62.66
C VAL A 357 4.15 25.90 -61.49
N VAL A 358 3.67 26.03 -60.25
CA VAL A 358 4.53 25.94 -59.06
C VAL A 358 5.15 24.54 -58.91
N PHE A 359 4.41 23.45 -59.12
CA PHE A 359 4.96 22.09 -59.10
C PHE A 359 6.13 21.91 -60.08
N CYS A 360 5.95 22.39 -61.31
CA CYS A 360 6.96 22.29 -62.37
C CYS A 360 8.19 23.17 -62.10
N ASP A 361 8.00 24.35 -61.51
CA ASP A 361 9.06 25.27 -61.06
C ASP A 361 9.86 24.67 -59.88
N LEU A 362 9.15 24.11 -58.88
CA LEU A 362 9.78 23.45 -57.73
C LEU A 362 10.53 22.17 -58.10
N LEU A 363 10.06 21.37 -59.07
CA LEU A 363 10.75 20.12 -59.44
C LEU A 363 11.58 20.22 -60.74
N HIS A 364 11.68 21.40 -61.35
CA HIS A 364 12.33 21.60 -62.66
C HIS A 364 11.90 20.57 -63.74
N VAL A 365 10.59 20.28 -63.82
CA VAL A 365 9.99 19.33 -64.78
C VAL A 365 9.12 20.05 -65.82
N SER A 366 8.94 19.42 -66.98
CA SER A 366 8.20 19.98 -68.11
C SER A 366 6.68 19.95 -67.88
N ALA A 367 6.08 21.12 -67.65
CA ALA A 367 4.63 21.29 -67.51
C ALA A 367 3.79 20.71 -68.67
N PRO A 368 4.10 20.93 -69.96
CA PRO A 368 3.30 20.37 -71.06
C PRO A 368 3.40 18.84 -71.15
N GLU A 369 4.56 18.25 -70.84
CA GLU A 369 4.71 16.78 -70.83
C GLU A 369 3.98 16.16 -69.65
N LEU A 370 4.06 16.78 -68.47
CA LEU A 370 3.31 16.34 -67.28
C LEU A 370 1.79 16.39 -67.52
N CYS A 371 1.26 17.47 -68.10
CA CYS A 371 -0.16 17.55 -68.48
C CYS A 371 -0.55 16.41 -69.44
N ARG A 372 0.28 16.16 -70.46
CA ARG A 372 0.06 15.09 -71.43
C ARG A 372 -0.04 13.72 -70.77
N TRP A 373 0.90 13.37 -69.89
CA TRP A 373 1.00 12.04 -69.31
C TRP A 373 0.18 11.83 -68.02
N LEU A 374 -0.35 12.89 -67.42
CA LEU A 374 -1.44 12.78 -66.43
C LEU A 374 -2.78 12.44 -67.10
N CYS A 375 -3.05 13.01 -68.28
CA CYS A 375 -4.33 12.86 -68.99
C CYS A 375 -4.34 11.75 -70.07
N ASN A 376 -3.18 11.16 -70.38
CA ASN A 376 -3.03 10.08 -71.36
C ASN A 376 -2.10 8.99 -70.83
N ARG A 377 -2.33 7.74 -71.25
CA ARG A 377 -1.50 6.58 -70.92
C ARG A 377 -0.96 5.93 -72.19
N ARG A 378 0.32 5.54 -72.19
CA ARG A 378 0.92 4.68 -73.21
C ARG A 378 0.49 3.22 -73.00
N MET A 379 -0.05 2.57 -74.03
CA MET A 379 -0.35 1.14 -74.06
C MET A 379 0.51 0.48 -75.14
N VAL A 380 1.37 -0.45 -74.72
CA VAL A 380 2.19 -1.28 -75.61
C VAL A 380 1.40 -2.54 -75.94
N LEU A 381 0.97 -2.67 -77.19
CA LEU A 381 0.43 -3.90 -77.78
C LEU A 381 1.58 -4.67 -78.45
N VAL A 382 1.35 -5.95 -78.77
CA VAL A 382 2.41 -6.88 -79.23
C VAL A 382 3.17 -6.40 -80.47
N MET A 383 2.59 -5.52 -81.30
CA MET A 383 3.23 -4.96 -82.51
C MET A 383 3.18 -3.43 -82.61
N GLU A 384 2.43 -2.73 -81.75
CA GLU A 384 2.20 -1.27 -81.85
C GLU A 384 2.10 -0.62 -80.48
N THR A 385 2.47 0.67 -80.37
CA THR A 385 2.31 1.45 -79.15
C THR A 385 1.28 2.55 -79.36
N VAL A 386 0.15 2.46 -78.66
CA VAL A 386 -0.97 3.39 -78.77
C VAL A 386 -1.02 4.28 -77.53
N VAL A 387 -1.16 5.59 -77.71
CA VAL A 387 -1.44 6.53 -76.60
C VAL A 387 -2.94 6.71 -76.51
N MET A 388 -3.53 6.40 -75.35
CA MET A 388 -4.97 6.54 -75.10
C MET A 388 -5.24 7.57 -74.01
N PRO A 389 -6.26 8.42 -74.15
CA PRO A 389 -6.70 9.33 -73.10
C PRO A 389 -7.26 8.55 -71.91
N VAL A 390 -7.15 9.10 -70.71
CA VAL A 390 -7.71 8.50 -69.48
C VAL A 390 -8.87 9.34 -68.90
N PRO A 391 -9.90 8.70 -68.31
CA PRO A 391 -10.96 9.39 -67.57
C PRO A 391 -10.44 10.25 -66.41
N PRO A 392 -11.16 11.32 -66.01
CA PRO A 392 -10.76 12.21 -64.91
C PRO A 392 -10.46 11.50 -63.58
N GLU A 393 -11.21 10.45 -63.24
CA GLU A 393 -10.98 9.65 -62.03
C GLU A 393 -9.61 8.96 -62.09
N ARG A 394 -9.32 8.24 -63.19
CA ARG A 394 -8.03 7.55 -63.38
C ARG A 394 -6.84 8.52 -63.48
N ALA A 395 -7.04 9.68 -64.08
CA ALA A 395 -6.03 10.74 -64.11
C ALA A 395 -5.75 11.28 -62.69
N THR A 396 -6.78 11.39 -61.84
CA THR A 396 -6.63 11.75 -60.42
C THR A 396 -5.88 10.65 -59.67
N SER A 397 -6.23 9.37 -59.88
CA SER A 397 -5.47 8.24 -59.32
C SER A 397 -4.00 8.23 -59.76
N ALA A 398 -3.69 8.66 -61.00
CA ALA A 398 -2.31 8.75 -61.51
C ALA A 398 -1.52 9.91 -60.88
N ARG A 399 -2.15 11.07 -60.69
CA ARG A 399 -1.61 12.21 -59.93
C ARG A 399 -1.30 11.82 -58.48
N ASP A 400 -2.23 11.09 -57.86
CA ASP A 400 -2.11 10.64 -56.47
C ASP A 400 -1.05 9.52 -56.34
N ALA A 401 -0.95 8.63 -57.34
CA ALA A 401 0.15 7.66 -57.45
C ALA A 401 1.52 8.35 -57.55
N LEU A 402 1.63 9.43 -58.33
CA LEU A 402 2.86 10.21 -58.43
C LEU A 402 3.25 10.83 -57.08
N ALA A 403 2.30 11.49 -56.40
CA ALA A 403 2.50 12.06 -55.06
C ALA A 403 2.99 10.99 -54.05
N LYS A 404 2.35 9.81 -54.04
CA LYS A 404 2.75 8.67 -53.19
C LYS A 404 4.16 8.17 -53.47
N GLN A 405 4.58 8.02 -54.73
CA GLN A 405 5.94 7.53 -55.02
C GLN A 405 7.01 8.59 -54.72
N VAL A 406 6.77 9.87 -55.02
CA VAL A 406 7.72 10.95 -54.70
C VAL A 406 7.90 11.05 -53.18
N TYR A 407 6.81 10.96 -52.38
CA TYR A 407 6.91 10.94 -50.93
C TYR A 407 7.67 9.71 -50.40
N ALA A 408 7.37 8.51 -50.92
CA ALA A 408 8.04 7.28 -50.49
C ALA A 408 9.56 7.31 -50.76
N LYS A 409 9.97 7.78 -51.94
CA LYS A 409 11.39 7.93 -52.29
C LYS A 409 12.09 9.01 -51.47
N LEU A 410 11.41 10.12 -51.20
CA LEU A 410 11.93 11.16 -50.30
C LEU A 410 12.15 10.61 -48.89
N PHE A 411 11.17 9.87 -48.36
CA PHE A 411 11.26 9.21 -47.06
C PHE A 411 12.44 8.25 -47.01
N ASP A 412 12.58 7.35 -47.99
CA ASP A 412 13.71 6.43 -48.09
C ASP A 412 15.06 7.19 -48.16
N CYS A 413 15.14 8.27 -48.93
CA CYS A 413 16.35 9.10 -49.03
C CYS A 413 16.73 9.76 -47.68
N VAL A 414 15.76 10.31 -46.95
CA VAL A 414 16.00 10.89 -45.62
C VAL A 414 16.48 9.82 -44.64
N ILE A 415 15.88 8.62 -44.65
CA ILE A 415 16.32 7.49 -43.82
C ILE A 415 17.74 7.04 -44.20
N GLN A 416 18.08 6.93 -45.48
CA GLN A 416 19.44 6.62 -45.94
C GLN A 416 20.47 7.66 -45.46
N LYS A 417 20.13 8.96 -45.50
CA LYS A 417 21.01 10.05 -45.04
C LYS A 417 21.17 10.06 -43.52
N ILE A 418 20.10 9.75 -42.77
CA ILE A 418 20.17 9.50 -41.32
C ILE A 418 21.11 8.32 -41.04
N ASN A 419 20.97 7.19 -41.74
CA ASN A 419 21.85 6.03 -41.57
C ASN A 419 23.31 6.34 -41.88
N ALA A 420 23.59 7.16 -42.90
CA ALA A 420 24.94 7.63 -43.18
C ALA A 420 25.50 8.49 -42.03
N ALA A 421 24.68 9.34 -41.41
CA ALA A 421 25.07 10.19 -40.27
C ALA A 421 25.23 9.43 -38.93
N LEU A 422 24.58 8.27 -38.80
CA LEU A 422 24.65 7.38 -37.62
C LEU A 422 25.78 6.33 -37.70
N LYS A 423 26.43 6.18 -38.86
CA LYS A 423 27.50 5.20 -39.09
C LYS A 423 28.87 5.79 -38.74
N VAL A 424 29.60 5.16 -37.81
CA VAL A 424 30.98 5.52 -37.46
C VAL A 424 31.95 4.49 -38.06
N PRO A 425 33.19 4.87 -38.44
CA PRO A 425 34.24 3.91 -38.79
C PRO A 425 34.49 2.90 -37.66
N GLY A 426 34.12 1.64 -37.89
CA GLY A 426 34.32 0.50 -36.99
C GLY A 426 33.79 -0.79 -37.59
N ILE A 427 34.27 -1.95 -37.12
CA ILE A 427 33.76 -3.26 -37.52
C ILE A 427 32.70 -3.69 -36.52
N GLN A 428 31.46 -3.84 -36.99
CA GLN A 428 30.35 -4.40 -36.21
C GLN A 428 30.66 -5.82 -35.77
N HIS A 429 30.62 -6.07 -34.46
CA HIS A 429 30.78 -7.40 -33.87
C HIS A 429 29.44 -8.05 -33.57
N ALA A 430 28.51 -7.27 -32.99
CA ALA A 430 27.16 -7.70 -32.63
C ALA A 430 26.18 -6.51 -32.76
N PHE A 431 24.88 -6.78 -32.68
CA PHE A 431 23.85 -5.75 -32.58
C PHE A 431 22.70 -6.11 -31.65
N VAL A 432 22.02 -5.08 -31.15
CA VAL A 432 20.68 -5.18 -30.55
C VAL A 432 19.72 -4.35 -31.40
N GLY A 433 18.73 -5.00 -32.00
CA GLY A 433 17.67 -4.33 -32.76
C GLY A 433 16.50 -3.95 -31.86
N VAL A 434 15.96 -2.75 -32.00
CA VAL A 434 14.72 -2.34 -31.32
C VAL A 434 13.63 -2.15 -32.37
N LEU A 435 12.59 -2.98 -32.32
CA LEU A 435 11.42 -2.89 -33.21
C LEU A 435 10.30 -2.11 -32.52
N ASP A 436 9.95 -0.95 -33.08
CA ASP A 436 8.76 -0.18 -32.78
C ASP A 436 7.83 -0.28 -34.01
N ILE A 437 6.83 -1.15 -33.91
CA ILE A 437 5.87 -1.42 -34.99
C ILE A 437 4.45 -1.19 -34.49
N TYR A 438 3.54 -0.85 -35.41
CA TYR A 438 2.11 -0.79 -35.12
C TYR A 438 1.60 -2.13 -34.52
N GLY A 439 0.61 -2.03 -33.61
CA GLY A 439 -0.07 -3.21 -33.08
C GLY A 439 -1.18 -3.67 -34.03
N PHE A 440 -1.96 -4.65 -33.58
CA PHE A 440 -3.21 -5.04 -34.22
C PHE A 440 -4.16 -3.83 -34.28
N GLU A 441 -4.76 -3.57 -35.44
CA GLU A 441 -5.70 -2.45 -35.66
C GLU A 441 -7.06 -2.97 -36.14
N THR A 442 -8.12 -2.59 -35.43
CA THR A 442 -9.52 -2.81 -35.82
C THR A 442 -10.31 -1.53 -35.59
N PHE A 443 -10.88 -0.99 -36.66
CA PHE A 443 -11.75 0.19 -36.71
C PHE A 443 -13.17 -0.20 -37.15
N ASP A 444 -14.09 0.77 -37.12
CA ASP A 444 -15.47 0.60 -37.59
C ASP A 444 -15.54 0.38 -39.12
N THR A 445 -14.48 0.70 -39.85
CA THR A 445 -14.30 0.43 -41.28
C THR A 445 -12.84 0.09 -41.53
N ASN A 446 -12.54 -1.17 -41.83
CA ASN A 446 -11.19 -1.65 -42.11
C ASN A 446 -10.98 -1.81 -43.62
N SER A 447 -9.81 -1.41 -44.12
CA SER A 447 -9.42 -1.51 -45.52
C SER A 447 -8.06 -2.23 -45.67
N PHE A 448 -7.46 -2.14 -46.85
CA PHE A 448 -6.20 -2.82 -47.20
C PHE A 448 -5.05 -2.50 -46.24
N GLU A 449 -5.00 -1.28 -45.72
CA GLU A 449 -4.00 -0.84 -44.74
C GLU A 449 -4.10 -1.66 -43.43
N GLN A 450 -5.30 -1.82 -42.86
CA GLN A 450 -5.52 -2.62 -41.65
C GLN A 450 -5.25 -4.10 -41.92
N PHE A 451 -5.62 -4.61 -43.10
CA PHE A 451 -5.35 -5.99 -43.50
C PHE A 451 -3.84 -6.28 -43.52
N CYS A 452 -3.05 -5.39 -44.14
CA CYS A 452 -1.58 -5.44 -44.08
C CYS A 452 -1.05 -5.35 -42.64
N ILE A 453 -1.55 -4.40 -41.84
CA ILE A 453 -1.15 -4.23 -40.44
C ILE A 453 -1.37 -5.50 -39.60
N ASN A 454 -2.54 -6.12 -39.75
CA ASN A 454 -2.91 -7.33 -39.01
C ASN A 454 -2.14 -8.56 -39.52
N TYR A 455 -1.87 -8.67 -40.82
CA TYR A 455 -0.98 -9.71 -41.36
C TYR A 455 0.45 -9.65 -40.77
N ALA A 456 1.03 -8.45 -40.63
CA ALA A 456 2.32 -8.30 -39.96
C ALA A 456 2.28 -8.70 -38.47
N ASN A 457 1.17 -8.42 -37.79
CA ASN A 457 0.99 -8.84 -36.40
C ASN A 457 0.84 -10.37 -36.27
N GLU A 458 0.16 -11.06 -37.21
CA GLU A 458 0.13 -12.53 -37.27
C GLU A 458 1.55 -13.13 -37.39
N LYS A 459 2.38 -12.61 -38.29
CA LYS A 459 3.77 -13.08 -38.45
C LYS A 459 4.62 -12.87 -37.20
N LEU A 460 4.49 -11.71 -36.54
CA LEU A 460 5.19 -11.45 -35.27
C LEU A 460 4.67 -12.33 -34.14
N GLN A 461 3.36 -12.59 -34.08
CA GLN A 461 2.76 -13.48 -33.09
C GLN A 461 3.18 -14.94 -33.31
N GLN A 462 3.36 -15.38 -34.55
CA GLN A 462 3.91 -16.69 -34.88
C GLN A 462 5.33 -16.87 -34.33
N GLN A 463 6.24 -15.91 -34.60
CA GLN A 463 7.59 -15.95 -34.05
C GLN A 463 7.55 -15.96 -32.52
N PHE A 464 6.66 -15.17 -31.92
CA PHE A 464 6.47 -15.15 -30.48
C PHE A 464 6.04 -16.52 -29.93
N ASN A 465 5.00 -17.15 -30.49
CA ASN A 465 4.51 -18.46 -30.07
C ASN A 465 5.61 -19.54 -30.17
N LEU A 466 6.31 -19.60 -31.32
CA LEU A 466 7.44 -20.52 -31.54
C LEU A 466 8.60 -20.27 -30.57
N HIS A 467 8.89 -19.02 -30.22
CA HIS A 467 9.96 -18.69 -29.29
C HIS A 467 9.62 -19.05 -27.84
N VAL A 468 8.40 -18.75 -27.37
CA VAL A 468 7.90 -19.16 -26.05
C VAL A 468 7.97 -20.67 -25.91
N PHE A 469 7.44 -21.40 -26.90
CA PHE A 469 7.45 -22.86 -26.91
C PHE A 469 8.87 -23.43 -26.83
N LYS A 470 9.81 -22.86 -27.61
CA LYS A 470 11.21 -23.28 -27.59
C LYS A 470 11.89 -23.03 -26.23
N LEU A 471 11.65 -21.87 -25.60
CA LEU A 471 12.22 -21.60 -24.27
C LEU A 471 11.67 -22.54 -23.19
N GLU A 472 10.38 -22.89 -23.25
CA GLU A 472 9.80 -23.89 -22.34
C GLU A 472 10.40 -25.28 -22.57
N GLN A 473 10.60 -25.67 -23.83
CA GLN A 473 11.27 -26.92 -24.19
C GLN A 473 12.72 -26.95 -23.65
N GLU A 474 13.48 -25.86 -23.79
CA GLU A 474 14.85 -25.76 -23.30
C GLU A 474 14.95 -25.86 -21.76
N GLU A 475 14.02 -25.25 -21.00
CA GLU A 475 13.99 -25.39 -19.54
C GLU A 475 13.54 -26.80 -19.10
N TYR A 476 12.59 -27.44 -19.79
CA TYR A 476 12.21 -28.83 -19.50
C TYR A 476 13.35 -29.81 -19.79
N MET A 477 14.07 -29.64 -20.90
CA MET A 477 15.26 -30.44 -21.23
C MET A 477 16.37 -30.26 -20.19
N LYS A 478 16.60 -29.03 -19.73
CA LYS A 478 17.60 -28.71 -18.69
C LYS A 478 17.27 -29.29 -17.31
N GLU A 479 15.98 -29.48 -17.03
CA GLU A 479 15.49 -30.08 -15.80
C GLU A 479 15.16 -31.58 -15.93
N ASP A 480 15.53 -32.24 -17.04
CA ASP A 480 15.29 -33.66 -17.30
C ASP A 480 13.78 -34.08 -17.25
N ILE A 481 12.88 -33.16 -17.62
CA ILE A 481 11.43 -33.41 -17.66
C ILE A 481 11.00 -33.88 -19.05
N PRO A 482 10.21 -34.97 -19.17
CA PRO A 482 9.67 -35.40 -20.46
C PRO A 482 8.67 -34.37 -20.99
N TRP A 483 9.09 -33.63 -22.03
CA TRP A 483 8.21 -32.74 -22.76
C TRP A 483 7.28 -33.57 -23.65
N THR A 484 5.97 -33.37 -23.46
CA THR A 484 4.97 -33.73 -24.46
C THR A 484 4.75 -32.51 -25.36
N LEU A 485 4.20 -32.71 -26.56
CA LEU A 485 3.67 -31.59 -27.34
C LEU A 485 2.58 -30.92 -26.50
N ILE A 486 2.87 -29.72 -26.01
CA ILE A 486 1.86 -28.82 -25.45
C ILE A 486 1.08 -28.30 -26.65
N ASP A 487 -0.23 -28.51 -26.67
CA ASP A 487 -1.11 -27.89 -27.66
C ASP A 487 -0.99 -26.37 -27.52
N PHE A 488 -0.35 -25.73 -28.50
CA PHE A 488 -0.22 -24.27 -28.58
C PHE A 488 -1.09 -23.77 -29.73
N TYR A 489 -1.54 -22.52 -29.62
CA TYR A 489 -2.27 -21.88 -30.72
C TYR A 489 -1.33 -21.64 -31.91
N ASP A 490 -1.38 -22.53 -32.90
CA ASP A 490 -0.69 -22.34 -34.18
C ASP A 490 -1.54 -21.43 -35.09
N ASN A 491 -0.99 -20.25 -35.39
CA ASN A 491 -1.60 -19.28 -36.30
C ASN A 491 -1.08 -19.40 -37.74
N GLN A 492 -0.26 -20.41 -38.07
CA GLN A 492 0.11 -20.73 -39.45
C GLN A 492 -1.10 -20.87 -40.39
N PRO A 493 -2.26 -21.47 -39.99
CA PRO A 493 -3.42 -21.54 -40.89
C PRO A 493 -4.03 -20.18 -41.27
N VAL A 494 -3.97 -19.17 -40.39
CA VAL A 494 -4.40 -17.78 -40.69
C VAL A 494 -3.40 -17.11 -41.63
N ILE A 495 -2.11 -17.37 -41.42
CA ILE A 495 -1.02 -16.89 -42.28
C ILE A 495 -1.15 -17.50 -43.69
N ASP A 496 -1.42 -18.79 -43.79
CA ASP A 496 -1.62 -19.49 -45.07
C ASP A 496 -2.85 -18.96 -45.81
N LEU A 497 -3.98 -18.73 -45.11
CA LEU A 497 -5.15 -18.07 -45.68
C LEU A 497 -4.81 -16.71 -46.34
N ILE A 498 -3.85 -15.96 -45.77
CA ILE A 498 -3.45 -14.65 -46.26
C ILE A 498 -2.43 -14.75 -47.41
N GLU A 499 -1.33 -15.49 -47.23
CA GLU A 499 -0.17 -15.46 -48.14
C GLU A 499 0.10 -16.75 -48.93
N ALA A 500 -0.59 -17.87 -48.67
CA ALA A 500 -0.39 -19.07 -49.48
C ALA A 500 -0.87 -18.85 -50.92
N LYS A 501 -0.52 -19.79 -51.80
CA LYS A 501 -1.06 -19.82 -53.15
C LYS A 501 -2.57 -20.12 -53.10
N MET A 502 -3.38 -19.40 -53.86
CA MET A 502 -4.84 -19.29 -53.72
C MET A 502 -5.32 -18.62 -52.42
N GLY A 503 -4.42 -17.99 -51.65
CA GLY A 503 -4.75 -17.16 -50.49
C GLY A 503 -5.25 -15.77 -50.89
N ILE A 504 -5.63 -14.96 -49.91
CA ILE A 504 -6.26 -13.64 -50.12
C ILE A 504 -5.38 -12.69 -50.94
N LEU A 505 -4.07 -12.64 -50.65
CA LEU A 505 -3.12 -11.80 -51.42
C LEU A 505 -2.92 -12.29 -52.85
N ASP A 506 -2.72 -13.61 -53.05
CA ASP A 506 -2.50 -14.21 -54.37
C ASP A 506 -3.72 -14.00 -55.28
N LEU A 507 -4.94 -14.18 -54.75
CA LEU A 507 -6.19 -13.90 -55.47
C LEU A 507 -6.40 -12.40 -55.76
N LEU A 508 -5.92 -11.51 -54.88
CA LEU A 508 -5.96 -10.05 -55.10
C LEU A 508 -4.97 -9.64 -56.20
N ASP A 509 -3.77 -10.19 -56.19
CA ASP A 509 -2.73 -9.95 -57.20
C ASP A 509 -3.17 -10.51 -58.57
N GLU A 510 -3.81 -11.68 -58.62
CA GLU A 510 -4.44 -12.20 -59.83
C GLU A 510 -5.52 -11.25 -60.39
N GLU A 511 -6.47 -10.76 -59.58
CA GLU A 511 -7.50 -9.83 -60.08
C GLU A 511 -6.90 -8.48 -60.50
N CYS A 512 -5.82 -8.03 -59.84
CA CYS A 512 -5.10 -6.81 -60.21
C CYS A 512 -4.54 -6.87 -61.65
N LEU A 513 -4.18 -8.05 -62.16
CA LEU A 513 -3.69 -8.26 -63.53
C LEU A 513 -4.78 -8.13 -64.62
N PHE A 514 -6.06 -8.32 -64.28
CA PHE A 514 -7.15 -8.23 -65.26
C PHE A 514 -7.54 -6.76 -65.51
N PRO A 515 -7.55 -6.25 -66.76
CA PRO A 515 -7.87 -4.85 -67.06
C PRO A 515 -9.30 -4.41 -66.69
N GLN A 516 -10.23 -5.37 -66.57
CA GLN A 516 -11.62 -5.17 -66.12
C GLN A 516 -11.87 -5.73 -64.71
N GLY A 517 -10.82 -6.11 -63.97
CA GLY A 517 -10.96 -6.62 -62.61
C GLY A 517 -11.44 -5.54 -61.63
N THR A 518 -12.45 -5.87 -60.83
CA THR A 518 -13.12 -5.00 -59.85
C THR A 518 -13.08 -5.62 -58.44
N ASP A 519 -13.26 -4.79 -57.40
CA ASP A 519 -13.32 -5.28 -56.01
C ASP A 519 -14.48 -6.27 -55.78
N GLN A 520 -15.59 -6.13 -56.51
CA GLN A 520 -16.70 -7.08 -56.47
C GLN A 520 -16.34 -8.43 -57.11
N ASN A 521 -15.65 -8.44 -58.25
CA ASN A 521 -15.20 -9.69 -58.89
C ASN A 521 -14.22 -10.45 -57.98
N TRP A 522 -13.26 -9.73 -57.39
CA TRP A 522 -12.30 -10.29 -56.43
C TRP A 522 -13.01 -10.86 -55.20
N LEU A 523 -13.97 -10.12 -54.62
CA LEU A 523 -14.71 -10.59 -53.45
C LEU A 523 -15.55 -11.85 -53.75
N GLN A 524 -16.15 -11.96 -54.94
CA GLN A 524 -16.81 -13.19 -55.38
C GLN A 524 -15.82 -14.35 -55.55
N LYS A 525 -14.60 -14.10 -56.05
CA LYS A 525 -13.53 -15.12 -56.04
C LYS A 525 -13.18 -15.56 -54.62
N LEU A 526 -13.00 -14.63 -53.68
CA LEU A 526 -12.74 -14.98 -52.27
C LEU A 526 -13.84 -15.87 -51.70
N TYR A 527 -15.11 -15.52 -51.88
CA TYR A 527 -16.23 -16.37 -51.44
C TYR A 527 -16.18 -17.76 -52.08
N ASN A 528 -16.00 -17.84 -53.40
CA ASN A 528 -15.99 -19.12 -54.10
C ASN A 528 -14.83 -20.04 -53.66
N TYR A 529 -13.62 -19.50 -53.48
CA TYR A 529 -12.43 -20.30 -53.15
C TYR A 529 -12.19 -20.53 -51.65
N LEU A 530 -12.72 -19.67 -50.76
CA LEU A 530 -12.38 -19.67 -49.32
C LEU A 530 -13.56 -19.95 -48.38
N HIS A 531 -14.80 -20.08 -48.86
CA HIS A 531 -15.97 -20.31 -47.99
C HIS A 531 -15.92 -21.58 -47.12
N ASP A 532 -15.20 -22.61 -47.55
CA ASP A 532 -15.00 -23.85 -46.78
C ASP A 532 -13.98 -23.69 -45.64
N ASN A 533 -13.22 -22.59 -45.60
CA ASN A 533 -12.20 -22.38 -44.57
C ASN A 533 -12.82 -21.77 -43.31
N PRO A 534 -12.73 -22.41 -42.13
CA PRO A 534 -13.36 -21.93 -40.89
C PRO A 534 -12.80 -20.61 -40.35
N LEU A 535 -11.68 -20.11 -40.90
CA LEU A 535 -11.05 -18.84 -40.53
C LEU A 535 -11.49 -17.67 -41.44
N PHE A 536 -12.27 -17.95 -42.48
CA PHE A 536 -12.80 -16.98 -43.44
C PHE A 536 -14.32 -17.01 -43.41
N GLU A 537 -14.96 -15.84 -43.28
CA GLU A 537 -16.42 -15.77 -43.24
C GLU A 537 -16.99 -14.66 -44.13
N LYS A 538 -18.18 -14.92 -44.68
CA LYS A 538 -19.01 -13.92 -45.37
C LYS A 538 -19.97 -13.24 -44.38
N PRO A 539 -19.99 -11.89 -44.28
CA PRO A 539 -21.00 -11.17 -43.50
C PRO A 539 -22.42 -11.47 -43.98
N ARG A 540 -23.36 -11.67 -43.05
CA ARG A 540 -24.76 -12.00 -43.39
C ARG A 540 -25.51 -10.85 -44.09
N MET A 541 -25.12 -9.61 -43.84
CA MET A 541 -25.85 -8.41 -44.29
C MET A 541 -25.06 -7.56 -45.32
N SER A 542 -23.83 -7.95 -45.68
CA SER A 542 -23.01 -7.24 -46.66
C SER A 542 -22.51 -8.18 -47.75
N ASN A 543 -22.56 -7.72 -49.00
CA ASN A 543 -21.94 -8.37 -50.17
C ASN A 543 -20.66 -7.62 -50.61
N GLU A 544 -20.18 -6.66 -49.82
CA GLU A 544 -19.03 -5.80 -50.12
C GLU A 544 -17.89 -5.94 -49.09
N ALA A 545 -17.97 -6.95 -48.22
CA ALA A 545 -17.00 -7.20 -47.15
C ALA A 545 -16.71 -8.69 -46.92
N PHE A 546 -15.56 -8.97 -46.30
CA PHE A 546 -15.16 -10.30 -45.85
C PHE A 546 -14.63 -10.23 -44.42
N MET A 547 -14.71 -11.35 -43.69
CA MET A 547 -14.22 -11.45 -42.31
C MET A 547 -13.10 -12.48 -42.19
N ILE A 548 -12.08 -12.14 -41.40
CA ILE A 548 -10.99 -13.07 -41.01
C ILE A 548 -11.02 -13.25 -39.50
N GLN A 549 -10.90 -14.50 -39.06
CA GLN A 549 -10.63 -14.83 -37.67
C GLN A 549 -9.11 -14.76 -37.41
N HIS A 550 -8.66 -13.62 -36.87
CA HIS A 550 -7.27 -13.44 -36.44
C HIS A 550 -7.04 -14.03 -35.04
N PHE A 551 -5.77 -14.13 -34.62
CA PHE A 551 -5.40 -14.56 -33.26
C PHE A 551 -6.00 -13.69 -32.14
N ALA A 552 -6.27 -12.41 -32.47
CA ALA A 552 -6.68 -11.37 -31.53
C ALA A 552 -8.21 -11.26 -31.39
N ASP A 553 -8.88 -11.12 -32.53
CA ASP A 553 -10.33 -10.94 -32.66
C ASP A 553 -10.74 -11.19 -34.12
N LYS A 554 -12.04 -11.20 -34.39
CA LYS A 554 -12.59 -11.28 -35.75
C LYS A 554 -12.67 -9.89 -36.38
N VAL A 555 -12.17 -9.73 -37.60
CA VAL A 555 -12.11 -8.42 -38.29
C VAL A 555 -12.87 -8.47 -39.60
N GLU A 556 -13.79 -7.51 -39.80
CA GLU A 556 -14.48 -7.26 -41.08
C GLU A 556 -13.72 -6.22 -41.91
N TYR A 557 -13.38 -6.56 -43.14
CA TYR A 557 -12.71 -5.71 -44.12
C TYR A 557 -13.65 -5.39 -45.29
N GLN A 558 -13.77 -4.12 -45.64
CA GLN A 558 -14.57 -3.67 -46.81
C GLN A 558 -13.72 -3.80 -48.08
N SER A 559 -14.20 -4.51 -49.11
CA SER A 559 -13.42 -4.77 -50.33
C SER A 559 -13.18 -3.54 -51.19
N LYS A 560 -14.01 -2.51 -51.06
CA LYS A 560 -13.93 -1.27 -51.85
C LYS A 560 -12.54 -0.62 -51.77
N GLY A 561 -11.90 -0.46 -52.92
CA GLY A 561 -10.58 0.14 -53.10
C GLY A 561 -9.40 -0.82 -52.89
N PHE A 562 -9.62 -2.11 -52.60
CA PHE A 562 -8.50 -3.05 -52.41
C PHE A 562 -7.65 -3.20 -53.68
N LEU A 563 -8.26 -3.35 -54.86
CA LEU A 563 -7.48 -3.49 -56.11
C LEU A 563 -6.69 -2.22 -56.44
N GLU A 564 -7.29 -1.04 -56.26
CA GLU A 564 -6.64 0.23 -56.59
C GLU A 564 -5.47 0.52 -55.65
N LYS A 565 -5.66 0.27 -54.34
CA LYS A 565 -4.59 0.36 -53.33
C LYS A 565 -3.47 -0.64 -53.60
N ASN A 566 -3.80 -1.88 -53.98
CA ASN A 566 -2.81 -2.92 -54.22
C ASN A 566 -2.04 -2.75 -55.54
N ARG A 567 -2.66 -2.21 -56.60
CA ARG A 567 -2.00 -1.96 -57.89
C ARG A 567 -0.82 -0.98 -57.76
N ASP A 568 -0.96 0.12 -56.99
CA ASP A 568 0.03 1.22 -56.81
C ASP A 568 0.77 1.64 -58.10
N ALA A 569 0.08 1.51 -59.23
CA ALA A 569 0.66 1.51 -60.57
C ALA A 569 0.79 2.94 -61.10
N LEU A 570 1.99 3.48 -61.04
CA LEU A 570 2.36 4.73 -61.71
C LEU A 570 2.65 4.45 -63.20
N TYR A 571 2.34 5.40 -64.09
CA TYR A 571 2.67 5.27 -65.51
C TYR A 571 4.17 5.50 -65.71
N GLU A 572 4.82 4.65 -66.51
CA GLU A 572 6.26 4.77 -66.78
C GLU A 572 6.61 6.13 -67.41
N ASP A 573 5.70 6.70 -68.21
CA ASP A 573 5.83 8.06 -68.77
C ASP A 573 5.99 9.14 -67.68
N LEU A 574 5.28 9.01 -66.56
CA LEU A 574 5.41 9.94 -65.42
C LEU A 574 6.73 9.73 -64.67
N LEU A 575 7.23 8.49 -64.61
CA LEU A 575 8.57 8.19 -64.08
C LEU A 575 9.69 8.73 -64.98
N GLU A 576 9.55 8.63 -66.31
CA GLU A 576 10.47 9.23 -67.29
C GLU A 576 10.59 10.74 -67.09
N ILE A 577 9.49 11.46 -66.88
CA ILE A 577 9.51 12.91 -66.57
C ILE A 577 10.28 13.20 -65.28
N MET A 578 10.08 12.41 -64.21
CA MET A 578 10.80 12.61 -62.94
C MET A 578 12.29 12.28 -63.06
N ARG A 579 12.66 11.24 -63.82
CA ARG A 579 14.06 10.92 -64.16
C ARG A 579 14.73 11.99 -65.02
N ALA A 580 13.97 12.67 -65.88
CA ALA A 580 14.44 13.75 -66.74
C ALA A 580 14.44 15.14 -66.06
N SER A 581 14.09 15.22 -64.78
CA SER A 581 14.14 16.46 -64.01
C SER A 581 15.54 17.07 -63.99
N LYS A 582 15.61 18.40 -64.13
CA LYS A 582 16.88 19.15 -63.94
C LYS A 582 17.20 19.41 -62.47
N PHE A 583 16.41 18.89 -61.54
CA PHE A 583 16.67 18.93 -60.10
C PHE A 583 17.30 17.60 -59.69
N GLU A 584 18.64 17.59 -59.61
CA GLU A 584 19.45 16.38 -59.41
C GLU A 584 19.01 15.56 -58.19
N PHE A 585 18.59 16.23 -57.11
CA PHE A 585 18.05 15.59 -55.91
C PHE A 585 16.86 14.66 -56.20
N LEU A 586 15.89 15.13 -57.01
CA LEU A 586 14.73 14.34 -57.41
C LEU A 586 15.10 13.27 -58.44
N ALA A 587 15.92 13.61 -59.44
CA ALA A 587 16.30 12.66 -60.49
C ALA A 587 16.98 11.41 -59.90
N ASN A 588 17.83 11.59 -58.89
CA ASN A 588 18.52 10.52 -58.17
C ASN A 588 17.55 9.48 -57.56
N PHE A 589 16.35 9.87 -57.11
CA PHE A 589 15.34 8.95 -56.56
C PHE A 589 14.90 7.85 -57.54
N PHE A 590 14.99 8.13 -58.84
CA PHE A 590 14.45 7.29 -59.91
C PHE A 590 15.53 6.70 -60.84
N HIS A 591 16.80 6.99 -60.58
CA HIS A 591 17.95 6.41 -61.30
C HIS A 591 18.46 5.08 -60.70
N GLU A 592 18.37 4.86 -59.39
CA GLU A 592 18.95 3.67 -58.72
C GLU A 592 18.34 2.32 -59.19
N GLU A 593 17.12 2.32 -59.72
CA GLU A 593 16.41 1.11 -60.18
C GLU A 593 17.06 0.44 -61.40
N ALA A 594 17.86 1.17 -62.20
CA ALA A 594 18.44 0.66 -63.43
C ALA A 594 19.63 -0.29 -63.23
N GLN A 595 20.27 -0.33 -62.04
CA GLN A 595 21.56 -1.02 -61.84
C GLN A 595 21.51 -2.27 -60.95
N SER A 596 20.41 -2.54 -60.24
CA SER A 596 20.37 -3.57 -59.18
C SER A 596 20.20 -5.03 -59.66
N ILE A 597 20.00 -5.28 -60.97
CA ILE A 597 19.85 -6.64 -61.53
C ILE A 597 21.14 -7.12 -62.22
N LYS A 598 22.21 -7.31 -61.42
CA LYS A 598 23.30 -8.24 -61.75
C LYS A 598 23.52 -9.18 -60.56
N PRO A 599 23.12 -10.46 -60.64
CA PRO A 599 23.29 -11.39 -59.52
C PRO A 599 24.78 -11.69 -59.30
N THR A 600 25.32 -11.20 -58.19
CA THR A 600 26.65 -11.59 -57.70
C THR A 600 26.66 -13.10 -57.41
N LYS A 601 27.78 -13.76 -57.69
CA LYS A 601 27.88 -15.24 -57.69
C LYS A 601 27.67 -15.84 -56.29
N GLY A 602 26.43 -16.23 -55.99
CA GLY A 602 26.04 -17.13 -54.91
C GLY A 602 25.38 -18.41 -55.46
N PHE A 603 25.48 -19.52 -54.75
CA PHE A 603 25.11 -20.86 -55.26
C PHE A 603 23.66 -20.97 -55.76
N GLN A 604 23.49 -21.40 -57.01
CA GLN A 604 22.18 -21.76 -57.54
C GLN A 604 21.78 -23.19 -57.14
N VAL A 605 20.73 -23.32 -56.35
CA VAL A 605 19.96 -24.57 -56.26
C VAL A 605 18.97 -24.57 -57.44
N LYS A 606 19.12 -25.53 -58.36
CA LYS A 606 18.21 -25.67 -59.51
C LYS A 606 16.87 -26.25 -59.05
N SER A 607 15.79 -25.50 -59.23
CA SER A 607 14.42 -26.06 -59.11
C SER A 607 14.14 -27.00 -60.29
N ALA A 608 13.64 -28.20 -60.00
CA ALA A 608 13.38 -29.25 -60.97
C ALA A 608 11.94 -29.18 -61.52
N ARG A 609 11.62 -28.15 -62.33
CA ARG A 609 10.52 -28.14 -63.32
C ARG A 609 10.57 -26.86 -64.18
N PRO A 610 10.34 -26.92 -65.50
CA PRO A 610 10.29 -25.74 -66.35
C PRO A 610 8.93 -25.03 -66.20
N GLY A 611 8.92 -23.90 -65.50
CA GLY A 611 7.78 -22.98 -65.49
C GLY A 611 7.70 -22.16 -66.78
N VAL A 612 6.52 -22.08 -67.38
CA VAL A 612 6.24 -21.21 -68.53
C VAL A 612 6.51 -19.75 -68.15
N LYS A 613 7.28 -19.03 -68.98
CA LYS A 613 7.56 -17.60 -68.77
C LYS A 613 6.38 -16.76 -69.29
N PRO A 614 5.70 -15.95 -68.44
CA PRO A 614 4.70 -15.00 -68.91
C PRO A 614 5.36 -13.80 -69.58
N ALA A 615 4.75 -13.29 -70.64
CA ALA A 615 5.22 -12.12 -71.39
C ALA A 615 4.61 -10.82 -70.85
N ASN A 616 5.06 -10.38 -69.67
CA ASN A 616 5.16 -8.97 -69.26
C ASN A 616 5.79 -8.88 -67.87
N LYS A 617 6.90 -8.13 -67.76
CA LYS A 617 7.70 -8.07 -66.53
C LYS A 617 7.29 -6.93 -65.58
N GLU A 618 6.63 -5.91 -66.12
CA GLU A 618 6.33 -4.64 -65.43
C GLU A 618 5.05 -4.69 -64.58
N LEU A 619 4.09 -5.56 -64.93
CA LEU A 619 2.80 -5.71 -64.24
C LEU A 619 2.88 -6.52 -62.92
N ARG A 620 4.08 -6.85 -62.43
CA ARG A 620 4.28 -7.98 -61.50
C ARG A 620 4.71 -7.62 -60.07
N THR A 621 4.61 -6.36 -59.65
CA THR A 621 4.98 -5.97 -58.26
C THR A 621 3.93 -5.07 -57.62
N THR A 622 2.90 -5.70 -57.05
CA THR A 622 1.84 -5.03 -56.28
C THR A 622 2.35 -4.56 -54.92
N VAL A 623 1.52 -3.83 -54.16
CA VAL A 623 1.83 -3.48 -52.77
C VAL A 623 1.86 -4.73 -51.90
N GLY A 624 0.94 -5.68 -52.10
CA GLY A 624 0.88 -6.95 -51.40
C GLY A 624 2.18 -7.76 -51.53
N ASP A 625 2.69 -7.92 -52.74
CA ASP A 625 3.96 -8.63 -52.98
C ASP A 625 5.18 -7.92 -52.36
N LYS A 626 5.23 -6.57 -52.47
CA LYS A 626 6.29 -5.75 -51.84
C LYS A 626 6.22 -5.83 -50.31
N PHE A 627 5.01 -5.76 -49.75
CA PHE A 627 4.72 -5.89 -48.33
C PHE A 627 5.15 -7.25 -47.80
N ARG A 628 4.72 -8.33 -48.47
CA ARG A 628 5.09 -9.72 -48.14
C ARG A 628 6.60 -9.91 -48.14
N SER A 629 7.28 -9.43 -49.17
CA SER A 629 8.74 -9.54 -49.31
C SER A 629 9.49 -8.75 -48.22
N SER A 630 9.01 -7.56 -47.89
CA SER A 630 9.56 -6.70 -46.83
C SER A 630 9.37 -7.32 -45.44
N LEU A 631 8.19 -7.87 -45.17
CA LEU A 631 7.86 -8.58 -43.93
C LEU A 631 8.68 -9.87 -43.80
N TYR A 632 8.85 -10.66 -44.87
CA TYR A 632 9.71 -11.84 -44.86
C TYR A 632 11.15 -11.49 -44.44
N LEU A 633 11.74 -10.42 -45.01
CA LEU A 633 13.09 -9.97 -44.66
C LEU A 633 13.19 -9.48 -43.20
N LEU A 634 12.14 -8.85 -42.67
CA LEU A 634 12.06 -8.52 -41.24
C LEU A 634 12.06 -9.80 -40.39
N MET A 635 11.20 -10.78 -40.71
CA MET A 635 11.13 -12.04 -39.96
C MET A 635 12.43 -12.84 -40.04
N GLU A 636 13.11 -12.89 -41.19
CA GLU A 636 14.44 -13.49 -41.33
C GLU A 636 15.47 -12.81 -40.40
N THR A 637 15.47 -11.47 -40.38
CA THR A 637 16.35 -10.68 -39.52
C THR A 637 16.06 -10.94 -38.03
N LEU A 638 14.79 -10.99 -37.63
CA LEU A 638 14.38 -11.25 -36.24
C LEU A 638 14.66 -12.70 -35.82
N ASN A 639 14.41 -13.69 -36.68
CA ASN A 639 14.66 -15.11 -36.40
C ASN A 639 16.15 -15.43 -36.22
N ALA A 640 17.05 -14.66 -36.85
CA ALA A 640 18.49 -14.73 -36.61
C ALA A 640 18.92 -14.19 -35.22
N THR A 641 18.08 -13.41 -34.54
CA THR A 641 18.34 -12.85 -33.21
C THR A 641 17.73 -13.69 -32.08
N THR A 642 17.98 -13.32 -30.82
CA THR A 642 17.13 -13.72 -29.69
C THR A 642 16.19 -12.57 -29.34
N PRO A 643 14.85 -12.77 -29.40
CA PRO A 643 13.87 -11.72 -29.16
C PRO A 643 13.50 -11.57 -27.66
N HIS A 644 13.25 -10.34 -27.26
CA HIS A 644 12.78 -9.92 -25.93
C HIS A 644 11.50 -9.10 -26.10
N TYR A 645 10.43 -9.43 -25.38
CA TYR A 645 9.09 -8.93 -25.69
C TYR A 645 8.59 -7.89 -24.69
N VAL A 646 8.13 -6.75 -25.21
CA VAL A 646 7.45 -5.70 -24.45
C VAL A 646 6.05 -5.49 -25.02
N ARG A 647 5.02 -5.71 -24.20
CA ARG A 647 3.61 -5.50 -24.57
C ARG A 647 3.07 -4.25 -23.85
N CYS A 648 2.92 -3.18 -24.60
CA CYS A 648 2.42 -1.89 -24.14
C CYS A 648 0.88 -1.88 -24.13
N ILE A 649 0.27 -1.41 -23.05
CA ILE A 649 -1.18 -1.36 -22.84
C ILE A 649 -1.62 0.08 -22.56
N LYS A 650 -2.63 0.55 -23.29
CA LYS A 650 -3.34 1.82 -23.09
C LYS A 650 -4.48 1.61 -22.05
N PRO A 651 -4.43 2.20 -20.85
CA PRO A 651 -5.40 1.87 -19.81
C PRO A 651 -6.74 2.62 -19.93
N ASN A 652 -6.80 3.73 -20.66
CA ASN A 652 -8.01 4.50 -20.93
C ASN A 652 -7.87 5.31 -22.23
N ASP A 653 -8.99 5.68 -22.88
CA ASP A 653 -8.98 6.47 -24.12
C ASP A 653 -8.81 7.98 -23.91
N GLU A 654 -9.27 8.48 -22.77
CA GLU A 654 -9.31 9.90 -22.38
C GLU A 654 -7.93 10.49 -22.03
N LYS A 655 -6.88 9.66 -22.04
CA LYS A 655 -5.49 9.99 -21.68
C LYS A 655 -5.34 10.48 -20.23
N LEU A 656 -6.25 10.05 -19.35
CA LEU A 656 -6.25 10.40 -17.94
C LEU A 656 -5.11 9.69 -17.17
N PRO A 657 -4.44 10.38 -16.25
CA PRO A 657 -3.28 9.83 -15.53
C PRO A 657 -3.71 8.79 -14.49
N PHE A 658 -3.18 7.57 -14.61
CA PHE A 658 -3.48 6.42 -13.75
C PHE A 658 -4.96 5.93 -13.71
N GLU A 659 -5.80 6.38 -14.64
CA GLU A 659 -7.17 5.85 -14.80
C GLU A 659 -7.17 4.52 -15.58
N TYR A 660 -8.05 3.57 -15.22
CA TYR A 660 -7.99 2.19 -15.71
C TYR A 660 -9.37 1.64 -16.10
N ASP A 661 -9.64 1.54 -17.41
CA ASP A 661 -10.80 0.86 -17.96
C ASP A 661 -10.48 -0.63 -18.20
N SER A 662 -11.08 -1.47 -17.36
CA SER A 662 -11.02 -2.93 -17.47
C SER A 662 -11.44 -3.48 -18.84
N ARG A 663 -12.41 -2.87 -19.53
CA ARG A 663 -12.86 -3.34 -20.86
C ARG A 663 -11.77 -3.14 -21.91
N ARG A 664 -11.20 -1.94 -21.99
CA ARG A 664 -10.10 -1.60 -22.91
C ARG A 664 -8.83 -2.40 -22.63
N VAL A 665 -8.51 -2.64 -21.36
CA VAL A 665 -7.34 -3.44 -21.00
C VAL A 665 -7.52 -4.92 -21.36
N VAL A 666 -8.69 -5.52 -21.13
CA VAL A 666 -8.96 -6.91 -21.59
C VAL A 666 -8.87 -7.03 -23.11
N GLN A 667 -9.47 -6.10 -23.85
CA GLN A 667 -9.40 -6.08 -25.33
C GLN A 667 -7.94 -6.11 -25.81
N GLN A 668 -7.07 -5.28 -25.24
CA GLN A 668 -5.65 -5.25 -25.59
C GLN A 668 -4.87 -6.46 -25.11
N LEU A 669 -5.19 -7.05 -23.95
CA LEU A 669 -4.51 -8.27 -23.47
C LEU A 669 -4.81 -9.48 -24.38
N ARG A 670 -6.00 -9.52 -25.00
CA ARG A 670 -6.33 -10.43 -26.11
C ARG A 670 -5.53 -10.07 -27.36
N ALA A 671 -5.65 -8.82 -27.83
CA ALA A 671 -5.02 -8.36 -29.07
C ALA A 671 -3.48 -8.34 -29.08
N CYS A 672 -2.83 -8.35 -27.92
CA CYS A 672 -1.38 -8.49 -27.77
C CYS A 672 -0.91 -9.94 -27.55
N GLY A 673 -1.81 -10.93 -27.61
CA GLY A 673 -1.49 -12.35 -27.40
C GLY A 673 -1.06 -12.69 -25.96
N VAL A 674 -1.25 -11.77 -25.01
CA VAL A 674 -0.82 -11.93 -23.62
C VAL A 674 -1.65 -13.02 -22.94
N LEU A 675 -2.97 -13.02 -23.14
CA LEU A 675 -3.84 -14.06 -22.59
C LEU A 675 -3.56 -15.45 -23.19
N GLU A 676 -3.19 -15.54 -24.47
CA GLU A 676 -2.80 -16.81 -25.10
C GLU A 676 -1.46 -17.32 -24.57
N THR A 677 -0.49 -16.43 -24.35
CA THR A 677 0.77 -16.76 -23.65
C THR A 677 0.49 -17.34 -22.26
N ILE A 678 -0.43 -16.71 -21.54
CA ILE A 678 -0.93 -17.14 -20.24
C ILE A 678 -1.63 -18.49 -20.34
N HIS A 679 -2.39 -18.74 -21.41
CA HIS A 679 -3.06 -20.01 -21.64
C HIS A 679 -2.06 -21.14 -21.86
N ILE A 680 -1.10 -20.95 -22.76
CA ILE A 680 0.03 -21.88 -22.99
C ILE A 680 0.80 -22.13 -21.68
N SER A 681 1.09 -21.07 -20.92
CA SER A 681 1.78 -21.17 -19.63
C SER A 681 0.95 -21.90 -18.56
N ALA A 682 -0.38 -21.71 -18.54
CA ALA A 682 -1.29 -22.43 -17.64
C ALA A 682 -1.45 -23.91 -18.03
N GLN A 683 -1.42 -24.20 -19.34
CA GLN A 683 -1.34 -25.53 -19.93
C GLN A 683 0.07 -26.15 -19.85
N SER A 684 1.09 -25.44 -19.38
CA SER A 684 2.42 -25.96 -19.09
C SER A 684 2.51 -26.36 -17.60
N TYR A 685 3.66 -26.18 -16.97
CA TYR A 685 3.85 -26.22 -15.53
C TYR A 685 4.30 -24.82 -15.05
N PRO A 686 3.36 -23.87 -14.85
CA PRO A 686 3.69 -22.46 -14.61
C PRO A 686 4.40 -22.25 -13.28
N SER A 687 3.93 -22.94 -12.23
CA SER A 687 4.49 -22.82 -10.88
C SER A 687 5.73 -23.71 -10.71
N ARG A 688 6.89 -23.09 -10.50
CA ARG A 688 8.20 -23.76 -10.40
C ARG A 688 8.84 -23.44 -9.05
N TRP A 689 9.12 -24.46 -8.25
CA TRP A 689 9.69 -24.31 -6.91
C TRP A 689 10.96 -25.15 -6.79
N THR A 690 12.04 -24.63 -6.22
CA THR A 690 13.18 -25.50 -5.89
C THR A 690 12.78 -26.49 -4.79
N TYR A 691 13.43 -27.66 -4.76
CA TYR A 691 13.22 -28.64 -3.69
C TYR A 691 13.40 -28.05 -2.28
N ILE A 692 14.31 -27.08 -2.13
CA ILE A 692 14.59 -26.43 -0.85
C ILE A 692 13.42 -25.54 -0.42
N GLU A 693 12.89 -24.70 -1.32
CA GLU A 693 11.75 -23.82 -1.04
C GLU A 693 10.49 -24.63 -0.74
N PHE A 694 10.23 -25.66 -1.55
CA PHE A 694 9.09 -26.55 -1.38
C PHE A 694 9.14 -27.27 -0.03
N TYR A 695 10.26 -27.92 0.30
CA TYR A 695 10.45 -28.62 1.57
C TYR A 695 10.28 -27.67 2.77
N ASN A 696 10.94 -26.51 2.74
CA ASN A 696 10.88 -25.55 3.84
C ASN A 696 9.45 -25.02 4.07
N ARG A 697 8.62 -24.90 3.03
CA ARG A 697 7.24 -24.38 3.13
C ARG A 697 6.20 -25.44 3.48
N TYR A 698 6.32 -26.65 2.93
CA TYR A 698 5.32 -27.71 3.02
C TYR A 698 5.70 -28.91 3.91
N SER A 699 6.88 -28.93 4.54
CA SER A 699 7.29 -29.94 5.53
C SER A 699 6.26 -30.21 6.64
N ILE A 700 5.42 -29.23 7.01
CA ILE A 700 4.32 -29.40 7.97
C ILE A 700 3.20 -30.37 7.50
N LEU A 701 3.12 -30.64 6.19
CA LEU A 701 2.22 -31.62 5.59
C LEU A 701 2.80 -33.04 5.57
N MET A 702 4.12 -33.18 5.69
CA MET A 702 4.80 -34.47 5.64
C MET A 702 4.56 -35.30 6.91
N THR A 703 4.63 -36.61 6.75
CA THR A 703 4.58 -37.56 7.87
C THR A 703 5.91 -37.57 8.64
N PRO A 704 5.92 -38.03 9.91
CA PRO A 704 7.16 -38.15 10.68
C PRO A 704 8.22 -39.06 10.03
N MET A 705 7.81 -40.06 9.23
CA MET A 705 8.76 -40.92 8.50
C MET A 705 9.44 -40.17 7.34
N GLU A 706 8.68 -39.43 6.53
CA GLU A 706 9.23 -38.64 5.41
C GLU A 706 10.21 -37.56 5.89
N LEU A 707 9.95 -36.97 7.06
CA LEU A 707 10.84 -35.98 7.69
C LEU A 707 12.19 -36.55 8.17
N THR A 708 12.35 -37.89 8.27
CA THR A 708 13.65 -38.51 8.61
C THR A 708 14.59 -38.70 7.42
N VAL A 709 14.11 -38.50 6.19
CA VAL A 709 14.92 -38.64 4.97
C VAL A 709 15.91 -37.47 4.90
N LYS A 710 17.22 -37.77 4.93
CA LYS A 710 18.30 -36.76 4.92
C LYS A 710 18.36 -35.95 3.63
N ASP A 711 18.03 -36.56 2.50
CA ASP A 711 17.93 -35.84 1.23
C ASP A 711 16.56 -35.16 1.09
N LYS A 712 16.57 -33.83 1.08
CA LYS A 712 15.37 -33.02 0.87
C LYS A 712 14.73 -33.23 -0.51
N GLN A 713 15.52 -33.55 -1.53
CA GLN A 713 14.99 -33.85 -2.86
C GLN A 713 14.20 -35.16 -2.83
N GLN A 714 14.77 -36.21 -2.26
CA GLN A 714 14.08 -37.50 -2.09
C GLN A 714 12.88 -37.41 -1.13
N ALA A 715 12.93 -36.59 -0.08
CA ALA A 715 11.79 -36.34 0.81
C ALA A 715 10.59 -35.66 0.12
N CYS A 716 10.84 -34.87 -0.94
CA CYS A 716 9.77 -34.23 -1.72
C CYS A 716 9.20 -35.14 -2.83
N LYS A 717 9.94 -36.17 -3.25
CA LYS A 717 9.56 -37.09 -4.34
C LYS A 717 8.56 -38.13 -3.84
N THR A 718 7.28 -37.75 -3.87
CA THR A 718 6.15 -38.69 -3.81
C THR A 718 5.80 -39.21 -5.21
N ALA A 719 4.81 -40.11 -5.35
CA ALA A 719 4.51 -40.79 -6.61
C ALA A 719 4.28 -39.82 -7.79
N ASP A 720 4.77 -40.19 -8.98
CA ASP A 720 4.68 -39.37 -10.18
C ASP A 720 3.22 -39.18 -10.64
N SER A 721 2.89 -37.97 -11.09
CA SER A 721 1.53 -37.53 -11.41
C SER A 721 1.53 -36.69 -12.68
N ASN A 722 0.36 -36.50 -13.31
CA ASN A 722 0.22 -35.51 -14.38
C ASN A 722 0.14 -34.07 -13.81
N GLN A 723 -0.21 -33.94 -12.52
CA GLN A 723 -0.40 -32.65 -11.85
C GLN A 723 0.92 -31.96 -11.41
N TYR A 724 2.01 -32.70 -11.31
CA TYR A 724 3.33 -32.17 -10.99
C TYR A 724 4.43 -33.07 -11.56
N LYS A 725 5.59 -32.48 -11.89
CA LYS A 725 6.79 -33.19 -12.36
C LYS A 725 8.02 -32.80 -11.56
N PHE A 726 8.87 -33.80 -11.34
CA PHE A 726 10.11 -33.66 -10.58
C PHE A 726 11.28 -33.47 -11.55
N GLY A 727 11.75 -32.25 -11.68
CA GLY A 727 12.94 -31.93 -12.44
C GLY A 727 14.23 -32.19 -11.65
N ARG A 728 15.37 -31.90 -12.27
CA ARG A 728 16.70 -32.05 -11.69
C ARG A 728 16.92 -31.18 -10.44
N THR A 729 16.49 -29.91 -10.48
CA THR A 729 16.66 -28.94 -9.39
C THR A 729 15.36 -28.32 -8.88
N LYS A 730 14.27 -28.41 -9.67
CA LYS A 730 12.95 -27.86 -9.34
C LYS A 730 11.84 -28.90 -9.38
N ILE A 731 10.71 -28.56 -8.76
CA ILE A 731 9.42 -29.23 -8.88
C ILE A 731 8.50 -28.30 -9.68
N PHE A 732 7.85 -28.87 -10.68
CA PHE A 732 7.01 -28.19 -11.66
C PHE A 732 5.55 -28.55 -11.40
N PHE A 733 4.67 -27.58 -11.22
CA PHE A 733 3.27 -27.76 -10.82
C PHE A 733 2.30 -27.23 -11.86
N ARG A 734 1.23 -27.98 -12.14
CA ARG A 734 0.08 -27.50 -12.94
C ARG A 734 -0.61 -26.34 -12.21
N ALA A 735 -1.33 -25.52 -12.96
CA ALA A 735 -2.17 -24.44 -12.41
C ALA A 735 -3.10 -24.98 -11.30
N GLY A 736 -3.27 -24.19 -10.23
CA GLY A 736 -4.09 -24.50 -9.06
C GLY A 736 -3.46 -25.45 -8.01
N GLN A 737 -2.41 -26.20 -8.34
CA GLN A 737 -1.82 -27.17 -7.40
C GLN A 737 -1.15 -26.53 -6.19
N VAL A 738 -0.46 -25.40 -6.38
CA VAL A 738 0.16 -24.64 -5.26
C VAL A 738 -0.91 -24.09 -4.30
N ALA A 739 -2.02 -23.56 -4.82
CA ALA A 739 -3.17 -23.14 -4.01
C ALA A 739 -3.82 -24.31 -3.25
N TYR A 740 -3.89 -25.50 -3.86
CA TYR A 740 -4.37 -26.70 -3.19
C TYR A 740 -3.46 -27.14 -2.03
N LEU A 741 -2.13 -27.08 -2.22
CA LEU A 741 -1.16 -27.35 -1.15
C LEU A 741 -1.24 -26.33 -0.01
N GLU A 742 -1.44 -25.04 -0.32
CA GLU A 742 -1.69 -24.02 0.73
C GLU A 742 -3.01 -24.26 1.47
N LYS A 743 -4.09 -24.68 0.79
CA LYS A 743 -5.34 -25.09 1.46
C LYS A 743 -5.06 -26.21 2.46
N LEU A 744 -4.41 -27.30 2.05
CA LEU A 744 -4.06 -28.42 2.94
C LEU A 744 -3.20 -27.96 4.11
N ARG A 745 -2.24 -27.07 3.87
CA ARG A 745 -1.34 -26.51 4.89
C ARG A 745 -2.11 -25.67 5.92
N LEU A 746 -3.06 -24.84 5.48
CA LEU A 746 -3.94 -24.07 6.35
C LEU A 746 -4.90 -24.96 7.14
N ASP A 747 -5.47 -26.01 6.53
CA ASP A 747 -6.33 -26.98 7.20
C ASP A 747 -5.56 -27.75 8.29
N ARG A 748 -4.31 -28.15 8.01
CA ARG A 748 -3.40 -28.79 8.98
C ARG A 748 -3.06 -27.86 10.15
N LEU A 749 -2.74 -26.60 9.88
CA LEU A 749 -2.48 -25.56 10.89
C LEU A 749 -3.72 -25.27 11.74
N ARG A 750 -4.90 -25.18 11.13
CA ARG A 750 -6.20 -25.01 11.82
C ARG A 750 -6.47 -26.19 12.75
N GLY A 751 -6.27 -27.42 12.29
CA GLY A 751 -6.38 -28.63 13.11
C GLY A 751 -5.42 -28.65 14.30
N ALA A 752 -4.15 -28.29 14.10
CA ALA A 752 -3.17 -28.16 15.17
C ALA A 752 -3.57 -27.09 16.20
N CYS A 753 -4.07 -25.94 15.74
CA CYS A 753 -4.59 -24.87 16.61
C CYS A 753 -5.76 -25.37 17.47
N VAL A 754 -6.73 -26.11 16.89
CA VAL A 754 -7.84 -26.70 17.65
C VAL A 754 -7.35 -27.70 18.70
N ILE A 755 -6.30 -28.48 18.41
CA ILE A 755 -5.68 -29.39 19.38
C ILE A 755 -5.03 -28.60 20.54
N LEU A 756 -4.34 -27.50 20.27
CA LEU A 756 -3.80 -26.64 21.34
C LEU A 756 -4.93 -26.00 22.15
N GLN A 757 -5.94 -25.43 21.48
CA GLN A 757 -7.09 -24.80 22.13
C GLN A 757 -7.85 -25.76 23.06
N LYS A 758 -8.10 -27.02 22.66
CA LYS A 758 -8.78 -27.98 23.54
C LYS A 758 -7.97 -28.31 24.80
N HIS A 759 -6.64 -28.46 24.67
CA HIS A 759 -5.76 -28.75 25.82
C HIS A 759 -5.63 -27.54 26.75
N VAL A 760 -5.48 -26.33 26.21
CA VAL A 760 -5.42 -25.09 27.02
C VAL A 760 -6.74 -24.82 27.73
N ARG A 761 -7.89 -25.00 27.05
CA ARG A 761 -9.22 -24.91 27.68
C ARG A 761 -9.39 -25.93 28.80
N GLY A 762 -9.01 -27.20 28.56
CA GLY A 762 -9.05 -28.27 29.55
C GLY A 762 -8.13 -28.03 30.76
N TRP A 763 -6.90 -27.57 30.53
CA TRP A 763 -5.94 -27.19 31.57
C TRP A 763 -6.45 -26.02 32.41
N SER A 764 -6.96 -24.97 31.76
CA SER A 764 -7.52 -23.79 32.43
C SER A 764 -8.70 -24.18 33.32
N GLN A 765 -9.65 -24.96 32.79
CA GLN A 765 -10.81 -25.44 33.55
C GLN A 765 -10.42 -26.36 34.71
N ARG A 766 -9.43 -27.25 34.51
CA ARG A 766 -8.90 -28.10 35.58
C ARG A 766 -8.22 -27.27 36.69
N ARG A 767 -7.46 -26.23 36.33
CA ARG A 767 -6.78 -25.34 37.29
C ARG A 767 -7.79 -24.50 38.07
N TRP A 768 -8.84 -24.00 37.40
CA TRP A 768 -9.96 -23.32 38.06
C TRP A 768 -10.68 -24.25 39.05
N TYR A 769 -11.06 -25.46 38.61
CA TYR A 769 -11.71 -26.46 39.46
C TYR A 769 -10.86 -26.82 40.69
N LEU A 770 -9.55 -27.05 40.53
CA LEU A 770 -8.66 -27.39 41.65
C LEU A 770 -8.55 -26.23 42.66
N ARG A 771 -8.39 -24.98 42.20
CA ARG A 771 -8.40 -23.79 43.08
C ARG A 771 -9.71 -23.63 43.84
N THR A 772 -10.85 -23.80 43.15
CA THR A 772 -12.17 -23.76 43.77
C THR A 772 -12.32 -24.86 44.81
N ARG A 773 -11.84 -26.08 44.53
CA ARG A 773 -11.85 -27.21 45.47
C ARG A 773 -10.98 -26.94 46.70
N GLU A 774 -9.78 -26.39 46.52
CA GLU A 774 -8.90 -26.00 47.63
C GLU A 774 -9.54 -24.92 48.52
N ALA A 775 -10.08 -23.86 47.93
CA ALA A 775 -10.80 -22.81 48.66
C ALA A 775 -12.00 -23.37 49.44
N VAL A 776 -12.78 -24.28 48.85
CA VAL A 776 -13.89 -24.97 49.51
C VAL A 776 -13.40 -25.87 50.65
N ILE A 777 -12.29 -26.59 50.48
CA ILE A 777 -11.71 -27.42 51.56
C ILE A 777 -11.23 -26.54 52.72
N VAL A 778 -10.56 -25.42 52.46
CA VAL A 778 -10.13 -24.46 53.49
C VAL A 778 -11.35 -23.88 54.22
N LEU A 779 -12.42 -23.51 53.49
CA LEU A 779 -13.66 -23.03 54.09
C LEU A 779 -14.31 -24.12 54.98
N GLN A 780 -14.34 -25.36 54.51
CA GLN A 780 -14.86 -26.51 55.28
C GLN A 780 -14.02 -26.77 56.55
N GLN A 781 -12.69 -26.68 56.46
CA GLN A 781 -11.79 -26.78 57.62
C GLN A 781 -12.06 -25.66 58.63
N TYR A 782 -12.18 -24.41 58.18
CA TYR A 782 -12.50 -23.27 59.02
C TYR A 782 -13.86 -23.44 59.73
N VAL A 783 -14.92 -23.80 58.98
CA VAL A 783 -16.26 -24.03 59.55
C VAL A 783 -16.25 -25.19 60.57
N ARG A 784 -15.52 -26.28 60.31
CA ARG A 784 -15.34 -27.39 61.26
C ARG A 784 -14.61 -26.93 62.53
N GLY A 785 -13.52 -26.17 62.40
CA GLY A 785 -12.78 -25.58 63.53
C GLY A 785 -13.62 -24.59 64.35
N GLN A 786 -14.39 -23.73 63.68
CA GLN A 786 -15.28 -22.76 64.32
C GLN A 786 -16.43 -23.46 65.08
N ARG A 787 -16.88 -24.63 64.61
CA ARG A 787 -17.84 -25.49 65.33
C ARG A 787 -17.22 -26.09 66.60
N GLN A 788 -15.93 -26.45 66.58
CA GLN A 788 -15.17 -26.86 67.75
C GLN A 788 -15.00 -25.70 68.76
N ILE A 789 -14.75 -24.48 68.27
CA ILE A 789 -14.66 -23.26 69.11
C ILE A 789 -16.02 -22.91 69.72
N ARG A 790 -17.16 -23.19 69.07
CA ARG A 790 -18.48 -23.06 69.69
C ARG A 790 -18.68 -23.98 70.91
N ALA A 791 -17.93 -25.08 71.04
CA ALA A 791 -17.90 -25.85 72.29
C ALA A 791 -17.28 -25.07 73.47
N ALA A 792 -16.51 -24.00 73.21
CA ALA A 792 -16.06 -23.08 74.26
C ALA A 792 -17.21 -22.25 74.87
N ALA A 793 -18.43 -22.26 74.31
CA ALA A 793 -19.63 -21.77 75.01
C ALA A 793 -19.84 -22.53 76.35
N ILE A 794 -19.38 -23.78 76.45
CA ILE A 794 -19.37 -24.54 77.71
C ILE A 794 -18.45 -23.85 78.74
N LYS A 795 -17.33 -23.23 78.34
CA LYS A 795 -16.47 -22.46 79.26
C LYS A 795 -17.18 -21.22 79.82
N HIS A 796 -18.03 -20.54 79.03
CA HIS A 796 -18.86 -19.44 79.54
C HIS A 796 -19.92 -19.95 80.53
N GLY A 797 -20.51 -21.12 80.29
CA GLY A 797 -21.40 -21.80 81.25
C GLY A 797 -20.69 -22.16 82.57
N TRP A 798 -19.46 -22.68 82.49
CA TRP A 798 -18.62 -22.97 83.66
C TRP A 798 -18.22 -21.70 84.42
N ALA A 799 -17.84 -20.63 83.73
CA ALA A 799 -17.52 -19.34 84.36
C ALA A 799 -18.74 -18.76 85.09
N ALA A 800 -19.93 -18.83 84.49
CA ALA A 800 -21.19 -18.44 85.13
C ALA A 800 -21.49 -19.31 86.37
N LEU A 801 -21.32 -20.63 86.30
CA LEU A 801 -21.48 -21.55 87.44
C LEU A 801 -20.50 -21.24 88.58
N VAL A 802 -19.23 -20.95 88.28
CA VAL A 802 -18.21 -20.57 89.27
C VAL A 802 -18.59 -19.24 89.95
N LEU A 803 -18.95 -18.20 89.18
CA LEU A 803 -19.40 -16.93 89.72
C LEU A 803 -20.66 -17.07 90.59
N GLN A 804 -21.66 -17.83 90.11
CA GLN A 804 -22.88 -18.13 90.88
C GLN A 804 -22.58 -18.91 92.17
N ARG A 805 -21.66 -19.90 92.13
CA ARG A 805 -21.23 -20.67 93.30
C ARG A 805 -20.57 -19.77 94.34
N HIS A 806 -19.60 -18.94 93.94
CA HIS A 806 -18.91 -18.04 94.86
C HIS A 806 -19.84 -16.97 95.44
N TRP A 807 -20.72 -16.38 94.63
CA TRP A 807 -21.69 -15.39 95.13
C TRP A 807 -22.72 -16.05 96.07
N ARG A 808 -23.35 -17.17 95.70
CA ARG A 808 -24.28 -17.88 96.60
C ARG A 808 -23.63 -18.26 97.94
N GLY A 809 -22.38 -18.73 97.91
CA GLY A 809 -21.59 -19.02 99.12
C GLY A 809 -21.28 -17.79 99.96
N TYR A 810 -20.81 -16.70 99.36
CA TYR A 810 -20.54 -15.43 100.07
C TYR A 810 -21.82 -14.84 100.68
N ARG A 811 -22.93 -14.82 99.93
CA ARG A 811 -24.24 -14.33 100.39
C ARG A 811 -24.72 -15.06 101.64
N MET A 812 -24.75 -16.41 101.62
CA MET A 812 -25.19 -17.18 102.77
C MET A 812 -24.23 -17.08 103.96
N ARG A 813 -22.91 -16.95 103.70
CA ARG A 813 -21.94 -16.72 104.77
C ARG A 813 -22.15 -15.37 105.46
N GLN A 814 -22.48 -14.30 104.73
CA GLN A 814 -22.83 -13.00 105.32
C GLN A 814 -24.11 -13.07 106.16
N ILE A 815 -25.17 -13.71 105.65
CA ILE A 815 -26.43 -13.89 106.38
C ILE A 815 -26.21 -14.69 107.67
N TYR A 816 -25.45 -15.80 107.60
CA TYR A 816 -25.14 -16.62 108.78
C TYR A 816 -24.29 -15.86 109.81
N LEU A 817 -23.29 -15.09 109.38
CA LEU A 817 -22.47 -14.27 110.27
C LEU A 817 -23.30 -13.17 110.97
N LEU A 818 -24.23 -12.53 110.26
CA LEU A 818 -25.15 -11.55 110.83
C LEU A 818 -26.06 -12.17 111.90
N VAL A 819 -26.66 -13.34 111.62
CA VAL A 819 -27.49 -14.07 112.58
C VAL A 819 -26.67 -14.49 113.79
N ARG A 820 -25.48 -15.09 113.58
CA ARG A 820 -24.57 -15.48 114.68
C ARG A 820 -24.17 -14.29 115.55
N LEU A 821 -23.78 -13.16 114.95
CA LEU A 821 -23.39 -11.95 115.68
C LEU A 821 -24.56 -11.40 116.50
N SER A 822 -25.75 -11.33 115.91
CA SER A 822 -26.98 -10.90 116.59
C SER A 822 -27.29 -11.79 117.78
N THR A 823 -27.26 -13.11 117.60
CA THR A 823 -27.51 -14.09 118.66
C THR A 823 -26.49 -13.99 119.80
N VAL A 824 -25.19 -13.90 119.50
CA VAL A 824 -24.14 -13.72 120.52
C VAL A 824 -24.31 -12.41 121.27
N THR A 825 -24.65 -11.32 120.57
CA THR A 825 -24.88 -10.01 121.18
C THR A 825 -26.09 -10.01 122.12
N ILE A 826 -27.20 -10.63 121.70
CA ILE A 826 -28.40 -10.82 122.54
C ILE A 826 -28.06 -11.68 123.77
N GLN A 827 -27.32 -12.78 123.60
CA GLN A 827 -26.91 -13.65 124.71
C GLN A 827 -26.02 -12.91 125.72
N ALA A 828 -25.03 -12.15 125.24
CA ALA A 828 -24.15 -11.34 126.09
C ALA A 828 -24.94 -10.26 126.85
N PHE A 829 -25.85 -9.55 126.18
CA PHE A 829 -26.68 -8.52 126.80
C PHE A 829 -27.63 -9.12 127.85
N THR A 830 -28.22 -10.28 127.58
CA THR A 830 -29.11 -11.01 128.49
C THR A 830 -28.37 -11.51 129.73
N ARG A 831 -27.19 -12.12 129.57
CA ARG A 831 -26.32 -12.52 130.69
C ARG A 831 -25.94 -11.32 131.56
N GLY A 832 -25.57 -10.19 130.93
CA GLY A 832 -25.29 -8.94 131.62
C GLY A 832 -26.51 -8.35 132.35
N TRP A 833 -27.71 -8.45 131.78
CA TRP A 833 -28.95 -8.01 132.42
C TRP A 833 -29.30 -8.85 133.65
N ILE A 834 -29.16 -10.17 133.60
CA ILE A 834 -29.36 -11.07 134.76
C ILE A 834 -28.38 -10.71 135.89
N ALA A 835 -27.10 -10.50 135.58
CA ALA A 835 -26.10 -10.09 136.56
C ALA A 835 -26.45 -8.73 137.19
N ARG A 836 -26.81 -7.72 136.37
CA ARG A 836 -27.25 -6.40 136.86
C ARG A 836 -28.52 -6.47 137.70
N ARG A 837 -29.48 -7.35 137.39
CA ARG A 837 -30.69 -7.58 138.18
C ARG A 837 -30.39 -8.18 139.56
N ARG A 838 -29.44 -9.12 139.64
CA ARG A 838 -28.94 -9.66 140.93
C ARG A 838 -28.24 -8.57 141.76
N TYR A 839 -27.36 -7.79 141.14
CA TYR A 839 -26.68 -6.66 141.79
C TYR A 839 -27.67 -5.60 142.31
N LYS A 840 -28.67 -5.21 141.51
CA LYS A 840 -29.70 -4.25 141.94
C LYS A 840 -30.42 -4.70 143.21
N LYS A 841 -30.74 -5.99 143.34
CA LYS A 841 -31.39 -6.55 144.53
C LYS A 841 -30.50 -6.48 145.78
N MET A 842 -29.18 -6.61 145.66
CA MET A 842 -28.24 -6.35 146.76
C MET A 842 -28.17 -4.86 147.11
N VAL A 843 -28.13 -3.99 146.10
CA VAL A 843 -28.08 -2.53 146.28
C VAL A 843 -29.36 -2.01 146.95
N GLU A 844 -30.53 -2.58 146.68
CA GLU A 844 -31.79 -2.21 147.36
C GLU A 844 -31.69 -2.42 148.88
N VAL A 845 -31.16 -3.57 149.33
CA VAL A 845 -30.88 -3.85 150.76
C VAL A 845 -29.86 -2.86 151.33
N GLN A 846 -28.77 -2.60 150.59
CA GLN A 846 -27.71 -1.68 151.02
C GLN A 846 -28.16 -0.21 151.06
N LYS A 847 -29.11 0.19 150.20
CA LYS A 847 -29.67 1.54 150.16
C LYS A 847 -30.71 1.79 151.25
N ALA A 848 -31.41 0.76 151.74
CA ALA A 848 -32.27 0.88 152.92
C ALA A 848 -31.46 1.32 154.16
N LEU A 849 -30.31 0.68 154.41
CA LEU A 849 -29.36 1.06 155.48
C LEU A 849 -28.82 2.49 155.30
N VAL A 850 -28.58 2.92 154.06
CA VAL A 850 -28.10 4.28 153.77
C VAL A 850 -29.22 5.33 153.94
N LEU A 851 -30.48 5.02 153.63
CA LEU A 851 -31.61 5.91 153.89
C LEU A 851 -31.83 6.17 155.38
N GLN A 852 -31.70 5.13 156.22
CA GLN A 852 -31.73 5.26 157.68
C GLN A 852 -30.62 6.20 158.20
N LYS A 853 -29.44 6.21 157.56
CA LYS A 853 -28.35 7.17 157.84
C LYS A 853 -28.67 8.59 157.35
N TYR A 854 -29.18 8.76 156.12
CA TYR A 854 -29.37 10.09 155.52
C TYR A 854 -30.62 10.84 156.00
N ALA A 855 -31.67 10.15 156.46
CA ALA A 855 -32.82 10.79 157.11
C ALA A 855 -32.37 11.63 158.33
N ARG A 856 -31.44 11.07 159.14
CA ARG A 856 -30.81 11.77 160.28
C ARG A 856 -29.96 12.99 159.86
N ALA A 857 -29.58 13.12 158.59
CA ALA A 857 -28.73 14.20 158.08
C ALA A 857 -29.43 15.20 157.13
N TRP A 858 -30.61 14.87 156.59
CA TRP A 858 -31.37 15.77 155.71
C TRP A 858 -32.07 16.89 156.50
N LEU A 859 -32.51 16.60 157.72
CA LEU A 859 -33.04 17.59 158.68
C LEU A 859 -32.08 18.79 158.88
N ALA A 860 -30.76 18.59 158.75
CA ALA A 860 -29.77 19.66 158.85
C ALA A 860 -29.60 20.49 157.56
N ARG A 861 -29.83 19.93 156.37
CA ARG A 861 -29.42 20.54 155.08
C ARG A 861 -30.48 21.37 154.36
N ARG A 862 -31.76 21.20 154.69
CA ARG A 862 -32.87 21.94 154.02
C ARG A 862 -32.79 23.47 154.22
N ARG A 863 -31.96 23.96 155.14
CA ARG A 863 -31.77 25.39 155.46
C ARG A 863 -30.93 26.23 154.46
N PHE A 864 -30.41 25.70 153.32
CA PHE A 864 -29.35 26.40 152.53
C PHE A 864 -29.59 26.79 151.04
N GLN A 865 -30.19 25.96 150.16
CA GLN A 865 -29.80 25.97 148.72
C GLN A 865 -30.57 26.83 147.67
N THR A 866 -31.60 27.62 148.02
CA THR A 866 -32.62 28.13 147.05
C THR A 866 -32.17 29.30 146.12
N MET A 867 -30.92 29.40 145.65
CA MET A 867 -30.32 30.70 145.27
C MET A 867 -29.66 30.91 143.86
N ARG A 868 -29.67 29.98 142.88
CA ARG A 868 -28.78 30.09 141.68
C ARG A 868 -29.26 29.38 140.38
N ARG A 869 -29.53 30.05 139.22
CA ARG A 869 -29.97 29.33 137.97
C ARG A 869 -29.92 29.90 136.51
N LEU A 870 -29.76 31.18 136.18
CA LEU A 870 -30.63 31.82 135.15
C LEU A 870 -30.25 31.97 133.62
N VAL A 871 -29.01 31.78 133.12
CA VAL A 871 -28.42 32.83 132.22
C VAL A 871 -28.39 32.70 130.64
N ILE A 872 -28.36 31.53 129.99
CA ILE A 872 -27.39 31.33 128.85
C ILE A 872 -27.84 31.43 127.34
N ASN A 873 -29.13 31.46 126.98
CA ASN A 873 -29.66 30.73 125.80
C ASN A 873 -29.58 31.27 124.32
N VAL A 874 -28.85 32.33 123.93
CA VAL A 874 -29.29 33.23 122.81
C VAL A 874 -29.02 32.89 121.30
N GLN A 875 -27.86 32.37 120.87
CA GLN A 875 -27.12 32.93 119.70
C GLN A 875 -27.69 33.06 118.24
N LEU A 876 -27.75 32.02 117.36
CA LEU A 876 -27.53 32.19 115.88
C LEU A 876 -28.57 31.57 114.89
N SER A 877 -28.71 32.13 113.66
CA SER A 877 -29.63 31.66 112.58
C SER A 877 -29.36 32.15 111.11
N PHE A 878 -28.13 32.48 110.69
CA PHE A 878 -27.93 33.50 109.61
C PHE A 878 -27.73 33.11 108.11
N ARG A 879 -27.32 31.90 107.69
CA ARG A 879 -26.53 31.73 106.42
C ARG A 879 -27.18 31.05 105.17
N VAL A 880 -28.50 31.07 104.98
CA VAL A 880 -29.19 30.22 103.96
C VAL A 880 -29.43 30.86 102.56
N GLN A 881 -29.15 32.15 102.33
CA GLN A 881 -30.00 32.93 101.41
C GLN A 881 -29.59 33.12 99.91
N ASN A 882 -28.40 32.74 99.43
CA ASN A 882 -27.90 33.25 98.12
C ASN A 882 -27.82 32.26 96.95
N LEU A 883 -28.54 32.62 95.87
CA LEU A 883 -28.37 32.24 94.44
C LEU A 883 -29.09 30.97 93.93
N ARG A 884 -30.34 31.17 93.52
CA ARG A 884 -31.28 30.19 92.96
C ARG A 884 -31.98 30.73 91.70
N LYS A 885 -31.28 31.43 90.79
CA LYS A 885 -31.94 32.42 89.89
C LYS A 885 -31.30 32.64 88.49
N LYS A 886 -31.51 31.71 87.53
CA LYS A 886 -31.95 31.94 86.11
C LYS A 886 -31.65 30.75 85.17
N ILE A 887 -32.71 30.26 84.50
CA ILE A 887 -32.78 29.23 83.43
C ILE A 887 -33.70 29.83 82.32
N GLU A 888 -33.93 29.14 81.18
CA GLU A 888 -34.91 29.44 80.06
C GLU A 888 -34.41 30.45 78.96
N ASP A 889 -34.72 30.38 77.64
CA ASP A 889 -35.48 29.41 76.79
C ASP A 889 -35.23 29.51 75.23
N GLN A 890 -35.43 28.38 74.50
CA GLN A 890 -36.04 28.10 73.14
C GLN A 890 -35.80 28.77 71.72
N VAL A 891 -35.81 27.89 70.66
CA VAL A 891 -36.38 27.97 69.24
C VAL A 891 -35.52 28.35 67.96
N ARG A 892 -35.96 27.86 66.76
CA ARG A 892 -35.33 27.80 65.38
C ARG A 892 -35.96 28.85 64.38
N PRO A 893 -35.88 28.85 62.99
CA PRO A 893 -35.21 28.02 61.92
C PRO A 893 -34.67 28.80 60.62
N ARG A 894 -34.48 28.12 59.45
CA ARG A 894 -34.34 28.59 58.00
C ARG A 894 -32.98 29.22 57.54
N ARG A 895 -32.51 29.21 56.25
CA ARG A 895 -32.68 28.39 54.99
C ARG A 895 -31.62 28.83 53.90
N VAL A 896 -31.20 27.93 52.97
CA VAL A 896 -30.56 28.16 51.62
C VAL A 896 -29.13 28.78 51.46
N VAL A 897 -28.23 28.07 50.72
CA VAL A 897 -27.23 28.59 49.73
C VAL A 897 -26.98 27.50 48.64
N ASN A 898 -26.59 27.90 47.42
CA ASN A 898 -26.61 27.18 46.13
C ASN A 898 -25.61 26.02 45.88
N PRO A 899 -25.92 25.13 44.91
CA PRO A 899 -24.98 24.19 44.29
C PRO A 899 -24.37 24.72 42.98
N CYS A 900 -23.21 25.38 43.02
CA CYS A 900 -22.46 25.77 41.79
C CYS A 900 -20.93 25.70 41.90
N LEU A 901 -20.37 25.07 42.95
CA LEU A 901 -18.93 25.15 43.24
C LEU A 901 -18.01 24.53 42.17
N CYS A 902 -18.53 23.69 41.26
CA CYS A 902 -17.72 23.00 40.25
C CYS A 902 -17.63 23.73 38.89
N SER A 903 -18.55 24.66 38.57
CA SER A 903 -18.55 25.39 37.28
C SER A 903 -17.61 26.59 37.28
N ASP A 904 -17.32 27.15 38.45
CA ASP A 904 -16.63 28.43 38.60
C ASP A 904 -15.11 28.25 38.80
N LEU A 905 -14.66 27.01 39.07
CA LEU A 905 -13.27 26.62 39.24
C LEU A 905 -12.64 26.24 37.88
N LYS A 906 -12.05 27.22 37.20
CA LYS A 906 -11.40 27.05 35.88
C LYS A 906 -9.88 26.87 35.99
N PRO A 907 -9.22 26.15 35.07
CA PRO A 907 -7.76 25.95 35.09
C PRO A 907 -6.93 27.25 35.04
N ARG A 908 -7.43 28.29 34.36
CA ARG A 908 -6.70 29.53 34.06
C ARG A 908 -7.07 30.71 34.98
N GLY A 909 -6.99 30.52 36.29
CA GLY A 909 -7.24 31.56 37.30
C GLY A 909 -5.97 31.99 38.05
N VAL A 910 -5.77 33.29 38.27
CA VAL A 910 -4.55 33.85 38.92
C VAL A 910 -4.26 33.21 40.28
N VAL A 911 -5.29 32.94 41.09
CA VAL A 911 -5.14 32.33 42.42
C VAL A 911 -4.88 30.82 42.34
N VAL A 912 -5.35 30.15 41.28
CA VAL A 912 -5.20 28.69 41.09
C VAL A 912 -3.75 28.30 40.83
N ASN A 913 -2.97 29.18 40.19
CA ASN A 913 -1.55 28.99 39.93
C ASN A 913 -0.63 29.22 41.16
N MET A 914 -1.14 29.80 42.26
CA MET A 914 -0.33 30.11 43.45
C MET A 914 -0.30 28.98 44.49
N ILE A 915 -1.37 28.19 44.58
CA ILE A 915 -1.48 27.09 45.56
C ILE A 915 -1.95 25.83 44.81
N PRO A 916 -1.06 24.87 44.52
CA PRO A 916 -1.45 23.64 43.85
C PRO A 916 -2.44 22.83 44.73
N GLY A 917 -3.50 22.30 44.12
CA GLY A 917 -4.56 21.57 44.84
C GLY A 917 -5.58 22.46 45.58
N LEU A 918 -5.58 23.79 45.41
CA LEU A 918 -6.46 24.71 46.13
C LEU A 918 -7.96 24.35 46.07
N ALA A 919 -8.46 23.89 44.91
CA ALA A 919 -9.86 23.49 44.78
C ALA A 919 -10.21 22.29 45.67
N ALA A 920 -9.30 21.32 45.80
CA ALA A 920 -9.46 20.19 46.72
C ALA A 920 -9.55 20.63 48.19
N TYR A 921 -8.69 21.56 48.61
CA TYR A 921 -8.70 22.07 49.99
C TYR A 921 -9.97 22.86 50.32
N ILE A 922 -10.47 23.69 49.40
CA ILE A 922 -11.72 24.44 49.57
C ILE A 922 -12.92 23.48 49.68
N ILE A 923 -12.97 22.44 48.84
CA ILE A 923 -14.00 21.40 48.90
C ILE A 923 -13.93 20.64 50.24
N TYR A 924 -12.73 20.26 50.69
CA TYR A 924 -12.54 19.59 51.99
C TYR A 924 -12.99 20.46 53.18
N MET A 925 -12.71 21.77 53.15
CA MET A 925 -13.16 22.69 54.21
C MET A 925 -14.69 22.82 54.26
N CYS A 926 -15.39 22.77 53.12
CA CYS A 926 -16.86 22.72 53.07
C CYS A 926 -17.42 21.40 53.66
N ILE A 927 -16.73 20.29 53.42
CA ILE A 927 -17.04 18.96 53.98
C ILE A 927 -16.88 19.00 55.52
N ARG A 928 -15.74 19.47 56.02
CA ARG A 928 -15.45 19.61 57.46
C ARG A 928 -16.44 20.53 58.18
N HIS A 929 -16.83 21.66 57.58
CA HIS A 929 -17.84 22.55 58.16
C HIS A 929 -19.22 21.85 58.28
N SER A 930 -19.56 20.98 57.33
CA SER A 930 -20.81 20.20 57.37
C SER A 930 -20.76 19.07 58.42
N ASP A 931 -19.60 18.44 58.61
CA ASP A 931 -19.34 17.49 59.71
C ASP A 931 -19.43 18.18 61.08
N TYR A 932 -18.83 19.36 61.26
CA TYR A 932 -18.89 20.14 62.52
C TYR A 932 -20.33 20.51 62.92
N LEU A 933 -21.18 20.86 61.95
CA LEU A 933 -22.61 21.13 62.19
C LEU A 933 -23.44 19.87 62.48
N ASN A 934 -22.85 18.68 62.38
CA ASN A 934 -23.49 17.36 62.54
C ASN A 934 -24.71 17.15 61.60
N ASP A 935 -24.66 17.71 60.39
CA ASP A 935 -25.73 17.59 59.38
C ASP A 935 -25.35 16.61 58.27
N GLY A 936 -25.65 15.33 58.51
CA GLY A 936 -25.40 14.25 57.57
C GLY A 936 -26.19 14.35 56.26
N THR A 937 -27.29 15.11 56.22
CA THR A 937 -28.09 15.30 54.99
C THR A 937 -27.42 16.31 54.07
N LYS A 938 -26.97 17.44 54.63
CA LYS A 938 -26.19 18.46 53.93
C LYS A 938 -24.85 17.90 53.45
N LEU A 939 -24.17 17.10 54.28
CA LEU A 939 -22.91 16.45 53.93
C LEU A 939 -23.05 15.50 52.73
N LYS A 940 -24.05 14.60 52.73
CA LYS A 940 -24.32 13.71 51.57
C LYS A 940 -24.70 14.49 50.31
N SER A 941 -25.51 15.53 50.44
CA SER A 941 -25.87 16.40 49.31
C SER A 941 -24.65 17.11 48.71
N LEU A 942 -23.71 17.58 49.54
CA LEU A 942 -22.47 18.22 49.10
C LEU A 942 -21.57 17.22 48.36
N MET A 943 -21.34 16.03 48.91
CA MET A 943 -20.50 14.99 48.29
C MET A 943 -21.04 14.55 46.93
N ASN A 944 -22.35 14.28 46.83
CA ASN A 944 -22.98 13.92 45.57
C ASN A 944 -22.95 15.08 44.55
N GLY A 945 -23.09 16.33 45.01
CA GLY A 945 -22.94 17.52 44.17
C GLY A 945 -21.54 17.65 43.57
N VAL A 946 -20.49 17.46 44.38
CA VAL A 946 -19.09 17.49 43.93
C VAL A 946 -18.81 16.36 42.91
N ILE A 947 -19.20 15.12 43.24
CA ILE A 947 -18.99 13.96 42.34
C ILE A 947 -19.71 14.17 41.00
N THR A 948 -20.93 14.70 41.02
CA THR A 948 -21.72 14.96 39.80
C THR A 948 -21.14 16.14 39.00
N GLY A 949 -20.72 17.22 39.68
CA GLY A 949 -20.08 18.38 39.05
C GLY A 949 -18.77 18.03 38.34
N VAL A 950 -17.88 17.28 38.99
CA VAL A 950 -16.64 16.81 38.36
C VAL A 950 -16.96 15.87 37.18
N LYS A 951 -17.91 14.95 37.32
CA LYS A 951 -18.35 14.09 36.20
C LYS A 951 -18.89 14.89 35.02
N ALA A 952 -19.63 15.97 35.25
CA ALA A 952 -20.13 16.86 34.20
C ALA A 952 -18.98 17.59 33.49
N VAL A 953 -18.10 18.27 34.22
CA VAL A 953 -16.96 19.00 33.62
C VAL A 953 -16.04 18.05 32.84
N ILE A 954 -15.74 16.86 33.37
CA ILE A 954 -14.96 15.84 32.66
C ILE A 954 -15.67 15.34 31.40
N LYS A 955 -17.01 15.21 31.42
CA LYS A 955 -17.81 14.78 30.27
C LYS A 955 -17.81 15.82 29.15
N ASP A 956 -17.90 17.10 29.49
CA ASP A 956 -17.98 18.19 28.51
C ASP A 956 -16.59 18.54 27.95
N HIS A 957 -15.54 18.41 28.76
CA HIS A 957 -14.15 18.72 28.41
C HIS A 957 -13.27 17.47 28.13
N GLN A 958 -13.87 16.37 27.66
CA GLN A 958 -13.20 15.08 27.41
C GLN A 958 -12.01 15.08 26.42
N LYS A 959 -11.71 16.20 25.74
CA LYS A 959 -10.57 16.35 24.82
C LYS A 959 -9.53 17.37 25.31
N ASP A 960 -9.82 18.11 26.38
CA ASP A 960 -8.97 19.18 26.88
C ASP A 960 -7.97 18.66 27.92
N PHE A 961 -6.69 18.68 27.55
CA PHE A 961 -5.60 18.21 28.39
C PHE A 961 -5.42 19.04 29.67
N GLU A 962 -5.60 20.37 29.61
CA GLU A 962 -5.46 21.24 30.78
C GLU A 962 -6.55 20.94 31.82
N THR A 963 -7.80 20.87 31.37
CA THR A 963 -8.95 20.57 32.25
C THR A 963 -8.88 19.16 32.84
N LEU A 964 -8.47 18.15 32.05
CA LEU A 964 -8.27 16.78 32.55
C LEU A 964 -7.11 16.70 33.58
N SER A 965 -5.98 17.38 33.31
CA SER A 965 -4.84 17.49 34.23
C SER A 965 -5.25 18.13 35.56
N PHE A 966 -5.95 19.26 35.50
CA PHE A 966 -6.40 20.02 36.66
C PHE A 966 -7.32 19.20 37.57
N TRP A 967 -8.35 18.55 37.00
CA TRP A 967 -9.30 17.77 37.80
C TRP A 967 -8.74 16.42 38.26
N LEU A 968 -7.81 15.81 37.53
CA LEU A 968 -7.08 14.62 38.02
C LEU A 968 -6.29 14.95 39.28
N SER A 969 -5.50 16.03 39.25
CA SER A 969 -4.71 16.50 40.39
C SER A 969 -5.61 16.80 41.60
N ASN A 970 -6.65 17.63 41.43
CA ASN A 970 -7.54 18.00 42.53
C ASN A 970 -8.38 16.82 43.07
N THR A 971 -8.75 15.85 42.22
CA THR A 971 -9.45 14.64 42.71
C THR A 971 -8.51 13.77 43.56
N ASN A 972 -7.24 13.60 43.17
CA ASN A 972 -6.25 12.89 43.99
C ASN A 972 -5.99 13.61 45.32
N HIS A 973 -5.79 14.93 45.30
CA HIS A 973 -5.60 15.74 46.52
C HIS A 973 -6.81 15.69 47.45
N LEU A 974 -8.04 15.66 46.92
CA LEU A 974 -9.25 15.53 47.73
C LEU A 974 -9.34 14.14 48.39
N ILE A 975 -9.02 13.06 47.66
CA ILE A 975 -8.94 11.70 48.22
C ILE A 975 -7.88 11.65 49.33
N ASN A 976 -6.72 12.26 49.13
CA ASN A 976 -5.66 12.29 50.13
C ASN A 976 -6.05 13.12 51.37
N CYS A 977 -6.74 14.26 51.23
CA CYS A 977 -7.31 14.98 52.38
C CYS A 977 -8.32 14.12 53.15
N LEU A 978 -9.21 13.42 52.44
CA LEU A 978 -10.21 12.52 53.05
C LEU A 978 -9.60 11.26 53.68
N LYS A 979 -8.34 10.91 53.39
CA LYS A 979 -7.57 9.87 54.10
C LYS A 979 -6.81 10.46 55.29
N GLN A 980 -6.10 11.57 55.09
CA GLN A 980 -5.26 12.23 56.09
C GLN A 980 -6.04 12.70 57.33
N TYR A 981 -7.31 13.08 57.14
CA TYR A 981 -8.17 13.67 58.18
C TYR A 981 -9.37 12.78 58.56
N SER A 982 -9.35 11.48 58.28
CA SER A 982 -10.47 10.58 58.61
C SER A 982 -10.54 10.12 60.07
N GLY A 983 -9.47 10.32 60.84
CA GLY A 983 -9.32 9.73 62.18
C GLY A 983 -8.66 8.35 62.22
N GLU A 984 -8.28 7.79 61.06
CA GLU A 984 -7.59 6.50 60.98
C GLU A 984 -6.10 6.62 61.34
N GLU A 985 -5.65 5.84 62.34
CA GLU A 985 -4.26 5.88 62.84
C GLU A 985 -3.19 5.65 61.76
N GLU A 986 -3.51 4.91 60.70
CA GLU A 986 -2.55 4.61 59.62
C GLU A 986 -2.15 5.87 58.84
N PHE A 987 -3.12 6.74 58.51
CA PHE A 987 -2.90 7.94 57.71
C PHE A 987 -2.50 9.17 58.55
N MET A 988 -2.78 9.15 59.86
CA MET A 988 -2.44 10.24 60.78
C MET A 988 -0.97 10.25 61.25
N LYS A 989 -0.17 9.21 60.96
CA LYS A 989 1.23 9.06 61.44
C LYS A 989 2.16 10.24 61.08
N GLN A 990 1.85 10.95 60.01
CA GLN A 990 2.64 12.09 59.50
C GLN A 990 2.00 13.46 59.80
N ASN A 991 0.86 13.49 60.51
CA ASN A 991 0.18 14.74 60.86
C ASN A 991 0.79 15.38 62.11
N THR A 992 0.93 16.70 62.09
CA THR A 992 1.21 17.48 63.29
C THR A 992 0.00 17.51 64.24
N PRO A 993 0.20 17.76 65.56
CA PRO A 993 -0.90 17.91 66.51
C PRO A 993 -1.93 18.99 66.13
N ARG A 994 -1.51 20.03 65.38
CA ARG A 994 -2.41 21.07 64.86
C ARG A 994 -3.28 20.55 63.71
N GLN A 995 -2.69 19.83 62.75
CA GLN A 995 -3.42 19.19 61.65
C GLN A 995 -4.47 18.19 62.14
N ASN A 996 -4.21 17.47 63.24
CA ASN A 996 -5.19 16.54 63.82
C ASN A 996 -6.48 17.23 64.34
N ASN A 997 -6.47 18.55 64.57
CA ASN A 997 -7.70 19.31 64.86
C ASN A 997 -8.62 19.47 63.64
N ASN A 998 -8.11 19.17 62.44
CA ASN A 998 -8.83 19.24 61.17
C ASN A 998 -9.49 17.91 60.77
N CYS A 999 -9.36 16.86 61.60
CA CYS A 999 -10.02 15.57 61.42
C CYS A 999 -11.55 15.64 61.55
N LEU A 1000 -12.24 14.83 60.74
CA LEU A 1000 -13.68 14.59 60.83
C LEU A 1000 -14.02 13.86 62.15
N LYS A 1001 -15.19 14.16 62.73
CA LYS A 1001 -15.59 13.64 64.05
C LYS A 1001 -16.94 12.94 64.07
N ASN A 1002 -17.84 13.28 63.15
CA ASN A 1002 -19.25 12.85 63.24
C ASN A 1002 -19.65 11.84 62.14
N PHE A 1003 -19.01 11.86 60.97
CA PHE A 1003 -19.37 10.98 59.84
C PHE A 1003 -18.17 10.28 59.18
N ASP A 1004 -18.30 8.98 58.93
CA ASP A 1004 -17.41 8.21 58.05
C ASP A 1004 -17.78 8.43 56.57
N LEU A 1005 -16.78 8.71 55.73
CA LEU A 1005 -16.91 8.96 54.29
C LEU A 1005 -16.27 7.86 53.41
N SER A 1006 -15.95 6.71 53.98
CA SER A 1006 -15.29 5.58 53.29
C SER A 1006 -15.89 5.21 51.92
N GLU A 1007 -17.21 5.07 51.81
CA GLU A 1007 -17.88 4.76 50.54
C GLU A 1007 -17.64 5.85 49.47
N HIS A 1008 -17.66 7.13 49.87
CA HIS A 1008 -17.46 8.25 48.96
C HIS A 1008 -15.99 8.37 48.51
N ARG A 1009 -15.03 7.95 49.35
CA ARG A 1009 -13.62 7.85 48.97
C ARG A 1009 -13.41 6.81 47.85
N GLN A 1010 -14.12 5.69 47.89
CA GLN A 1010 -14.09 4.69 46.82
C GLN A 1010 -14.65 5.24 45.51
N ILE A 1011 -15.83 5.90 45.54
CA ILE A 1011 -16.44 6.52 44.35
C ILE A 1011 -15.54 7.60 43.73
N LEU A 1012 -14.84 8.39 44.56
CA LEU A 1012 -13.85 9.36 44.08
C LEU A 1012 -12.60 8.68 43.48
N SER A 1013 -12.16 7.56 44.03
CA SER A 1013 -11.05 6.76 43.48
C SER A 1013 -11.39 6.18 42.10
N ASP A 1014 -12.60 5.64 41.92
CA ASP A 1014 -13.06 5.15 40.61
C ASP A 1014 -13.15 6.30 39.59
N LEU A 1015 -13.59 7.48 40.03
CA LEU A 1015 -13.60 8.69 39.21
C LEU A 1015 -12.19 9.13 38.83
N ALA A 1016 -11.22 9.09 39.75
CA ALA A 1016 -9.82 9.41 39.48
C ALA A 1016 -9.19 8.45 38.45
N ILE A 1017 -9.48 7.14 38.53
CA ILE A 1017 -9.06 6.14 37.53
C ILE A 1017 -9.66 6.46 36.16
N HIS A 1018 -10.95 6.81 36.09
CA HIS A 1018 -11.61 7.18 34.84
C HIS A 1018 -10.98 8.43 34.21
N ILE A 1019 -10.72 9.48 35.01
CA ILE A 1019 -10.06 10.70 34.56
C ILE A 1019 -8.63 10.38 34.06
N TYR A 1020 -7.85 9.59 34.81
CA TYR A 1020 -6.49 9.19 34.43
C TYR A 1020 -6.44 8.45 33.09
N HIS A 1021 -7.33 7.49 32.87
CA HIS A 1021 -7.41 6.79 31.58
C HIS A 1021 -7.84 7.71 30.44
N ARG A 1022 -8.70 8.70 30.68
CA ARG A 1022 -9.07 9.67 29.64
C ARG A 1022 -7.93 10.64 29.34
N PHE A 1023 -7.27 11.13 30.38
CA PHE A 1023 -6.08 11.99 30.35
C PHE A 1023 -4.96 11.37 29.49
N LEU A 1024 -4.58 10.12 29.77
CA LEU A 1024 -3.62 9.37 28.95
C LEU A 1024 -4.06 9.29 27.49
N THR A 1025 -5.33 8.97 27.23
CA THR A 1025 -5.86 8.86 25.84
C THR A 1025 -5.68 10.16 25.04
N VAL A 1026 -5.74 11.33 25.67
CA VAL A 1026 -5.52 12.63 25.01
C VAL A 1026 -4.03 12.83 24.72
N MET A 1027 -3.14 12.51 25.66
CA MET A 1027 -1.69 12.57 25.45
C MET A 1027 -1.24 11.61 24.34
N GLU A 1028 -1.69 10.35 24.38
CA GLU A 1028 -1.37 9.30 23.41
C GLU A 1028 -1.81 9.70 21.98
N LYS A 1029 -3.01 10.27 21.83
CA LYS A 1029 -3.51 10.76 20.53
C LYS A 1029 -2.74 11.96 19.98
N THR A 1030 -2.23 12.81 20.86
CA THR A 1030 -1.46 14.00 20.48
C THR A 1030 -0.02 13.65 20.11
N LEU A 1031 0.58 12.68 20.82
CA LEU A 1031 1.98 12.26 20.63
C LEU A 1031 2.17 11.32 19.44
N THR A 1032 1.24 10.37 19.22
CA THR A 1032 1.30 9.37 18.13
C THR A 1032 1.73 9.91 16.76
N PRO A 1033 1.13 10.98 16.19
CA PRO A 1033 1.52 11.48 14.86
C PRO A 1033 2.93 12.07 14.80
N MET A 1034 3.53 12.45 15.93
CA MET A 1034 4.89 13.02 15.99
C MET A 1034 5.98 11.96 16.18
N ILE A 1035 5.63 10.78 16.73
CA ILE A 1035 6.62 9.74 17.06
C ILE A 1035 7.37 9.24 15.82
N VAL A 1036 6.68 8.87 14.74
CA VAL A 1036 7.35 8.31 13.56
C VAL A 1036 8.23 9.35 12.86
N PRO A 1037 7.76 10.58 12.53
CA PRO A 1037 8.61 11.59 11.92
C PRO A 1037 9.81 11.96 12.81
N GLY A 1038 9.59 12.16 14.11
CA GLY A 1038 10.61 12.60 15.04
C GLY A 1038 11.65 11.53 15.41
N MET A 1039 11.23 10.27 15.61
CA MET A 1039 12.14 9.19 16.02
C MET A 1039 12.87 8.53 14.85
N LEU A 1040 12.29 8.50 13.64
CA LEU A 1040 12.76 7.65 12.54
C LEU A 1040 13.06 8.41 11.24
N GLU A 1041 12.31 9.45 10.91
CA GLU A 1041 12.39 10.08 9.58
C GLU A 1041 13.29 11.32 9.57
N HIS A 1042 13.26 12.14 10.62
CA HIS A 1042 14.14 13.31 10.77
C HIS A 1042 15.58 12.93 11.18
N GLU A 1043 16.57 13.23 10.34
CA GLU A 1043 17.98 12.92 10.61
C GLU A 1043 18.67 14.01 11.46
N SER A 1044 18.80 13.76 12.76
CA SER A 1044 19.43 14.66 13.75
C SER A 1044 20.95 14.85 13.58
N LEU A 1045 21.63 13.94 12.86
CA LEU A 1045 23.09 13.84 12.78
C LEU A 1045 23.64 14.53 11.51
N GLN A 1046 23.67 15.86 11.49
CA GLN A 1046 24.39 16.62 10.46
C GLN A 1046 25.87 16.81 10.86
N GLY A 1047 26.80 16.32 10.03
CA GLY A 1047 28.23 16.70 10.09
C GLY A 1047 29.26 15.59 10.11
N VAL A 1048 28.92 14.34 10.50
CA VAL A 1048 29.92 13.27 10.71
C VAL A 1048 30.16 12.38 9.47
N PHE A 1049 29.22 12.33 8.51
CA PHE A 1049 29.32 11.46 7.34
C PHE A 1049 29.06 12.22 6.02
N SER A 1050 30.13 12.79 5.46
CA SER A 1050 30.11 13.50 4.18
C SER A 1050 30.37 12.58 2.97
N MET A 1051 29.65 11.47 2.87
CA MET A 1051 29.46 10.74 1.61
C MET A 1051 28.03 10.18 1.54
N LYS A 1052 27.35 10.39 0.41
CA LYS A 1052 26.05 9.76 0.10
C LYS A 1052 26.30 8.52 -0.77
N PRO A 1053 25.91 7.31 -0.34
CA PRO A 1053 25.91 6.13 -1.22
C PRO A 1053 24.88 6.28 -2.35
N PRO A 1054 25.17 5.78 -3.56
CA PRO A 1054 24.17 5.71 -4.63
C PRO A 1054 23.18 4.58 -4.34
N GLY A 1055 21.91 4.90 -4.09
CA GLY A 1055 20.85 3.89 -4.01
C GLY A 1055 19.59 4.29 -3.22
N PHE A 1056 19.72 5.06 -2.15
CA PHE A 1056 18.57 5.42 -1.31
C PHE A 1056 17.86 6.68 -1.83
N ARG A 1057 16.78 6.45 -2.59
CA ARG A 1057 15.78 7.49 -2.89
C ARG A 1057 14.99 7.81 -1.62
N GLN A 1058 15.10 9.04 -1.13
CA GLN A 1058 14.05 9.60 -0.29
C GLN A 1058 12.74 9.58 -1.10
N ARG A 1059 11.78 8.75 -0.68
CA ARG A 1059 10.37 9.07 -0.91
C ARG A 1059 10.10 10.34 -0.12
N SER A 1060 10.16 11.49 -0.81
CA SER A 1060 9.58 12.71 -0.28
C SER A 1060 8.10 12.41 -0.04
N ALA A 1061 7.69 12.29 1.22
CA ALA A 1061 6.28 12.23 1.55
C ALA A 1061 5.65 13.52 1.01
N SER A 1062 4.62 13.39 0.18
CA SER A 1062 3.85 14.51 -0.33
C SER A 1062 2.99 15.07 0.79
N ALA A 1063 3.61 15.74 1.75
CA ALA A 1063 2.93 16.56 2.72
C ALA A 1063 2.30 17.76 1.98
N PRO A 1064 1.02 18.09 2.20
CA PRO A 1064 0.43 19.30 1.64
C PRO A 1064 1.17 20.54 2.18
N PRO A 1065 1.28 21.62 1.40
CA PRO A 1065 1.99 22.82 1.83
C PRO A 1065 1.31 23.43 3.06
N GLY A 1066 1.96 23.31 4.22
CA GLY A 1066 1.43 23.75 5.52
C GLY A 1066 1.61 22.78 6.69
N ALA A 1067 2.05 21.53 6.47
CA ALA A 1067 2.36 20.60 7.56
C ALA A 1067 3.75 20.87 8.17
N GLU A 1068 3.81 21.14 9.47
CA GLU A 1068 5.07 21.29 10.22
C GLU A 1068 5.87 19.98 10.25
N ALA A 1069 7.15 20.04 9.93
CA ALA A 1069 8.04 18.87 9.99
C ALA A 1069 8.38 18.52 11.45
N HIS A 1070 7.69 17.53 12.02
CA HIS A 1070 7.95 17.09 13.39
C HIS A 1070 9.32 16.41 13.53
N THR A 1071 10.09 16.84 14.53
CA THR A 1071 11.45 16.37 14.83
C THR A 1071 11.52 15.71 16.22
N ILE A 1072 12.64 15.09 16.59
CA ILE A 1072 12.87 14.62 17.97
C ILE A 1072 12.71 15.77 18.98
N THR A 1073 13.16 16.98 18.63
CA THR A 1073 12.97 18.19 19.44
C THR A 1073 11.49 18.53 19.61
N SER A 1074 10.66 18.34 18.58
CA SER A 1074 9.20 18.54 18.66
C SER A 1074 8.55 17.53 19.63
N VAL A 1075 8.99 16.26 19.61
CA VAL A 1075 8.54 15.23 20.56
C VAL A 1075 8.92 15.62 22.00
N LEU A 1076 10.16 16.06 22.23
CA LEU A 1076 10.64 16.52 23.54
C LEU A 1076 9.94 17.79 24.02
N GLN A 1077 9.64 18.74 23.12
CA GLN A 1077 8.86 19.95 23.44
C GLN A 1077 7.44 19.60 23.88
N MET A 1078 6.77 18.64 23.22
CA MET A 1078 5.45 18.18 23.64
C MET A 1078 5.48 17.43 24.97
N LEU A 1079 6.48 16.56 25.21
CA LEU A 1079 6.68 15.93 26.51
C LEU A 1079 6.94 16.96 27.62
N SER A 1080 7.72 18.00 27.33
CA SER A 1080 7.98 19.13 28.26
C SER A 1080 6.73 19.96 28.53
N SER A 1081 5.90 20.23 27.51
CA SER A 1081 4.62 20.93 27.66
C SER A 1081 3.65 20.16 28.56
N PHE A 1082 3.54 18.84 28.35
CA PHE A 1082 2.77 17.96 29.20
C PHE A 1082 3.31 17.94 30.64
N HIS A 1083 4.63 17.78 30.81
CA HIS A 1083 5.29 17.77 32.12
C HIS A 1083 5.08 19.08 32.90
N GLY A 1084 5.30 20.22 32.25
CA GLY A 1084 5.10 21.54 32.82
C GLY A 1084 3.65 21.76 33.27
N THR A 1085 2.67 21.40 32.44
CA THR A 1085 1.24 21.53 32.78
C THR A 1085 0.84 20.63 33.95
N MET A 1086 1.31 19.37 33.98
CA MET A 1086 1.07 18.46 35.12
C MET A 1086 1.65 19.01 36.41
N THR A 1087 2.87 19.57 36.34
CA THR A 1087 3.59 20.15 37.48
C THR A 1087 2.91 21.42 37.98
N GLN A 1088 2.51 22.33 37.07
CA GLN A 1088 1.77 23.56 37.37
C GLN A 1088 0.45 23.29 38.09
N HIS A 1089 -0.28 22.24 37.70
CA HIS A 1089 -1.50 21.82 38.38
C HIS A 1089 -1.26 21.04 39.69
N GLY A 1090 -0.01 20.85 40.12
CA GLY A 1090 0.34 20.14 41.36
C GLY A 1090 0.13 18.63 41.30
N MET A 1091 0.24 18.02 40.12
CA MET A 1091 0.12 16.57 40.00
C MET A 1091 1.20 15.87 40.82
N GLU A 1092 0.77 14.89 41.60
CA GLU A 1092 1.63 14.14 42.50
C GLU A 1092 2.72 13.35 41.73
N ALA A 1093 3.94 13.35 42.25
CA ALA A 1093 5.11 12.77 41.58
C ALA A 1093 4.95 11.28 41.24
N GLY A 1094 4.19 10.51 42.03
CA GLY A 1094 3.90 9.11 41.73
C GLY A 1094 3.03 8.95 40.47
N LEU A 1095 2.02 9.79 40.28
CA LEU A 1095 1.15 9.78 39.10
C LEU A 1095 1.87 10.31 37.85
N LEU A 1096 2.65 11.38 38.01
CA LEU A 1096 3.44 11.96 36.93
C LEU A 1096 4.44 10.94 36.36
N ARG A 1097 5.16 10.20 37.23
CA ARG A 1097 6.06 9.11 36.81
C ARG A 1097 5.32 8.00 36.06
N GLN A 1098 4.13 7.61 36.51
CA GLN A 1098 3.30 6.60 35.84
C GLN A 1098 2.82 7.05 34.46
N ALA A 1099 2.44 8.32 34.31
CA ALA A 1099 2.03 8.89 33.03
C ALA A 1099 3.20 8.98 32.04
N VAL A 1100 4.37 9.44 32.50
CA VAL A 1100 5.58 9.50 31.65
C VAL A 1100 6.04 8.10 31.25
N LYS A 1101 5.98 7.10 32.14
CA LYS A 1101 6.25 5.69 31.80
C LYS A 1101 5.33 5.16 30.69
N GLN A 1102 4.04 5.51 30.71
CA GLN A 1102 3.09 5.12 29.65
C GLN A 1102 3.45 5.77 28.30
N LEU A 1103 3.85 7.05 28.29
CA LEU A 1103 4.25 7.74 27.05
C LEU A 1103 5.58 7.25 26.48
N PHE A 1104 6.54 6.90 27.34
CA PHE A 1104 7.79 6.27 26.90
C PHE A 1104 7.54 4.88 26.30
N PHE A 1105 6.64 4.08 26.90
CA PHE A 1105 6.22 2.81 26.31
C PHE A 1105 5.53 3.01 24.95
N LEU A 1106 4.61 3.96 24.80
CA LEU A 1106 4.02 4.29 23.49
C LEU A 1106 5.09 4.66 22.46
N THR A 1107 6.04 5.52 22.84
CA THR A 1107 7.13 5.97 21.98
C THR A 1107 8.01 4.80 21.54
N GLY A 1108 8.39 3.92 22.47
CA GLY A 1108 9.13 2.69 22.19
C GLY A 1108 8.36 1.73 21.27
N ALA A 1109 7.11 1.43 21.61
CA ALA A 1109 6.26 0.48 20.89
C ALA A 1109 5.95 0.94 19.46
N VAL A 1110 5.53 2.20 19.27
CA VAL A 1110 5.26 2.75 17.93
C VAL A 1110 6.52 2.78 17.07
N THR A 1111 7.67 3.16 17.65
CA THR A 1111 8.96 3.20 16.93
C THR A 1111 9.40 1.78 16.53
N LEU A 1112 9.41 0.83 17.46
CA LEU A 1112 9.81 -0.56 17.20
C LEU A 1112 8.89 -1.24 16.18
N ASN A 1113 7.57 -1.03 16.30
CA ASN A 1113 6.59 -1.54 15.36
C ASN A 1113 6.82 -1.02 13.93
N ASN A 1114 7.22 0.25 13.77
CA ASN A 1114 7.56 0.79 12.45
C ASN A 1114 8.84 0.18 11.88
N ILE A 1115 9.89 -0.02 12.69
CA ILE A 1115 11.12 -0.73 12.28
C ILE A 1115 10.80 -2.16 11.81
N LEU A 1116 9.94 -2.88 12.53
CA LEU A 1116 9.54 -4.25 12.19
C LEU A 1116 8.70 -4.33 10.90
N LEU A 1117 7.99 -3.27 10.53
CA LEU A 1117 7.20 -3.22 9.29
C LEU A 1117 7.99 -2.69 8.07
N ARG A 1118 8.96 -1.78 8.29
CA ARG A 1118 9.64 -1.01 7.22
C ARG A 1118 11.10 -1.40 7.04
N LYS A 1119 11.41 -2.10 5.94
CA LYS A 1119 12.79 -2.53 5.60
C LYS A 1119 13.77 -1.35 5.43
N ASP A 1120 13.28 -0.19 4.98
CA ASP A 1120 14.06 1.06 4.83
C ASP A 1120 14.58 1.64 6.16
N LEU A 1121 14.05 1.17 7.30
CA LEU A 1121 14.47 1.59 8.63
C LEU A 1121 15.46 0.61 9.31
N CYS A 1122 15.78 -0.51 8.66
CA CYS A 1122 16.64 -1.56 9.21
C CYS A 1122 18.07 -1.48 8.65
N SER A 1123 18.87 -0.52 9.13
CA SER A 1123 20.28 -0.33 8.74
C SER A 1123 21.13 0.16 9.91
N CYS A 1124 22.47 0.07 9.81
CA CYS A 1124 23.37 0.54 10.87
C CYS A 1124 23.18 2.05 11.14
N ARG A 1125 23.12 2.86 10.08
CA ARG A 1125 22.80 4.31 10.13
C ARG A 1125 21.52 4.59 10.91
N LYS A 1126 20.43 3.85 10.63
CA LYS A 1126 19.16 4.01 11.36
C LYS A 1126 19.28 3.54 12.81
N GLY A 1127 20.02 2.47 13.09
CA GLY A 1127 20.38 2.05 14.45
C GLY A 1127 21.10 3.16 15.24
N MET A 1128 22.08 3.84 14.64
CA MET A 1128 22.78 4.98 15.25
C MET A 1128 21.83 6.16 15.52
N GLN A 1129 20.97 6.52 14.56
CA GLN A 1129 19.97 7.58 14.72
C GLN A 1129 18.99 7.27 15.86
N ILE A 1130 18.44 6.04 15.91
CA ILE A 1130 17.52 5.60 16.96
C ILE A 1130 18.23 5.63 18.31
N ARG A 1131 19.48 5.14 18.41
CA ARG A 1131 20.26 5.19 19.66
C ARG A 1131 20.48 6.63 20.14
N CYS A 1132 20.82 7.55 19.24
CA CYS A 1132 20.96 8.97 19.54
C CYS A 1132 19.63 9.60 20.04
N ASN A 1133 18.52 9.29 19.37
CA ASN A 1133 17.20 9.76 19.80
C ASN A 1133 16.75 9.16 21.16
N ILE A 1134 17.14 7.93 21.48
CA ILE A 1134 16.95 7.34 22.82
C ILE A 1134 17.80 8.08 23.86
N SER A 1135 19.04 8.46 23.54
CA SER A 1135 19.89 9.25 24.46
C SER A 1135 19.28 10.61 24.77
N TYR A 1136 18.67 11.31 23.81
CA TYR A 1136 17.96 12.56 24.09
C TYR A 1136 16.71 12.37 24.99
N LEU A 1137 16.00 11.25 24.83
CA LEU A 1137 14.89 10.89 25.75
C LEU A 1137 15.39 10.54 27.16
N GLU A 1138 16.57 9.93 27.28
CA GLU A 1138 17.23 9.65 28.57
C GLU A 1138 17.71 10.93 29.26
N GLU A 1139 18.31 11.84 28.50
CA GLU A 1139 18.78 13.15 28.97
C GLU A 1139 17.60 13.99 29.47
N TRP A 1140 16.50 14.07 28.71
CA TRP A 1140 15.27 14.72 29.14
C TRP A 1140 14.70 14.16 30.46
N LEU A 1141 14.71 12.84 30.66
CA LEU A 1141 14.29 12.24 31.94
C LEU A 1141 15.20 12.61 33.11
N LYS A 1142 16.50 12.83 32.87
CA LYS A 1142 17.45 13.30 33.89
C LYS A 1142 17.19 14.77 34.21
N GLU A 1143 17.05 15.63 33.19
CA GLU A 1143 16.75 17.06 33.34
C GLU A 1143 15.45 17.30 34.11
N GLN A 1144 14.38 16.56 33.82
CA GLN A 1144 13.09 16.69 34.51
C GLN A 1144 13.06 16.00 35.90
N GLY A 1145 14.16 15.39 36.37
CA GLY A 1145 14.22 14.72 37.68
C GLY A 1145 13.44 13.40 37.77
N LEU A 1146 13.17 12.74 36.62
CA LEU A 1146 12.29 11.58 36.50
C LEU A 1146 13.03 10.23 36.38
N GLY A 1147 14.32 10.17 36.71
CA GLY A 1147 15.12 8.92 36.64
C GLY A 1147 14.51 7.74 37.43
N ALA A 1148 13.79 8.01 38.52
CA ALA A 1148 13.10 6.99 39.33
C ALA A 1148 11.73 6.53 38.76
N SER A 1149 11.41 6.84 37.50
CA SER A 1149 10.13 6.51 36.86
C SER A 1149 10.03 5.11 36.28
N SER A 1150 11.15 4.39 36.09
CA SER A 1150 11.25 3.17 35.25
C SER A 1150 10.74 3.37 33.81
N ALA A 1151 10.74 4.61 33.30
CA ALA A 1151 10.33 4.91 31.93
C ALA A 1151 11.36 4.41 30.90
N MET A 1152 12.66 4.52 31.18
CA MET A 1152 13.72 3.98 30.31
C MET A 1152 13.66 2.45 30.15
N ASP A 1153 13.18 1.71 31.16
CA ASP A 1153 12.99 0.26 31.04
C ASP A 1153 12.03 -0.10 29.89
N THR A 1154 11.03 0.74 29.63
CA THR A 1154 10.06 0.52 28.53
C THR A 1154 10.66 0.69 27.14
N LEU A 1155 11.83 1.34 27.03
CA LEU A 1155 12.57 1.50 25.78
C LEU A 1155 13.59 0.38 25.55
N LYS A 1156 13.84 -0.53 26.50
CA LYS A 1156 14.83 -1.61 26.36
C LYS A 1156 14.69 -2.46 25.09
N PRO A 1157 13.48 -2.88 24.65
CA PRO A 1157 13.32 -3.59 23.38
C PRO A 1157 13.76 -2.74 22.17
N LEU A 1158 13.48 -1.44 22.18
CA LEU A 1158 13.92 -0.51 21.12
C LEU A 1158 15.44 -0.28 21.18
N SER A 1159 16.03 -0.18 22.38
CA SER A 1159 17.48 -0.09 22.56
C SER A 1159 18.21 -1.34 22.05
N GLN A 1160 17.68 -2.53 22.34
CA GLN A 1160 18.21 -3.79 21.79
C GLN A 1160 18.02 -3.86 20.27
N ALA A 1161 16.91 -3.38 19.71
CA ALA A 1161 16.73 -3.30 18.25
C ALA A 1161 17.75 -2.35 17.61
N ALA A 1162 18.00 -1.18 18.22
CA ALA A 1162 19.00 -0.22 17.74
C ALA A 1162 20.42 -0.78 17.85
N TRP A 1163 20.74 -1.54 18.91
CA TRP A 1163 22.01 -2.26 19.06
C TRP A 1163 22.16 -3.39 18.03
N LEU A 1164 21.11 -4.20 17.83
CA LEU A 1164 21.08 -5.28 16.84
C LEU A 1164 21.29 -4.76 15.42
N LEU A 1165 20.80 -3.56 15.09
CA LEU A 1165 21.12 -2.90 13.83
C LEU A 1165 22.61 -2.52 13.71
N GLN A 1166 23.32 -2.24 14.81
CA GLN A 1166 24.72 -1.78 14.80
C GLN A 1166 25.78 -2.89 14.98
N VAL A 1167 25.46 -4.00 15.65
CA VAL A 1167 26.42 -5.10 15.92
C VAL A 1167 26.87 -5.80 14.63
N ASN A 1168 28.05 -6.45 14.67
CA ASN A 1168 28.51 -7.33 13.59
C ASN A 1168 27.59 -8.55 13.43
N LYS A 1169 27.52 -9.08 12.20
CA LYS A 1169 26.55 -10.12 11.78
C LYS A 1169 27.19 -11.15 10.84
N SER A 1170 28.45 -11.50 11.08
CA SER A 1170 29.32 -12.26 10.17
C SER A 1170 29.86 -13.57 10.75
N THR A 1171 30.14 -13.64 12.06
CA THR A 1171 30.83 -14.76 12.71
C THR A 1171 29.89 -15.61 13.57
N ASP A 1172 30.35 -16.76 14.05
CA ASP A 1172 29.54 -17.62 14.93
C ASP A 1172 29.55 -17.12 16.39
N GLU A 1173 30.55 -16.30 16.74
CA GLU A 1173 30.57 -15.49 17.97
C GLU A 1173 29.54 -14.35 17.87
N ASP A 1174 29.49 -13.60 16.77
CA ASP A 1174 28.47 -12.55 16.54
C ASP A 1174 27.04 -13.11 16.70
N ALA A 1175 26.79 -14.34 16.22
CA ALA A 1175 25.48 -14.98 16.36
C ALA A 1175 25.13 -15.27 17.83
N LYS A 1176 26.13 -15.75 18.59
CA LYS A 1176 25.98 -16.03 20.02
C LYS A 1176 25.80 -14.75 20.82
N ASP A 1177 26.60 -13.71 20.54
CA ASP A 1177 26.47 -12.40 21.17
C ASP A 1177 25.10 -11.77 20.91
N ILE A 1178 24.49 -11.99 19.73
CA ILE A 1178 23.11 -11.56 19.47
C ILE A 1178 22.10 -12.30 20.36
N ALA A 1179 22.24 -13.62 20.52
CA ALA A 1179 21.35 -14.41 21.38
C ALA A 1179 21.50 -14.00 22.87
N ASP A 1180 22.73 -13.91 23.37
CA ASP A 1180 23.04 -13.60 24.77
C ASP A 1180 22.65 -12.15 25.16
N ASN A 1181 22.73 -11.18 24.24
CA ASN A 1181 22.42 -9.76 24.52
C ASN A 1181 20.99 -9.32 24.19
N CYS A 1182 20.23 -10.03 23.33
CA CYS A 1182 18.86 -9.66 22.93
C CYS A 1182 17.78 -10.33 23.80
N THR A 1183 17.80 -10.06 25.10
CA THR A 1183 16.89 -10.66 26.10
C THR A 1183 15.49 -10.05 26.20
N GLU A 1184 15.28 -8.84 25.70
CA GLU A 1184 14.02 -8.06 25.81
C GLU A 1184 13.24 -8.04 24.49
N LEU A 1185 13.90 -8.39 23.37
CA LEU A 1185 13.26 -8.72 22.10
C LEU A 1185 12.91 -10.20 22.05
N ASN A 1186 11.73 -10.54 21.54
CA ASN A 1186 11.40 -11.96 21.31
C ASN A 1186 12.11 -12.51 20.06
N PRO A 1187 12.30 -13.84 19.95
CA PRO A 1187 12.99 -14.44 18.81
C PRO A 1187 12.40 -14.07 17.44
N VAL A 1188 11.07 -13.90 17.35
CA VAL A 1188 10.39 -13.50 16.11
C VAL A 1188 10.78 -12.09 15.68
N GLN A 1189 10.94 -11.16 16.62
CA GLN A 1189 11.39 -9.79 16.39
C GLN A 1189 12.87 -9.74 15.96
N ILE A 1190 13.76 -10.46 16.66
CA ILE A 1190 15.19 -10.54 16.32
C ILE A 1190 15.37 -11.05 14.88
N ILE A 1191 14.71 -12.16 14.56
CA ILE A 1191 14.75 -12.76 13.22
C ILE A 1191 14.08 -11.86 12.17
N LYS A 1192 13.04 -11.10 12.51
CA LYS A 1192 12.44 -10.12 11.59
C LYS A 1192 13.39 -8.97 11.28
N ILE A 1193 14.08 -8.41 12.28
CA ILE A 1193 15.05 -7.32 12.09
C ILE A 1193 16.23 -7.81 11.24
N LEU A 1194 16.81 -8.97 11.55
CA LEU A 1194 17.92 -9.55 10.79
C LEU A 1194 17.56 -9.85 9.33
N ASN A 1195 16.36 -10.39 9.06
CA ASN A 1195 15.89 -10.63 7.69
C ASN A 1195 15.49 -9.34 6.93
N SER A 1196 15.19 -8.27 7.66
CA SER A 1196 14.81 -6.97 7.07
C SER A 1196 16.01 -6.03 6.92
N TYR A 1197 17.19 -6.44 7.38
CA TYR A 1197 18.41 -5.64 7.37
C TYR A 1197 18.87 -5.30 5.95
N THR A 1198 18.96 -4.01 5.65
CA THR A 1198 19.46 -3.48 4.37
C THR A 1198 20.73 -2.66 4.62
N PRO A 1199 21.91 -3.14 4.17
CA PRO A 1199 23.14 -2.36 4.28
C PRO A 1199 23.05 -1.12 3.39
N ILE A 1200 23.38 0.06 3.93
CA ILE A 1200 23.33 1.34 3.19
C ILE A 1200 24.73 1.79 2.77
N ASP A 1201 25.74 1.59 3.61
CA ASP A 1201 27.13 1.94 3.32
C ASP A 1201 27.93 0.73 2.81
N ALA A 1202 28.90 0.98 1.93
CA ALA A 1202 29.71 -0.07 1.26
C ALA A 1202 30.57 -0.93 2.22
N PHE A 1203 30.69 -0.52 3.49
CA PHE A 1203 31.39 -1.26 4.55
C PHE A 1203 30.46 -2.21 5.32
N GLU A 1204 29.13 -2.11 5.14
CA GLU A 1204 28.16 -3.01 5.76
C GLU A 1204 27.95 -4.27 4.92
N LYS A 1205 28.12 -5.45 5.52
CA LYS A 1205 27.82 -6.73 4.87
C LYS A 1205 26.33 -7.08 5.03
N ARG A 1206 25.71 -7.57 3.95
CA ARG A 1206 24.33 -8.09 4.00
C ARG A 1206 24.27 -9.33 4.89
N VAL A 1207 23.28 -9.38 5.78
CA VAL A 1207 23.07 -10.53 6.67
C VAL A 1207 22.76 -11.77 5.83
N THR A 1208 23.55 -12.83 6.00
CA THR A 1208 23.37 -14.07 5.22
C THR A 1208 22.27 -14.94 5.80
N SER A 1209 21.53 -15.65 4.95
CA SER A 1209 20.47 -16.56 5.42
C SER A 1209 21.01 -17.75 6.23
N SER A 1210 22.30 -18.06 6.09
CA SER A 1210 23.03 -19.00 6.96
C SER A 1210 23.24 -18.41 8.36
N PHE A 1211 23.69 -17.16 8.47
CA PHE A 1211 23.81 -16.47 9.76
C PHE A 1211 22.48 -16.36 10.51
N VAL A 1212 21.39 -15.95 9.83
CA VAL A 1212 20.05 -15.90 10.43
C VAL A 1212 19.61 -17.27 10.98
N ARG A 1213 19.93 -18.36 10.28
CA ARG A 1213 19.66 -19.73 10.75
C ARG A 1213 20.51 -20.13 11.96
N LYS A 1214 21.73 -19.62 12.13
CA LYS A 1214 22.55 -19.85 13.33
C LYS A 1214 21.96 -19.13 14.54
N VAL A 1215 21.62 -17.85 14.40
CA VAL A 1215 20.90 -17.09 15.45
C VAL A 1215 19.57 -17.76 15.79
N GLN A 1216 18.80 -18.21 14.80
CA GLN A 1216 17.53 -18.92 15.03
C GLN A 1216 17.72 -20.26 15.76
N ALA A 1217 18.86 -20.95 15.59
CA ALA A 1217 19.16 -22.18 16.32
C ALA A 1217 19.52 -21.91 17.79
N GLN A 1218 20.26 -20.84 18.07
CA GLN A 1218 20.62 -20.44 19.44
C GLN A 1218 19.42 -19.86 20.22
N LEU A 1219 18.45 -19.25 19.54
CA LEU A 1219 17.23 -18.73 20.14
C LEU A 1219 16.12 -19.77 20.39
N GLN A 1220 16.36 -21.06 20.16
CA GLN A 1220 15.31 -22.09 20.34
C GLN A 1220 14.89 -22.28 21.80
N ASP A 1221 15.79 -22.00 22.75
CA ASP A 1221 15.54 -22.15 24.19
C ASP A 1221 15.03 -20.85 24.87
N HIS A 1222 14.86 -19.75 24.12
CA HIS A 1222 14.29 -18.51 24.65
C HIS A 1222 12.76 -18.59 24.80
N GLU A 1223 12.27 -18.73 26.04
CA GLU A 1223 10.84 -18.62 26.34
C GLU A 1223 10.33 -17.19 26.07
N GLY A 1224 9.54 -17.02 25.01
CA GLY A 1224 9.01 -15.71 24.61
C GLY A 1224 7.69 -15.78 23.84
N SER A 1225 6.96 -14.65 23.80
CA SER A 1225 5.74 -14.54 23.01
C SER A 1225 6.06 -14.57 21.50
N ASN A 1226 5.28 -15.32 20.72
CA ASN A 1226 5.36 -15.35 19.25
C ASN A 1226 4.78 -14.08 18.58
N GLN A 1227 4.37 -13.08 19.35
CA GLN A 1227 3.77 -11.86 18.84
C GLN A 1227 4.83 -10.92 18.26
N LEU A 1228 4.77 -10.67 16.95
CA LEU A 1228 5.75 -9.82 16.27
C LEU A 1228 5.70 -8.36 16.77
N MET A 1229 4.50 -7.79 16.91
CA MET A 1229 4.29 -6.36 17.18
C MET A 1229 3.96 -6.11 18.65
N LEU A 1230 4.53 -5.07 19.26
CA LEU A 1230 4.14 -4.62 20.60
C LEU A 1230 2.73 -4.02 20.57
N ASP A 1231 1.92 -4.31 21.60
CA ASP A 1231 0.58 -3.74 21.73
C ASP A 1231 0.65 -2.27 22.17
N THR A 1232 0.46 -1.36 21.22
CA THR A 1232 0.41 0.09 21.45
C THR A 1232 -0.78 0.55 22.30
N GLN A 1233 -1.79 -0.30 22.54
CA GLN A 1233 -2.93 -0.02 23.42
C GLN A 1233 -2.74 -0.56 24.84
N TYR A 1234 -1.63 -1.25 25.11
CA TYR A 1234 -1.30 -1.74 26.45
C TYR A 1234 -1.18 -0.58 27.45
N ARG A 1235 -1.77 -0.75 28.64
CA ARG A 1235 -1.76 0.26 29.70
C ARG A 1235 -1.24 -0.34 31.00
N PHE A 1236 -0.26 0.32 31.61
CA PHE A 1236 0.18 -0.03 32.95
C PHE A 1236 -0.95 0.21 33.97
N GLN A 1237 -1.00 -0.65 34.99
CA GLN A 1237 -1.93 -0.48 36.11
C GLN A 1237 -1.60 0.82 36.86
N VAL A 1238 -2.59 1.71 37.00
CA VAL A 1238 -2.43 2.95 37.77
C VAL A 1238 -2.59 2.70 39.26
N THR A 1239 -1.79 3.41 40.05
CA THR A 1239 -1.81 3.43 41.50
C THR A 1239 -1.85 4.87 42.02
N PHE A 1240 -2.69 5.12 43.01
CA PHE A 1240 -2.86 6.40 43.68
C PHE A 1240 -2.33 6.26 45.13
N PRO A 1241 -1.01 6.41 45.34
CA PRO A 1241 -0.42 6.29 46.66
C PRO A 1241 -0.93 7.41 47.58
N PHE A 1242 -0.95 7.15 48.89
CA PHE A 1242 -1.30 8.18 49.86
C PHE A 1242 -0.11 9.14 50.06
N CYS A 1243 -0.32 10.41 49.77
CA CYS A 1243 0.61 11.49 50.11
C CYS A 1243 -0.11 12.50 51.02
N PRO A 1244 0.29 12.66 52.29
CA PRO A 1244 -0.31 13.65 53.18
C PRO A 1244 0.07 15.06 52.73
N SER A 1245 -0.87 15.99 52.81
CA SER A 1245 -0.61 17.40 52.51
C SER A 1245 0.10 18.08 53.70
N PRO A 1246 1.20 18.83 53.45
CA PRO A 1246 1.81 19.69 54.45
C PRO A 1246 1.06 21.02 54.63
N GLN A 1247 0.04 21.31 53.82
CA GLN A 1247 -0.65 22.59 53.83
C GLN A 1247 -1.46 22.79 55.13
N ALA A 1248 -1.20 23.88 55.84
CA ALA A 1248 -2.01 24.31 56.97
C ALA A 1248 -3.36 24.84 56.46
N LEU A 1249 -4.44 24.09 56.68
CA LEU A 1249 -5.78 24.45 56.21
C LEU A 1249 -6.29 25.74 56.86
N GLU A 1250 -5.87 26.00 58.09
CA GLU A 1250 -6.14 27.21 58.87
C GLU A 1250 -5.44 28.48 58.35
N LEU A 1251 -4.48 28.37 57.42
CA LEU A 1251 -3.79 29.51 56.80
C LEU A 1251 -4.22 29.80 55.35
N LEU A 1252 -5.17 29.03 54.81
CA LEU A 1252 -5.66 29.20 53.43
C LEU A 1252 -6.62 30.39 53.31
N GLN A 1253 -6.21 31.42 52.55
CA GLN A 1253 -7.09 32.53 52.19
C GLN A 1253 -8.06 32.11 51.08
N VAL A 1254 -9.36 32.06 51.40
CA VAL A 1254 -10.41 31.75 50.42
C VAL A 1254 -10.78 33.02 49.64
N PRO A 1255 -10.75 33.01 48.29
CA PRO A 1255 -11.15 34.17 47.49
C PRO A 1255 -12.59 34.63 47.80
N SER A 1256 -12.75 35.93 48.03
CA SER A 1256 -14.05 36.56 48.30
C SER A 1256 -15.06 36.40 47.15
N SER A 1257 -14.57 36.20 45.92
CA SER A 1257 -15.35 35.89 44.71
C SER A 1257 -16.09 34.55 44.76
N LEU A 1258 -15.71 33.61 45.63
CA LEU A 1258 -16.41 32.33 45.79
C LEU A 1258 -17.58 32.40 46.79
N HIS A 1259 -17.81 33.56 47.42
CA HIS A 1259 -18.88 33.80 48.41
C HIS A 1259 -18.88 32.85 49.65
N LEU A 1260 -17.77 32.14 49.93
CA LEU A 1260 -17.64 31.18 51.04
C LEU A 1260 -17.27 31.82 52.40
N GLY A 1261 -17.84 32.99 52.73
CA GLY A 1261 -17.51 33.76 53.94
C GLY A 1261 -17.83 33.09 55.30
N PHE A 1262 -18.39 31.88 55.28
CA PHE A 1262 -18.58 31.06 56.48
C PHE A 1262 -17.34 30.23 56.86
N LEU A 1263 -16.40 30.03 55.94
CA LEU A 1263 -15.16 29.26 56.21
C LEU A 1263 -14.10 30.07 56.96
N THR A 1264 -14.18 31.40 56.96
CA THR A 1264 -13.24 32.32 57.63
C THR A 1264 -13.60 32.61 59.10
N ARG A 1265 -14.51 31.82 59.70
CA ARG A 1265 -15.00 31.98 61.08
C ARG A 1265 -14.94 30.68 61.92
N LEU A 1266 -14.09 29.73 61.54
CA LEU A 1266 -13.91 28.42 62.18
C LEU A 1266 -12.56 28.32 62.90
#